data_AF-A0A925RB43-F1
#
_entry.id   AF-A0A925RB43-F1
#
_cell.length_a   1.000
_cell.length_b   1.000
_cell.length_c   1.000
_cell.angle_alpha   90.00
_cell.angle_beta   90.00
_cell.angle_gamma   90.00
#
_symmetry.space_group_name_H-M   'P 1'
#
loop_
_entity.id
_entity.type
_entity.pdbx_description
1 polymer ?
#
loop_
_entity_poly.entity_id
_entity_poly.type
_entity_poly.pdbx_seq_one_letter_code
_entity_poly.pdbx_strand_id
1 'polypeptide(L)'
;MRRWIVLVCTLLSLGSAGAAFSAEKATPAGFRAGAAMVDITPTVFPVIVNGMVEERTATMSHDTLMARALVLDDGKERIAIVVVDSLMLTRAMLDDVKEQAQQQTGIPTNRMLISATHTHSAPSAMPCLGSRVDPEYAQFLPGQIVRSIVQANEKKVPAKVGWGVVTDDQHNNCRRWIFRSDRMTMADPFGQFNVRAHMHPGYQSPNHIGPSGPADTDLTVLSVQTLDDKPLAVLANYAMHYYGSPLVSGDVCGRFGSKFAELIGAANQQPGFVGILSQGTSGDSMWMDYSQPAKPNDLHAYVQALAEGAVRACESIHYRSDITLAMAEETLKLNRRTPDEARLKWAHELVAQVGDRLPRGWSEVYAFEQLRLHEDPAAELKLQAIRIGDFGVTAIPDEVFGITGIKLKNRSPLQLTMNIELANGAEGYIPPPEQHVLGGYTTWPARTAGLEVQAEPQIVETLTRLLEQVSGKPRRETVDEPHAYAKAVMESKPKAFWRLGEIAGTVTAAAFGNHHAIYEDGVALYLPGPKGNGLNQQPRGNRAAHFAGGRVAARVPKLGNVYSVECWVWNGFPNSDRAVTGYFFSRGASDDMKVAGDHLGIGGNYMNQGWDGKLLLFNGNERDEALTGATVLETRTWHHVVFVRNDRRVTVFLNGNPEPEIDGELEPTYADAGDEIFLGGRSDRMFGLEGRLDEVALYDRALTSEEVSHHFAVADAMLVPQISEVMPKPDTPPLSPEESMKVAHVREGYELQLVVAEPLVIDPVAIDWGPDGKLWVAEMADYPSGMDNNGKPGGRVRFLEDKDNDGRYETSTVLLHDVPFPTGVMAWGKGVIVTAAPEIFYAEDSDGDGKADIRRTLFSGFLEGNQQLRVNGLRWGLDNWVHCASGSHHAGYGADSQILSHVTNEKTAVGSRDFRIRPDEGLIDPQSGPSQFGRNRDAWGNWFGEQNSYPLWHYVLEDPYIRRNPHFAPPDPRNLMTASNPPVYAAAAPEKRFHSFEQSGRYTSACSGMVYLDELLFGENGQFQHLPLQHAFTCEPFSNLVQHNLLIDDGVSFRLERDPAEADAKTDFFASEDRWCRPVMVRTGPDGALWIVDMYRYMIEHPHWLPKEGQDELRPFFRSGDDRGRIYRIVPKAKGTNPGERGGVSPPVPSPRMDQLSTADLVATLESPNGWRRDTAQRLLVTSLDESAVELLKTMVSTGQRPTARLHALCTLDGLGKLSADVVEIALKDPHPGVRRQAVRLSPSVKVPLTSLLSLTKDPDAKVRLELACVAGQIQEIA
;
A
#
# COMPACT_ATOMS: atom_id res chain seq x y z
N MET A 1 21.26 39.68 78.37
CA MET A 1 22.20 39.99 79.49
C MET A 1 23.50 39.19 79.30
N ARG A 2 24.58 39.51 80.05
CA ARG A 2 25.72 38.68 80.55
C ARG A 2 25.91 37.24 79.97
N ARG A 3 27.12 36.69 79.73
CA ARG A 3 28.55 37.13 79.90
C ARG A 3 29.54 36.06 79.32
N TRP A 4 30.69 36.49 78.76
CA TRP A 4 32.05 35.85 78.81
C TRP A 4 32.23 34.49 78.05
N ILE A 5 33.41 33.98 77.64
CA ILE A 5 34.86 34.34 77.66
C ILE A 5 35.48 33.77 76.33
N VAL A 6 36.55 34.20 75.63
CA VAL A 6 37.69 35.15 75.76
C VAL A 6 39.08 34.54 76.12
N LEU A 7 39.83 34.09 75.08
CA LEU A 7 41.31 33.94 74.98
C LEU A 7 41.69 33.65 73.50
N VAL A 8 42.73 34.13 72.75
CA VAL A 8 43.86 35.10 72.87
C VAL A 8 45.29 34.50 72.97
N CYS A 9 46.09 34.58 71.87
CA CYS A 9 47.58 34.66 71.73
C CYS A 9 47.96 34.47 70.22
N THR A 10 48.98 35.03 69.54
CA THR A 10 50.01 36.13 69.67
C THR A 10 50.83 36.14 68.34
N LEU A 11 51.53 37.17 67.80
CA LEU A 11 51.72 38.62 68.04
C LEU A 11 52.55 39.26 66.86
N LEU A 12 52.55 40.60 66.71
CA LEU A 12 53.55 41.48 66.01
C LEU A 12 53.72 41.38 64.45
N SER A 13 54.19 42.40 63.70
CA SER A 13 54.19 43.88 63.88
C SER A 13 54.69 44.68 62.65
N LEU A 14 54.13 45.89 62.45
CA LEU A 14 54.76 47.13 61.91
C LEU A 14 55.46 47.15 60.53
N GLY A 15 55.04 48.11 59.68
CA GLY A 15 55.78 48.57 58.49
C GLY A 15 54.99 49.63 57.70
N SER A 16 55.61 50.72 57.26
CA SER A 16 54.90 51.89 56.69
C SER A 16 55.50 52.41 55.37
N ALA A 17 54.68 52.49 54.32
CA ALA A 17 54.83 53.41 53.19
C ALA A 17 53.51 53.47 52.40
N GLY A 18 53.21 54.59 51.75
CA GLY A 18 51.99 54.75 50.95
C GLY A 18 52.22 54.48 49.46
N ALA A 19 51.29 53.75 48.85
CA ALA A 19 51.03 53.78 47.41
C ALA A 19 49.51 53.84 47.22
N ALA A 20 49.03 54.79 46.41
CA ALA A 20 47.60 54.95 46.17
C ALA A 20 47.12 53.92 45.16
N PHE A 21 46.56 52.81 45.63
CA PHE A 21 45.72 51.98 44.78
C PHE A 21 44.31 52.56 44.75
N SER A 22 43.85 52.87 43.53
CA SER A 22 42.49 53.32 43.28
C SER A 22 41.51 52.28 43.81
N ALA A 23 40.48 52.72 44.53
CA ALA A 23 39.27 51.94 44.66
C ALA A 23 38.54 51.98 43.31
N GLU A 24 39.01 51.18 42.36
CA GLU A 24 38.22 50.88 41.17
C GLU A 24 36.90 50.30 41.65
N LYS A 25 35.82 51.05 41.40
CA LYS A 25 34.48 50.48 41.42
C LYS A 25 34.51 49.33 40.43
N ALA A 26 34.44 48.09 40.93
CA ALA A 26 34.32 46.94 40.06
C ALA A 26 33.08 47.16 39.16
N THR A 27 33.33 47.45 37.89
CA THR A 27 32.28 47.58 36.88
C THR A 27 31.46 46.29 36.92
N PRO A 28 30.12 46.35 36.94
CA PRO A 28 29.31 45.13 36.91
C PRO A 28 29.79 44.24 35.77
N ALA A 29 30.12 42.98 36.08
CA ALA A 29 30.52 42.00 35.08
C ALA A 29 29.28 41.65 34.26
N GLY A 30 28.99 42.49 33.26
CA GLY A 30 27.81 42.36 32.41
C GLY A 30 27.80 41.06 31.64
N PHE A 31 26.61 40.69 31.15
CA PHE A 31 26.42 39.44 30.40
C PHE A 31 27.39 39.32 29.23
N ARG A 32 28.01 38.14 29.12
CA ARG A 32 28.96 37.78 28.06
C ARG A 32 28.54 36.49 27.41
N ALA A 33 28.76 36.42 26.10
CA ALA A 33 28.53 35.21 25.34
C ALA A 33 29.63 35.00 24.31
N GLY A 34 29.92 33.75 23.99
CA GLY A 34 30.87 33.34 22.97
C GLY A 34 30.40 32.06 22.29
N ALA A 35 30.66 31.94 21.00
CA ALA A 35 30.21 30.82 20.19
C ALA A 35 31.33 30.27 19.32
N ALA A 36 31.24 28.98 18.99
CA ALA A 36 32.17 28.31 18.09
C ALA A 36 31.50 27.17 17.34
N MET A 37 32.06 26.84 16.18
CA MET A 37 31.71 25.67 15.40
C MET A 37 33.00 24.91 15.07
N VAL A 38 32.97 23.59 15.18
CA VAL A 38 34.12 22.69 14.93
C VAL A 38 33.67 21.56 14.02
N ASP A 39 34.44 21.32 12.97
CA ASP A 39 34.22 20.23 12.02
C ASP A 39 34.38 18.86 12.72
N ILE A 40 33.39 17.99 12.56
CA ILE A 40 33.37 16.60 13.07
C ILE A 40 33.14 15.61 11.92
N THR A 41 33.40 16.00 10.68
CA THR A 41 33.30 15.11 9.51
C THR A 41 34.30 13.95 9.64
N PRO A 42 33.91 12.69 9.35
CA PRO A 42 34.84 11.57 9.39
C PRO A 42 35.99 11.75 8.40
N THR A 43 37.22 11.46 8.84
CA THR A 43 38.45 11.58 8.04
C THR A 43 38.93 10.24 7.45
N VAL A 44 38.31 9.13 7.85
CA VAL A 44 38.59 7.77 7.37
C VAL A 44 37.28 7.15 6.86
N PHE A 45 37.40 6.34 5.80
CA PHE A 45 36.29 5.66 5.13
C PHE A 45 36.72 4.24 4.70
N PRO A 46 35.80 3.27 4.58
CA PRO A 46 34.36 3.37 4.84
C PRO A 46 34.02 3.55 6.32
N VAL A 47 32.87 4.16 6.59
CA VAL A 47 32.38 4.48 7.94
C VAL A 47 31.00 3.87 8.15
N ILE A 48 30.72 3.36 9.35
CA ILE A 48 29.41 2.79 9.72
C ILE A 48 28.41 3.92 9.99
N VAL A 49 27.19 3.80 9.46
CA VAL A 49 26.07 4.74 9.63
C VAL A 49 24.86 3.98 10.18
N ASN A 50 24.37 4.42 11.34
CA ASN A 50 23.22 3.85 12.05
C ASN A 50 21.90 4.53 11.63
N GLY A 51 20.84 4.47 12.44
CA GLY A 51 19.57 5.15 12.16
C GLY A 51 18.61 4.40 11.22
N MET A 52 18.86 3.11 10.98
CA MET A 52 17.92 2.17 10.36
C MET A 52 17.91 0.86 11.17
N VAL A 53 16.94 -0.02 10.89
CA VAL A 53 16.87 -1.36 11.51
C VAL A 53 18.14 -2.17 11.27
N GLU A 54 18.69 -2.05 10.05
CA GLU A 54 19.90 -2.72 9.59
C GLU A 54 21.06 -1.72 9.36
N GLU A 55 22.29 -2.21 9.49
CA GLU A 55 23.52 -1.42 9.38
C GLU A 55 23.77 -0.91 7.94
N ARG A 56 24.22 0.33 7.81
CA ARG A 56 24.63 0.93 6.54
C ARG A 56 26.10 1.38 6.61
N THR A 57 26.75 1.50 5.46
CA THR A 57 28.14 1.97 5.36
C THR A 57 28.26 3.04 4.28
N ALA A 58 29.04 4.09 4.55
CA ALA A 58 29.33 5.17 3.59
C ALA A 58 30.82 5.22 3.22
N THR A 59 31.13 5.65 2.00
CA THR A 59 32.52 5.74 1.48
C THR A 59 32.99 7.18 1.22
N MET A 60 32.14 8.18 1.48
CA MET A 60 32.42 9.61 1.28
C MET A 60 31.49 10.46 2.16
N SER A 61 31.81 11.76 2.30
CA SER A 61 30.93 12.77 2.90
C SER A 61 30.12 13.50 1.83
N HIS A 62 28.86 13.84 2.14
CA HIS A 62 28.02 14.67 1.27
C HIS A 62 27.91 16.12 1.78
N ASP A 63 27.76 16.31 3.10
CA ASP A 63 27.89 17.63 3.76
C ASP A 63 29.07 17.61 4.76
N THR A 64 29.42 18.76 5.32
CA THR A 64 30.31 18.85 6.49
C THR A 64 29.48 18.70 7.77
N LEU A 65 29.92 17.85 8.69
CA LEU A 65 29.29 17.66 10.00
C LEU A 65 29.93 18.59 11.03
N MET A 66 29.16 19.15 11.97
CA MET A 66 29.66 20.13 12.95
C MET A 66 29.23 19.84 14.40
N ALA A 67 30.13 20.13 15.34
CA ALA A 67 29.80 20.42 16.73
C ALA A 67 29.72 21.93 16.94
N ARG A 68 28.55 22.44 17.37
CA ARG A 68 28.24 23.86 17.53
C ARG A 68 28.04 24.19 19.00
N ALA A 69 28.85 25.08 19.55
CA ALA A 69 28.85 25.42 20.97
C ALA A 69 28.53 26.90 21.21
N LEU A 70 27.72 27.16 22.23
CA LEU A 70 27.38 28.47 22.77
C LEU A 70 27.69 28.49 24.28
N VAL A 71 28.50 29.43 24.74
CA VAL A 71 28.84 29.61 26.16
C VAL A 71 28.34 30.96 26.64
N LEU A 72 27.57 30.95 27.73
CA LEU A 72 26.96 32.12 28.35
C LEU A 72 27.56 32.34 29.75
N ASP A 73 27.78 33.59 30.15
CA ASP A 73 28.47 33.97 31.40
C ASP A 73 27.85 35.29 31.95
N ASP A 74 27.20 35.26 33.12
CA ASP A 74 26.63 36.44 33.80
C ASP A 74 27.54 37.02 34.90
N GLY A 75 28.81 36.61 34.91
CA GLY A 75 29.78 36.94 35.95
C GLY A 75 29.64 36.12 37.25
N LYS A 76 28.60 35.30 37.42
CA LYS A 76 28.41 34.40 38.58
C LYS A 76 28.31 32.94 38.17
N GLU A 77 27.55 32.69 37.12
CA GLU A 77 27.21 31.37 36.57
C GLU A 77 27.69 31.32 35.11
N ARG A 78 28.19 30.16 34.67
CA ARG A 78 28.69 29.97 33.30
C ARG A 78 28.23 28.63 32.75
N ILE A 79 27.52 28.67 31.63
CA ILE A 79 26.83 27.53 31.03
C ILE A 79 27.34 27.32 29.61
N ALA A 80 27.57 26.06 29.22
CA ALA A 80 27.79 25.66 27.83
C ALA A 80 26.59 24.86 27.30
N ILE A 81 26.15 25.21 26.09
CA ILE A 81 25.16 24.44 25.32
C ILE A 81 25.85 24.03 24.02
N VAL A 82 25.83 22.73 23.69
CA VAL A 82 26.45 22.17 22.49
C VAL A 82 25.45 21.30 21.75
N VAL A 83 25.41 21.45 20.42
CA VAL A 83 24.60 20.61 19.53
C VAL A 83 25.52 20.01 18.47
N VAL A 84 25.42 18.69 18.27
CA VAL A 84 26.37 17.87 17.52
C VAL A 84 25.67 17.16 16.36
N ASP A 85 26.22 17.26 15.14
CA ASP A 85 25.69 16.56 13.96
C ASP A 85 25.92 15.03 14.05
N SER A 86 25.02 14.35 14.76
CA SER A 86 25.03 12.91 15.01
C SER A 86 23.59 12.38 15.19
N LEU A 87 23.39 11.06 15.14
CA LEU A 87 22.10 10.43 15.47
C LEU A 87 21.84 10.44 16.99
N MET A 88 22.79 9.91 17.76
CA MET A 88 22.69 9.64 19.21
C MET A 88 24.10 9.61 19.82
N LEU A 89 24.23 9.97 21.09
CA LEU A 89 25.49 10.00 21.83
C LEU A 89 25.33 9.33 23.20
N THR A 90 26.29 8.49 23.60
CA THR A 90 26.21 7.80 24.89
C THR A 90 26.51 8.75 26.07
N ARG A 91 25.80 8.55 27.18
CA ARG A 91 26.04 9.28 28.44
C ARG A 91 27.51 9.21 28.90
N ALA A 92 28.14 8.04 28.79
CA ALA A 92 29.54 7.83 29.17
C ALA A 92 30.50 8.71 28.33
N MET A 93 30.36 8.70 27.00
CA MET A 93 31.13 9.56 26.11
C MET A 93 30.93 11.05 26.43
N LEU A 94 29.69 11.46 26.73
CA LEU A 94 29.39 12.85 27.06
C LEU A 94 29.92 13.27 28.43
N ASP A 95 29.95 12.37 29.41
CA ASP A 95 30.55 12.62 30.72
C ASP A 95 32.08 12.80 30.62
N ASP A 96 32.78 11.93 29.86
CA ASP A 96 34.22 12.08 29.58
C ASP A 96 34.55 13.41 28.87
N VAL A 97 33.70 13.83 27.92
CA VAL A 97 33.81 15.12 27.23
C VAL A 97 33.64 16.28 28.21
N LYS A 98 32.64 16.20 29.10
CA LYS A 98 32.38 17.25 30.10
C LYS A 98 33.55 17.40 31.07
N GLU A 99 34.15 16.31 31.55
CA GLU A 99 35.32 16.37 32.44
C GLU A 99 36.53 17.00 31.75
N GLN A 100 36.84 16.60 30.51
CA GLN A 100 37.94 17.19 29.72
C GLN A 100 37.71 18.66 29.40
N ALA A 101 36.46 19.07 29.13
CA ALA A 101 36.10 20.47 28.93
C ALA A 101 36.16 21.27 30.23
N GLN A 102 35.80 20.69 31.39
CA GLN A 102 35.91 21.34 32.70
C GLN A 102 37.36 21.67 33.03
N GLN A 103 38.27 20.72 32.81
CA GLN A 103 39.71 20.89 33.04
C GLN A 103 40.32 22.07 32.24
N GLN A 104 39.79 22.35 31.04
CA GLN A 104 40.30 23.40 30.15
C GLN A 104 39.55 24.74 30.26
N THR A 105 38.28 24.76 30.69
CA THR A 105 37.43 25.97 30.69
C THR A 105 37.03 26.49 32.06
N GLY A 106 37.14 25.66 33.10
CA GLY A 106 36.60 25.93 34.43
C GLY A 106 35.07 25.91 34.51
N ILE A 107 34.36 25.51 33.44
CA ILE A 107 32.90 25.27 33.47
C ILE A 107 32.66 23.92 34.16
N PRO A 108 31.82 23.84 35.21
CA PRO A 108 31.48 22.56 35.85
C PRO A 108 30.77 21.60 34.89
N THR A 109 30.93 20.28 35.06
CA THR A 109 30.25 19.27 34.22
C THR A 109 28.71 19.40 34.23
N ASN A 110 28.13 19.69 35.39
CA ASN A 110 26.70 20.00 35.56
C ASN A 110 26.30 21.43 35.14
N ARG A 111 27.16 22.08 34.33
CA ARG A 111 26.91 23.34 33.61
C ARG A 111 27.07 23.19 32.09
N MET A 112 27.07 21.95 31.61
CA MET A 112 27.17 21.63 30.19
C MET A 112 25.96 20.81 29.76
N LEU A 113 25.27 21.28 28.73
CA LEU A 113 24.27 20.54 27.95
C LEU A 113 24.93 20.17 26.63
N ILE A 114 24.94 18.88 26.26
CA ILE A 114 25.42 18.40 24.96
C ILE A 114 24.34 17.51 24.35
N SER A 115 23.87 17.83 23.14
CA SER A 115 22.82 17.08 22.44
C SER A 115 23.18 16.72 21.00
N ALA A 116 22.48 15.73 20.45
CA ALA A 116 22.53 15.37 19.04
C ALA A 116 21.54 16.19 18.19
N THR A 117 21.76 16.29 16.87
CA THR A 117 20.75 16.79 15.91
C THR A 117 19.85 15.69 15.35
N HIS A 118 20.07 14.44 15.75
CA HIS A 118 19.34 13.27 15.28
C HIS A 118 19.37 13.04 13.76
N THR A 119 20.48 13.39 13.09
CA THR A 119 20.64 13.05 11.67
C THR A 119 20.79 11.54 11.50
N HIS A 120 19.83 10.92 10.80
CA HIS A 120 19.87 9.52 10.33
C HIS A 120 20.92 9.26 9.23
N SER A 121 21.86 10.18 9.03
CA SER A 121 22.95 10.04 8.05
C SER A 121 24.35 10.21 8.65
N ALA A 122 24.51 10.64 9.90
CA ALA A 122 25.84 10.76 10.50
C ALA A 122 26.49 9.39 10.82
N PRO A 123 27.83 9.32 10.90
CA PRO A 123 28.54 8.15 11.41
C PRO A 123 28.08 7.68 12.80
N SER A 124 28.17 6.38 13.01
CA SER A 124 27.64 5.69 14.18
C SER A 124 28.51 5.91 15.43
N ALA A 125 28.25 6.99 16.18
CA ALA A 125 28.88 7.24 17.48
C ALA A 125 28.35 6.36 18.63
N MET A 126 27.29 5.56 18.38
CA MET A 126 26.59 4.73 19.36
C MET A 126 25.89 3.54 18.66
N PRO A 127 25.95 2.31 19.20
CA PRO A 127 25.28 1.17 18.58
C PRO A 127 23.76 1.26 18.79
N CYS A 128 22.98 1.15 17.70
CA CYS A 128 21.53 1.30 17.72
C CYS A 128 20.87 0.26 16.79
N LEU A 129 19.88 -0.48 17.33
CA LEU A 129 19.25 -1.63 16.66
C LEU A 129 20.32 -2.60 16.11
N GLY A 130 20.19 -3.07 14.86
CA GLY A 130 21.16 -3.93 14.20
C GLY A 130 22.48 -3.25 13.78
N SER A 131 22.64 -1.94 14.02
CA SER A 131 23.85 -1.18 13.65
C SER A 131 24.86 -1.11 14.80
N ARG A 132 26.13 -1.44 14.50
CA ARG A 132 27.26 -1.33 15.44
C ARG A 132 27.73 0.13 15.56
N VAL A 133 28.60 0.38 16.54
CA VAL A 133 29.37 1.63 16.65
C VAL A 133 30.52 1.63 15.64
N ASP A 134 30.81 2.79 15.06
CA ASP A 134 32.03 3.00 14.29
C ASP A 134 33.21 3.26 15.24
N PRO A 135 34.24 2.41 15.28
CA PRO A 135 35.26 2.46 16.32
C PRO A 135 36.20 3.67 16.16
N GLU A 136 36.51 4.09 14.94
CA GLU A 136 37.40 5.22 14.68
C GLU A 136 36.66 6.54 14.92
N TYR A 137 35.41 6.65 14.45
CA TYR A 137 34.61 7.85 14.66
C TYR A 137 34.28 8.09 16.13
N ALA A 138 33.94 7.04 16.89
CA ALA A 138 33.68 7.14 18.32
C ALA A 138 34.93 7.55 19.13
N GLN A 139 36.14 7.26 18.64
CA GLN A 139 37.39 7.74 19.23
C GLN A 139 37.73 9.19 18.83
N PHE A 140 37.40 9.59 17.60
CA PHE A 140 37.67 10.93 17.06
C PHE A 140 36.74 12.02 17.63
N LEU A 141 35.44 11.76 17.68
CA LEU A 141 34.40 12.76 17.98
C LEU A 141 34.57 13.49 19.34
N PRO A 142 34.90 12.82 20.47
CA PRO A 142 34.93 13.45 21.80
C PRO A 142 35.85 14.68 21.88
N GLY A 143 37.07 14.58 21.34
CA GLY A 143 38.05 15.67 21.37
C GLY A 143 37.59 16.91 20.59
N GLN A 144 36.81 16.73 19.53
CA GLN A 144 36.26 17.83 18.74
C GLN A 144 35.09 18.52 19.45
N ILE A 145 34.27 17.78 20.21
CA ILE A 145 33.22 18.36 21.07
C ILE A 145 33.87 19.20 22.18
N VAL A 146 34.89 18.67 22.88
CA VAL A 146 35.68 19.43 23.88
C VAL A 146 36.23 20.72 23.27
N ARG A 147 36.85 20.63 22.09
CA ARG A 147 37.41 21.77 21.34
C ARG A 147 36.38 22.83 20.94
N SER A 148 35.11 22.46 20.74
CA SER A 148 34.04 23.43 20.47
C SER A 148 33.68 24.24 21.74
N ILE A 149 33.58 23.59 22.89
CA ILE A 149 33.31 24.23 24.20
C ILE A 149 34.46 25.17 24.57
N VAL A 150 35.71 24.72 24.42
CA VAL A 150 36.91 25.54 24.71
C VAL A 150 36.92 26.81 23.86
N GLN A 151 36.77 26.70 22.53
CA GLN A 151 36.76 27.87 21.66
C GLN A 151 35.59 28.83 21.92
N ALA A 152 34.39 28.32 22.23
CA ALA A 152 33.26 29.16 22.57
C ALA A 152 33.48 29.90 23.91
N ASN A 153 34.12 29.24 24.88
CA ASN A 153 34.51 29.83 26.15
C ASN A 153 35.62 30.88 26.01
N GLU A 154 36.58 30.70 25.10
CA GLU A 154 37.63 31.68 24.79
C GLU A 154 37.08 32.93 24.08
N LYS A 155 36.15 32.74 23.13
CA LYS A 155 35.57 33.81 22.31
C LYS A 155 34.47 34.65 23.00
N LYS A 156 34.38 34.61 24.34
CA LYS A 156 33.33 35.36 25.08
C LYS A 156 33.55 36.87 25.02
N VAL A 157 32.56 37.59 24.49
CA VAL A 157 32.51 39.06 24.42
C VAL A 157 31.30 39.61 25.19
N PRO A 158 31.30 40.89 25.60
CA PRO A 158 30.10 41.55 26.15
C PRO A 158 28.93 41.48 25.16
N ALA A 159 27.78 41.01 25.63
CA ALA A 159 26.70 40.55 24.78
C ALA A 159 25.32 40.99 25.31
N LYS A 160 24.30 40.78 24.48
CA LYS A 160 22.89 40.82 24.83
C LYS A 160 22.18 39.60 24.23
N VAL A 161 21.15 39.12 24.92
CA VAL A 161 20.40 37.92 24.56
C VAL A 161 18.90 38.20 24.64
N GLY A 162 18.12 37.52 23.81
CA GLY A 162 16.67 37.48 23.93
C GLY A 162 16.10 36.27 23.20
N TRP A 163 14.80 36.06 23.32
CA TRP A 163 14.11 34.86 22.86
C TRP A 163 12.76 35.20 22.22
N GLY A 164 12.33 34.35 21.29
CA GLY A 164 11.08 34.46 20.54
C GLY A 164 10.58 33.09 20.11
N VAL A 165 9.36 33.05 19.59
CA VAL A 165 8.72 31.82 19.10
C VAL A 165 7.75 32.15 17.96
N VAL A 166 7.64 31.25 16.99
CA VAL A 166 6.54 31.20 16.03
C VAL A 166 5.97 29.80 15.96
N THR A 167 4.69 29.66 15.64
CA THR A 167 4.06 28.36 15.38
C THR A 167 4.20 28.00 13.90
N ASP A 168 4.58 26.77 13.60
CA ASP A 168 4.65 26.21 12.25
C ASP A 168 3.80 24.94 12.14
N ASP A 169 2.50 25.13 11.94
CA ASP A 169 1.53 24.06 11.70
C ASP A 169 1.57 23.52 10.25
N GLN A 170 2.54 23.93 9.42
CA GLN A 170 2.66 23.49 8.03
C GLN A 170 3.79 22.48 7.82
N HIS A 171 4.85 22.58 8.62
CA HIS A 171 6.10 21.83 8.43
C HIS A 171 6.40 20.80 9.54
N ASN A 172 5.56 20.66 10.56
CA ASN A 172 5.64 19.56 11.54
C ASN A 172 4.26 18.91 11.77
N ASN A 173 4.23 17.58 11.70
CA ASN A 173 3.04 16.74 11.80
C ASN A 173 3.33 15.50 12.65
N CYS A 174 2.31 14.96 13.33
CA CYS A 174 2.45 13.69 14.04
C CYS A 174 2.56 12.55 12.99
N ARG A 175 3.65 11.79 13.02
CA ARG A 175 3.90 10.62 12.14
C ARG A 175 3.31 9.32 12.67
N ARG A 176 2.92 9.26 13.95
CA ARG A 176 2.33 8.07 14.60
C ARG A 176 0.81 8.11 14.49
N TRP A 177 0.22 7.13 13.81
CA TRP A 177 -1.20 7.11 13.45
C TRP A 177 -1.88 5.83 13.93
N ILE A 178 -3.13 5.95 14.34
CA ILE A 178 -4.00 4.84 14.76
C ILE A 178 -4.50 4.10 13.51
N PHE A 179 -4.30 2.78 13.48
CA PHE A 179 -4.90 1.85 12.51
C PHE A 179 -6.39 1.68 12.80
N ARG A 180 -7.17 1.41 11.75
CA ARG A 180 -8.49 0.80 11.90
C ARG A 180 -8.37 -0.62 12.46
N SER A 181 -9.21 -1.03 13.40
CA SER A 181 -9.11 -2.39 13.98
C SER A 181 -9.51 -3.52 13.02
N ASP A 182 -10.18 -3.25 11.90
CA ASP A 182 -10.41 -4.24 10.82
C ASP A 182 -9.22 -4.35 9.83
N ARG A 183 -8.23 -3.46 9.91
CA ARG A 183 -7.06 -3.41 9.00
C ARG A 183 -5.73 -3.65 9.73
N MET A 184 -5.77 -4.29 10.90
CA MET A 184 -4.59 -4.69 11.68
C MET A 184 -3.86 -5.90 11.08
N THR A 185 -3.23 -5.72 9.92
CA THR A 185 -2.51 -6.77 9.18
C THR A 185 -1.05 -6.94 9.61
N MET A 186 -0.58 -6.15 10.57
CA MET A 186 0.83 -6.12 11.00
C MET A 186 1.01 -6.73 12.39
N ALA A 187 1.88 -7.74 12.48
CA ALA A 187 2.40 -8.23 13.75
C ALA A 187 3.52 -7.32 14.27
N ASP A 188 3.70 -7.28 15.59
CA ASP A 188 4.91 -6.75 16.21
C ASP A 188 6.14 -7.66 15.95
N PRO A 189 7.37 -7.26 16.32
CA PRO A 189 8.58 -8.07 16.13
C PRO A 189 8.54 -9.42 16.86
N PHE A 190 7.57 -9.61 17.75
CA PHE A 190 7.36 -10.76 18.61
C PHE A 190 6.28 -11.74 18.09
N GLY A 191 5.61 -11.42 16.97
CA GLY A 191 4.59 -12.25 16.33
C GLY A 191 3.14 -12.01 16.78
N GLN A 192 2.86 -10.91 17.48
CA GLN A 192 1.51 -10.57 17.96
C GLN A 192 0.86 -9.46 17.12
N PHE A 193 -0.39 -9.67 16.70
CA PHE A 193 -1.20 -8.68 15.98
C PHE A 193 -1.86 -7.68 16.95
N ASN A 194 -1.03 -6.97 17.73
CA ASN A 194 -1.45 -6.04 18.79
C ASN A 194 -1.33 -4.55 18.42
N VAL A 195 -0.84 -4.24 17.21
CA VAL A 195 -0.45 -2.87 16.83
C VAL A 195 -1.67 -2.02 16.47
N ARG A 196 -2.14 -1.20 17.42
CA ARG A 196 -3.22 -0.21 17.18
C ARG A 196 -2.72 1.09 16.59
N ALA A 197 -1.45 1.46 16.78
CA ALA A 197 -0.85 2.65 16.17
C ALA A 197 0.61 2.44 15.76
N HIS A 198 1.03 3.02 14.63
CA HIS A 198 2.39 2.91 14.11
C HIS A 198 2.83 4.20 13.40
N MET A 199 4.14 4.32 13.15
CA MET A 199 4.71 5.43 12.38
C MET A 199 4.48 5.26 10.88
N HIS A 200 4.41 6.38 10.16
CA HIS A 200 4.44 6.46 8.69
C HIS A 200 3.31 5.66 8.00
N PRO A 201 2.04 6.03 8.20
CA PRO A 201 0.84 5.30 7.73
C PRO A 201 0.69 5.20 6.19
N GLY A 202 1.44 6.01 5.44
CA GLY A 202 1.14 6.37 4.05
C GLY A 202 0.19 7.57 3.96
N TYR A 203 0.34 8.38 2.91
CA TYR A 203 -0.51 9.55 2.67
C TYR A 203 -1.97 9.14 2.43
N GLN A 204 -2.92 9.78 3.11
CA GLN A 204 -4.37 9.54 3.03
C GLN A 204 -4.77 8.06 3.15
N SER A 205 -4.00 7.30 3.95
CA SER A 205 -4.10 5.84 4.07
C SER A 205 -5.49 5.35 4.54
N PRO A 206 -6.22 4.55 3.74
CA PRO A 206 -7.56 4.06 4.10
C PRO A 206 -7.55 3.00 5.23
N ASN A 207 -6.36 2.54 5.64
CA ASN A 207 -6.15 1.62 6.76
C ASN A 207 -6.04 2.33 8.11
N HIS A 208 -6.00 3.66 8.14
CA HIS A 208 -5.77 4.47 9.35
C HIS A 208 -6.93 5.42 9.66
N ILE A 209 -7.06 5.77 10.93
CA ILE A 209 -8.09 6.66 11.48
C ILE A 209 -7.59 8.11 11.48
N GLY A 210 -6.44 8.34 12.13
CA GLY A 210 -5.86 9.66 12.36
C GLY A 210 -4.58 9.58 13.21
N PRO A 211 -3.91 10.71 13.50
CA PRO A 211 -2.74 10.73 14.38
C PRO A 211 -3.08 10.23 15.79
N SER A 212 -2.10 9.67 16.49
CA SER A 212 -2.24 9.17 17.87
C SER A 212 -1.86 10.22 18.93
N GLY A 213 -1.45 11.43 18.52
CA GLY A 213 -1.06 12.51 19.43
C GLY A 213 -0.95 13.87 18.74
N PRO A 214 -0.82 14.96 19.51
CA PRO A 214 -0.54 16.31 19.00
C PRO A 214 0.95 16.50 18.65
N ALA A 215 1.23 17.15 17.52
CA ALA A 215 2.56 17.67 17.22
C ALA A 215 2.89 18.90 18.09
N ASP A 216 4.17 19.09 18.43
CA ASP A 216 4.67 20.33 19.03
C ASP A 216 5.17 21.26 17.91
N THR A 217 4.34 22.24 17.52
CA THR A 217 4.59 23.10 16.36
C THR A 217 5.31 24.42 16.71
N ASP A 218 5.80 24.60 17.95
CA ASP A 218 6.53 25.82 18.31
C ASP A 218 8.00 25.79 17.81
N LEU A 219 8.32 26.63 16.82
CA LEU A 219 9.70 26.97 16.46
C LEU A 219 10.23 28.02 17.45
N THR A 220 10.99 27.56 18.46
CA THR A 220 11.49 28.41 19.54
C THR A 220 12.92 28.84 19.28
N VAL A 221 13.23 30.13 19.48
CA VAL A 221 14.52 30.74 19.15
C VAL A 221 15.11 31.53 20.32
N LEU A 222 16.38 31.28 20.62
CA LEU A 222 17.24 32.12 21.47
C LEU A 222 18.30 32.80 20.57
N SER A 223 18.33 34.13 20.56
CA SER A 223 19.26 34.93 19.74
C SER A 223 20.25 35.69 20.62
N VAL A 224 21.51 35.71 20.21
CA VAL A 224 22.62 36.33 20.94
C VAL A 224 23.37 37.30 20.02
N GLN A 225 23.56 38.53 20.50
CA GLN A 225 24.24 39.62 19.80
C GLN A 225 25.32 40.25 20.67
N THR A 226 26.24 40.99 20.06
CA THR A 226 27.10 41.93 20.77
C THR A 226 26.29 43.11 21.34
N LEU A 227 26.91 43.92 22.20
CA LEU A 227 26.30 45.18 22.63
C LEU A 227 26.07 46.19 21.49
N ASP A 228 26.82 46.08 20.39
CA ASP A 228 26.68 46.88 19.16
C ASP A 228 25.93 46.14 18.03
N ASP A 229 24.92 45.36 18.41
CA ASP A 229 23.90 44.75 17.54
C ASP A 229 24.39 43.73 16.50
N LYS A 230 25.66 43.32 16.54
CA LYS A 230 26.18 42.29 15.64
C LYS A 230 25.72 40.90 16.08
N PRO A 231 25.11 40.08 15.19
CA PRO A 231 24.77 38.69 15.47
C PRO A 231 26.00 37.87 15.89
N LEU A 232 25.91 37.17 17.03
CA LEU A 232 26.94 36.21 17.48
C LEU A 232 26.50 34.77 17.22
N ALA A 233 25.29 34.43 17.64
CA ALA A 233 24.72 33.10 17.45
C ALA A 233 23.19 33.10 17.48
N VAL A 234 22.59 32.08 16.88
CA VAL A 234 21.18 31.71 17.12
C VAL A 234 21.12 30.24 17.55
N LEU A 235 20.29 29.94 18.55
CA LEU A 235 19.90 28.59 18.95
C LEU A 235 18.39 28.45 18.71
N ALA A 236 18.04 27.79 17.62
CA ALA A 236 16.68 27.36 17.35
C ALA A 236 16.43 25.96 17.94
N ASN A 237 15.16 25.67 18.23
CA ASN A 237 14.66 24.38 18.70
C ASN A 237 13.36 24.07 17.96
N TYR A 238 13.28 22.89 17.33
CA TYR A 238 12.17 22.49 16.49
C TYR A 238 11.98 20.98 16.49
N ALA A 239 10.75 20.50 16.64
CA ALA A 239 10.42 19.09 16.81
C ALA A 239 10.29 18.35 15.46
N MET A 240 11.40 18.02 14.79
CA MET A 240 11.37 17.37 13.47
C MET A 240 12.44 16.28 13.38
N HIS A 241 12.01 15.02 13.41
CA HIS A 241 12.86 13.86 13.64
C HIS A 241 14.07 13.76 12.69
N TYR A 242 13.84 13.64 11.38
CA TYR A 242 14.85 13.89 10.33
C TYR A 242 14.13 14.17 9.00
N TYR A 243 14.81 14.76 8.01
CA TYR A 243 14.20 15.01 6.70
C TYR A 243 14.43 13.86 5.71
N GLY A 244 15.71 13.51 5.46
CA GLY A 244 16.08 12.37 4.62
C GLY A 244 17.21 12.68 3.64
N SER A 245 18.42 12.91 4.14
CA SER A 245 19.61 13.19 3.32
C SER A 245 20.45 11.95 2.93
N PRO A 246 21.34 12.05 1.92
CA PRO A 246 22.40 11.06 1.65
C PRO A 246 23.26 10.75 2.89
N LEU A 247 23.95 9.60 2.88
CA LEU A 247 24.80 9.20 4.00
C LEU A 247 25.95 10.21 4.22
N VAL A 248 26.33 10.40 5.49
CA VAL A 248 27.26 11.42 5.98
C VAL A 248 26.84 12.83 5.54
N SER A 249 25.72 13.26 6.12
CA SER A 249 25.10 14.58 5.98
C SER A 249 24.56 15.06 7.33
N GLY A 250 24.60 16.38 7.56
CA GLY A 250 23.99 17.03 8.73
C GLY A 250 22.47 17.23 8.61
N ASP A 251 21.86 16.81 7.50
CA ASP A 251 20.42 16.95 7.22
C ASP A 251 19.93 18.42 7.39
N VAL A 252 18.67 18.64 7.79
CA VAL A 252 18.11 19.99 7.99
C VAL A 252 18.93 20.81 8.99
N CYS A 253 19.32 20.21 10.11
CA CYS A 253 20.06 20.90 11.18
C CYS A 253 21.44 21.39 10.73
N GLY A 254 22.13 20.59 9.90
CA GLY A 254 23.40 20.94 9.29
C GLY A 254 23.30 22.17 8.38
N ARG A 255 22.21 22.22 7.59
CA ARG A 255 22.00 23.22 6.53
C ARG A 255 21.32 24.51 7.02
N PHE A 256 20.48 24.42 8.06
CA PHE A 256 19.79 25.55 8.71
C PHE A 256 20.74 26.69 9.10
N GLY A 257 21.87 26.37 9.76
CA GLY A 257 22.77 27.39 10.29
C GLY A 257 23.34 28.31 9.20
N SER A 258 23.69 27.75 8.04
CA SER A 258 24.17 28.49 6.88
C SER A 258 23.05 29.30 6.21
N LYS A 259 21.86 28.70 6.04
CA LYS A 259 20.69 29.37 5.44
C LYS A 259 20.23 30.57 6.28
N PHE A 260 20.18 30.41 7.60
CA PHE A 260 19.86 31.51 8.52
C PHE A 260 20.90 32.62 8.44
N ALA A 261 22.20 32.28 8.47
CA ALA A 261 23.29 33.25 8.37
C ALA A 261 23.26 34.05 7.04
N GLU A 262 22.82 33.43 5.94
CA GLU A 262 22.56 34.11 4.67
C GLU A 262 21.41 35.13 4.80
N LEU A 263 20.26 34.71 5.32
CA LEU A 263 19.05 35.56 5.46
C LEU A 263 19.28 36.78 6.35
N ILE A 264 20.08 36.67 7.42
CA ILE A 264 20.43 37.81 8.29
C ILE A 264 21.69 38.57 7.85
N GLY A 265 22.26 38.26 6.67
CA GLY A 265 23.46 38.92 6.13
C GLY A 265 24.77 38.63 6.88
N ALA A 266 24.78 37.69 7.82
CA ALA A 266 25.92 37.36 8.68
C ALA A 266 26.87 36.29 8.11
N ALA A 267 26.55 35.66 6.97
CA ALA A 267 27.31 34.55 6.39
C ALA A 267 28.81 34.82 6.16
N ASN A 268 29.21 36.07 5.93
CA ASN A 268 30.61 36.49 5.74
C ASN A 268 31.16 37.35 6.90
N GLN A 269 30.47 37.41 8.04
CA GLN A 269 30.86 38.25 9.18
C GLN A 269 32.18 37.77 9.82
N GLN A 270 32.94 38.72 10.38
CA GLN A 270 34.07 38.42 11.28
C GLN A 270 33.92 39.19 12.61
N PRO A 271 33.97 38.53 13.79
CA PRO A 271 34.01 37.07 13.96
C PRO A 271 32.76 36.38 13.39
N GLY A 272 32.93 35.13 12.93
CA GLY A 272 31.89 34.34 12.29
C GLY A 272 30.70 34.06 13.20
N PHE A 273 29.50 34.24 12.65
CA PHE A 273 28.23 33.89 13.29
C PHE A 273 28.03 32.37 13.37
N VAL A 274 27.38 31.88 14.43
CA VAL A 274 27.08 30.45 14.63
C VAL A 274 25.57 30.20 14.66
N GLY A 275 25.03 29.63 13.59
CA GLY A 275 23.63 29.19 13.54
C GLY A 275 23.47 27.74 14.00
N ILE A 276 22.64 27.52 15.00
CA ILE A 276 22.40 26.21 15.64
C ILE A 276 20.91 25.86 15.55
N LEU A 277 20.60 24.64 15.10
CA LEU A 277 19.28 24.03 15.28
C LEU A 277 19.43 22.80 16.18
N SER A 278 18.73 22.82 17.31
CA SER A 278 18.58 21.69 18.25
C SER A 278 17.26 20.96 17.98
N GLN A 279 17.23 19.66 18.30
CA GLN A 279 15.97 18.91 18.23
C GLN A 279 15.03 19.29 19.36
N GLY A 280 13.80 19.64 18.98
CA GLY A 280 12.64 19.68 19.86
C GLY A 280 12.15 18.27 20.16
N THR A 281 10.96 18.12 20.75
CA THR A 281 10.39 16.81 21.08
C THR A 281 9.89 16.10 19.82
N SER A 282 10.75 15.34 19.15
CA SER A 282 10.55 14.86 17.77
C SER A 282 10.07 13.41 17.66
N GLY A 283 9.99 12.67 18.77
CA GLY A 283 9.82 11.20 18.76
C GLY A 283 8.63 10.68 17.96
N ASP A 284 7.48 11.37 17.99
CA ASP A 284 6.30 11.07 17.18
C ASP A 284 6.01 12.10 16.08
N SER A 285 6.98 12.97 15.76
CA SER A 285 6.87 14.11 14.84
C SER A 285 7.67 13.94 13.53
N MET A 286 7.23 14.58 12.43
CA MET A 286 7.88 14.51 11.11
C MET A 286 7.41 15.65 10.19
N TRP A 287 8.19 15.95 9.15
CA TRP A 287 7.81 16.95 8.13
C TRP A 287 6.63 16.53 7.23
N MET A 288 6.32 15.23 7.15
CA MET A 288 5.30 14.67 6.26
C MET A 288 3.89 14.75 6.87
N ASP A 289 3.00 15.53 6.24
CA ASP A 289 1.57 15.55 6.56
C ASP A 289 0.84 14.38 5.87
N TYR A 290 0.55 13.32 6.61
CA TYR A 290 -0.17 12.15 6.09
C TYR A 290 -1.69 12.35 5.94
N SER A 291 -2.25 13.49 6.38
CA SER A 291 -3.66 13.83 6.14
C SER A 291 -3.93 14.34 4.71
N GLN A 292 -2.87 14.72 3.99
CA GLN A 292 -2.93 15.35 2.68
C GLN A 292 -2.29 14.47 1.60
N PRO A 293 -2.48 14.79 0.31
CA PRO A 293 -1.72 14.19 -0.78
C PRO A 293 -0.20 14.40 -0.60
N ALA A 294 0.59 13.46 -1.13
CA ALA A 294 2.04 13.53 -1.09
C ALA A 294 2.57 14.82 -1.76
N LYS A 295 3.39 15.58 -1.04
CA LYS A 295 4.09 16.77 -1.57
C LYS A 295 5.45 16.36 -2.15
N PRO A 296 5.97 17.07 -3.18
CA PRO A 296 7.33 16.86 -3.67
C PRO A 296 8.38 16.99 -2.55
N ASN A 297 9.42 16.15 -2.61
CA ASN A 297 10.51 16.15 -1.65
C ASN A 297 11.55 17.23 -2.02
N ASP A 298 11.57 18.34 -1.28
CA ASP A 298 12.53 19.45 -1.46
C ASP A 298 13.09 19.94 -0.11
N LEU A 299 14.25 19.38 0.25
CA LEU A 299 15.04 19.78 1.42
C LEU A 299 15.45 21.27 1.40
N HIS A 300 15.64 21.88 0.23
CA HIS A 300 16.07 23.28 0.15
C HIS A 300 14.92 24.23 0.43
N ALA A 301 13.74 23.98 -0.13
CA ALA A 301 12.52 24.72 0.22
C ALA A 301 12.16 24.55 1.71
N TYR A 302 12.32 23.34 2.26
CA TYR A 302 12.08 23.07 3.67
C TYR A 302 13.03 23.85 4.60
N VAL A 303 14.34 23.78 4.33
CA VAL A 303 15.37 24.52 5.10
C VAL A 303 15.20 26.04 4.95
N GLN A 304 14.78 26.52 3.78
CA GLN A 304 14.43 27.93 3.55
C GLN A 304 13.26 28.37 4.44
N ALA A 305 12.13 27.66 4.39
CA ALA A 305 10.92 28.00 5.16
C ALA A 305 11.17 27.98 6.69
N LEU A 306 11.92 26.99 7.17
CA LEU A 306 12.30 26.88 8.59
C LEU A 306 13.25 28.01 9.02
N ALA A 307 14.23 28.38 8.18
CA ALA A 307 15.14 29.49 8.46
C ALA A 307 14.40 30.84 8.46
N GLU A 308 13.48 31.06 7.53
CA GLU A 308 12.60 32.25 7.54
C GLU A 308 11.69 32.27 8.78
N GLY A 309 11.16 31.13 9.21
CA GLY A 309 10.40 31.01 10.46
C GLY A 309 11.22 31.46 11.67
N ALA A 310 12.49 31.03 11.75
CA ALA A 310 13.39 31.46 12.82
C ALA A 310 13.74 32.96 12.72
N VAL A 311 13.80 33.54 11.52
CA VAL A 311 13.96 35.00 11.33
C VAL A 311 12.72 35.74 11.83
N ARG A 312 11.51 35.29 11.50
CA ARG A 312 10.25 35.86 12.05
C ARG A 312 10.18 35.77 13.57
N ALA A 313 10.66 34.66 14.17
CA ALA A 313 10.80 34.56 15.62
C ALA A 313 11.78 35.61 16.17
N CYS A 314 12.89 35.88 15.47
CA CYS A 314 13.86 36.92 15.83
C CYS A 314 13.31 38.35 15.78
N GLU A 315 12.33 38.65 14.93
CA GLU A 315 11.69 39.98 14.84
C GLU A 315 10.92 40.34 16.13
N SER A 316 10.49 39.34 16.91
CA SER A 316 9.81 39.55 18.21
C SER A 316 10.75 39.82 19.40
N ILE A 317 12.07 39.69 19.21
CA ILE A 317 13.01 39.55 20.32
C ILE A 317 13.34 40.89 21.01
N HIS A 318 13.10 40.90 22.32
CA HIS A 318 13.49 41.99 23.22
C HIS A 318 14.84 41.68 23.89
N TYR A 319 15.94 42.08 23.25
CA TYR A 319 17.32 41.81 23.72
C TYR A 319 17.66 42.53 25.04
N ARG A 320 18.35 41.82 25.95
CA ARG A 320 18.77 42.30 27.28
C ARG A 320 20.20 41.88 27.60
N SER A 321 20.94 42.72 28.35
CA SER A 321 22.32 42.45 28.81
C SER A 321 22.45 42.40 30.34
N ASP A 322 21.33 42.61 31.04
CA ASP A 322 21.15 42.62 32.50
C ASP A 322 20.44 41.35 33.02
N ILE A 323 20.56 40.23 32.29
CA ILE A 323 19.96 38.94 32.64
C ILE A 323 20.83 38.16 33.64
N THR A 324 20.21 37.20 34.32
CA THR A 324 20.92 36.21 35.16
C THR A 324 20.74 34.80 34.62
N LEU A 325 21.74 33.96 34.85
CA LEU A 325 21.74 32.55 34.51
C LEU A 325 21.49 31.69 35.77
N ALA A 326 20.92 30.50 35.57
CA ALA A 326 20.88 29.43 36.57
C ALA A 326 20.74 28.08 35.87
N MET A 327 21.30 27.02 36.46
CA MET A 327 21.18 25.65 35.93
C MET A 327 21.09 24.63 37.07
N ALA A 328 20.28 23.60 36.87
CA ALA A 328 20.16 22.45 37.77
C ALA A 328 20.22 21.15 36.93
N GLU A 329 20.77 20.10 37.53
CA GLU A 329 20.91 18.77 36.95
C GLU A 329 20.47 17.74 38.00
N GLU A 330 19.79 16.69 37.57
CA GLU A 330 19.49 15.52 38.39
C GLU A 330 19.72 14.23 37.58
N THR A 331 20.17 13.18 38.25
CA THR A 331 20.27 11.83 37.66
C THR A 331 19.06 11.02 38.12
N LEU A 332 18.09 10.82 37.22
CA LEU A 332 16.91 10.01 37.46
C LEU A 332 17.20 8.55 37.09
N LYS A 333 16.92 7.62 38.00
CA LYS A 333 17.10 6.17 37.77
C LYS A 333 15.76 5.51 37.51
N LEU A 334 15.64 4.82 36.38
CA LEU A 334 14.42 4.14 35.92
C LEU A 334 14.71 2.68 35.59
N ASN A 335 13.72 1.81 35.73
CA ASN A 335 13.84 0.43 35.24
C ASN A 335 13.58 0.37 33.73
N ARG A 336 14.10 -0.67 33.08
CA ARG A 336 13.72 -1.04 31.71
C ARG A 336 12.71 -2.19 31.72
N ARG A 337 11.91 -2.29 30.66
CA ARG A 337 10.94 -3.38 30.45
C ARG A 337 11.67 -4.64 29.99
N THR A 338 12.16 -5.40 30.95
CA THR A 338 12.93 -6.64 30.72
C THR A 338 12.06 -7.78 30.19
N PRO A 339 12.64 -8.75 29.46
CA PRO A 339 11.92 -9.92 28.96
C PRO A 339 11.55 -10.91 30.07
N ASP A 340 10.39 -11.56 29.95
CA ASP A 340 10.05 -12.77 30.72
C ASP A 340 10.84 -14.01 30.25
N GLU A 341 10.70 -15.14 30.96
CA GLU A 341 11.43 -16.39 30.65
C GLU A 341 11.15 -16.93 29.24
N ALA A 342 9.91 -16.78 28.73
CA ALA A 342 9.54 -17.26 27.39
C ALA A 342 10.09 -16.34 26.31
N ARG A 343 10.03 -15.02 26.52
CA ARG A 343 10.63 -13.99 25.67
C ARG A 343 12.16 -14.13 25.61
N LEU A 344 12.80 -14.38 26.75
CA LEU A 344 14.26 -14.58 26.85
C LEU A 344 14.69 -15.88 26.16
N LYS A 345 13.94 -16.98 26.34
CA LYS A 345 14.16 -18.23 25.61
C LYS A 345 14.07 -18.03 24.09
N TRP A 346 12.98 -17.42 23.61
CA TRP A 346 12.79 -17.08 22.19
C TRP A 346 13.95 -16.26 21.64
N ALA A 347 14.42 -15.27 22.40
CA ALA A 347 15.54 -14.43 22.01
C ALA A 347 16.85 -15.22 21.86
N HIS A 348 17.18 -16.09 22.83
CA HIS A 348 18.34 -16.98 22.72
C HIS A 348 18.24 -17.95 21.53
N GLU A 349 17.08 -18.56 21.30
CA GLU A 349 16.85 -19.50 20.20
C GLU A 349 16.98 -18.81 18.83
N LEU A 350 16.53 -17.56 18.68
CA LEU A 350 16.68 -16.81 17.43
C LEU A 350 18.10 -16.25 17.24
N VAL A 351 18.74 -15.70 18.28
CA VAL A 351 20.14 -15.22 18.21
C VAL A 351 21.11 -16.35 17.87
N ALA A 352 20.88 -17.57 18.37
CA ALA A 352 21.66 -18.75 18.01
C ALA A 352 21.51 -19.16 16.52
N GLN A 353 20.38 -18.83 15.87
CA GLN A 353 20.17 -19.03 14.44
C GLN A 353 20.75 -17.90 13.57
N VAL A 354 21.02 -16.73 14.16
CA VAL A 354 21.77 -15.65 13.50
C VAL A 354 23.25 -16.02 13.45
N GLY A 355 23.87 -16.32 14.58
CA GLY A 355 25.32 -16.58 14.67
C GLY A 355 26.14 -15.31 14.38
N ASP A 356 27.29 -15.46 13.71
CA ASP A 356 28.29 -14.38 13.54
C ASP A 356 27.91 -13.28 12.52
N ARG A 357 26.74 -13.37 11.88
CA ARG A 357 26.25 -12.37 10.91
C ARG A 357 25.50 -11.23 11.62
N LEU A 358 25.35 -10.09 10.94
CA LEU A 358 24.43 -9.05 11.40
C LEU A 358 22.96 -9.53 11.34
N PRO A 359 22.11 -9.15 12.32
CA PRO A 359 20.68 -9.42 12.28
C PRO A 359 20.00 -8.68 11.13
N ARG A 360 18.89 -9.24 10.65
CA ARG A 360 18.08 -8.71 9.55
C ARG A 360 16.60 -8.68 9.91
N GLY A 361 15.91 -7.65 9.44
CA GLY A 361 14.51 -7.41 9.75
C GLY A 361 14.22 -7.22 11.25
N TRP A 362 12.94 -7.09 11.58
CA TRP A 362 12.51 -6.71 12.92
C TRP A 362 12.76 -7.78 13.99
N SER A 363 12.36 -9.04 13.77
CA SER A 363 12.40 -10.06 14.82
C SER A 363 13.81 -10.45 15.26
N GLU A 364 14.78 -10.55 14.34
CA GLU A 364 16.16 -10.86 14.70
C GLU A 364 16.78 -9.73 15.53
N VAL A 365 16.62 -8.48 15.08
CA VAL A 365 17.07 -7.30 15.82
C VAL A 365 16.45 -7.26 17.22
N TYR A 366 15.14 -7.43 17.32
CA TYR A 366 14.45 -7.37 18.61
C TYR A 366 14.83 -8.52 19.56
N ALA A 367 15.25 -9.68 19.06
CA ALA A 367 15.83 -10.74 19.89
C ALA A 367 17.16 -10.31 20.53
N PHE A 368 18.09 -9.70 19.78
CA PHE A 368 19.30 -9.12 20.37
C PHE A 368 18.97 -8.02 21.39
N GLU A 369 17.95 -7.20 21.12
CA GLU A 369 17.49 -6.19 22.09
C GLU A 369 16.93 -6.81 23.38
N GLN A 370 16.23 -7.96 23.33
CA GLN A 370 15.76 -8.62 24.57
C GLN A 370 16.93 -9.08 25.44
N LEU A 371 17.95 -9.69 24.83
CA LEU A 371 19.15 -10.12 25.57
C LEU A 371 19.83 -8.90 26.22
N ARG A 372 19.95 -7.80 25.48
CA ARG A 372 20.54 -6.56 26.00
C ARG A 372 19.73 -5.93 27.13
N LEU A 373 18.40 -5.95 27.06
CA LEU A 373 17.54 -5.47 28.15
C LEU A 373 17.61 -6.36 29.39
N HIS A 374 17.85 -7.67 29.21
CA HIS A 374 18.08 -8.60 30.33
C HIS A 374 19.44 -8.36 31.01
N GLU A 375 20.49 -8.09 30.22
CA GLU A 375 21.84 -7.75 30.72
C GLU A 375 21.92 -6.37 31.39
N ASP A 376 21.15 -5.38 30.91
CA ASP A 376 21.17 -4.00 31.37
C ASP A 376 19.75 -3.50 31.75
N PRO A 377 19.23 -3.90 32.93
CA PRO A 377 17.81 -3.79 33.27
C PRO A 377 17.36 -2.42 33.79
N ALA A 378 18.23 -1.40 33.84
CA ALA A 378 17.92 -0.07 34.34
C ALA A 378 18.76 1.02 33.64
N ALA A 379 18.30 2.27 33.69
CA ALA A 379 18.95 3.42 33.07
C ALA A 379 19.17 4.56 34.09
N GLU A 380 20.13 5.47 33.82
CA GLU A 380 20.42 6.65 34.65
C GLU A 380 20.45 7.93 33.81
N LEU A 381 19.26 8.54 33.65
CA LEU A 381 18.99 9.69 32.80
C LEU A 381 19.51 10.99 33.45
N LYS A 382 20.31 11.78 32.72
CA LYS A 382 20.79 13.10 33.17
C LYS A 382 19.87 14.22 32.68
N LEU A 383 18.87 14.53 33.50
CA LEU A 383 17.89 15.58 33.25
C LEU A 383 18.43 16.93 33.72
N GLN A 384 18.26 17.98 32.92
CA GLN A 384 18.70 19.34 33.27
C GLN A 384 17.61 20.38 33.01
N ALA A 385 17.63 21.45 33.79
CA ALA A 385 16.91 22.68 33.49
C ALA A 385 17.86 23.89 33.53
N ILE A 386 17.72 24.78 32.56
CA ILE A 386 18.46 26.05 32.47
C ILE A 386 17.46 27.21 32.48
N ARG A 387 17.80 28.29 33.18
CA ARG A 387 17.13 29.59 33.09
C ARG A 387 18.09 30.64 32.51
N ILE A 388 17.60 31.39 31.53
CA ILE A 388 18.27 32.55 30.93
C ILE A 388 17.31 33.74 31.07
N GLY A 389 17.47 34.57 32.11
CA GLY A 389 16.47 35.60 32.44
C GLY A 389 15.12 34.97 32.82
N ASP A 390 14.11 35.10 31.96
CA ASP A 390 12.79 34.47 32.08
C ASP A 390 12.52 33.40 30.99
N PHE A 391 13.56 32.95 30.29
CA PHE A 391 13.53 31.85 29.32
C PHE A 391 14.02 30.53 29.94
N GLY A 392 13.35 29.42 29.61
CA GLY A 392 13.70 28.07 30.04
C GLY A 392 14.27 27.19 28.93
N VAL A 393 15.17 26.28 29.29
CA VAL A 393 15.56 25.14 28.47
C VAL A 393 15.46 23.89 29.35
N THR A 394 14.78 22.84 28.88
CA THR A 394 14.91 21.48 29.45
C THR A 394 15.87 20.65 28.61
N ALA A 395 16.59 19.71 29.23
CA ALA A 395 17.47 18.76 28.55
C ALA A 395 17.06 17.33 28.92
N ILE A 396 16.81 16.51 27.90
CA ILE A 396 16.19 15.18 28.02
C ILE A 396 17.01 14.16 27.21
N PRO A 397 17.52 13.07 27.79
CA PRO A 397 18.37 12.08 27.11
C PRO A 397 17.56 11.04 26.30
N ASP A 398 16.44 11.44 25.72
CA ASP A 398 15.41 10.55 25.16
C ASP A 398 14.93 11.08 23.79
N GLU A 399 14.14 10.29 23.05
CA GLU A 399 13.33 10.74 21.91
C GLU A 399 11.91 11.03 22.41
N VAL A 400 11.49 12.29 22.37
CA VAL A 400 10.39 12.79 23.21
C VAL A 400 9.16 13.07 22.37
N PHE A 401 7.98 12.62 22.82
CA PHE A 401 6.72 12.87 22.10
C PHE A 401 6.29 14.35 22.18
N GLY A 402 5.61 14.85 21.15
CA GLY A 402 5.11 16.23 21.08
C GLY A 402 4.24 16.61 22.27
N ILE A 403 3.34 15.73 22.70
CA ILE A 403 2.51 15.93 23.91
C ILE A 403 3.36 16.11 25.18
N THR A 404 4.48 15.40 25.30
CA THR A 404 5.42 15.52 26.44
C THR A 404 6.12 16.88 26.43
N GLY A 405 6.51 17.38 25.26
CA GLY A 405 7.01 18.74 25.08
C GLY A 405 5.99 19.81 25.47
N ILE A 406 4.74 19.61 25.07
CA ILE A 406 3.60 20.47 25.42
C ILE A 406 3.34 20.46 26.94
N LYS A 407 3.40 19.31 27.64
CA LYS A 407 3.27 19.21 29.11
C LYS A 407 4.32 20.08 29.82
N LEU A 408 5.59 19.96 29.44
CA LEU A 408 6.70 20.74 30.01
C LEU A 408 6.53 22.24 29.78
N LYS A 409 6.21 22.63 28.54
CA LYS A 409 5.96 24.04 28.17
C LYS A 409 4.80 24.64 28.96
N ASN A 410 3.67 23.93 29.06
CA ASN A 410 2.50 24.39 29.79
C ASN A 410 2.79 24.57 31.29
N ARG A 411 3.49 23.62 31.92
CA ARG A 411 3.82 23.66 33.37
C ARG A 411 4.96 24.61 33.72
N SER A 412 5.82 24.97 32.77
CA SER A 412 7.02 25.78 33.05
C SER A 412 6.70 27.10 33.78
N PRO A 413 7.42 27.45 34.87
CA PRO A 413 7.30 28.73 35.58
C PRO A 413 7.95 29.92 34.85
N LEU A 414 8.53 29.68 33.67
CA LEU A 414 9.22 30.65 32.83
C LEU A 414 8.33 31.07 31.64
N GLN A 415 8.54 32.26 31.09
CA GLN A 415 7.62 32.87 30.12
C GLN A 415 7.53 32.05 28.82
N LEU A 416 8.68 31.53 28.39
CA LEU A 416 8.85 30.67 27.22
C LEU A 416 9.85 29.57 27.59
N THR A 417 9.71 28.38 27.00
CA THR A 417 10.60 27.25 27.28
C THR A 417 10.76 26.39 26.03
N MET A 418 12.01 26.09 25.67
CA MET A 418 12.33 25.04 24.69
C MET A 418 12.70 23.74 25.40
N ASN A 419 12.52 22.62 24.70
CA ASN A 419 12.90 21.29 25.19
C ASN A 419 13.93 20.72 24.22
N ILE A 420 15.15 20.46 24.69
CA ILE A 420 16.20 19.85 23.87
C ILE A 420 16.25 18.36 24.20
N GLU A 421 15.87 17.54 23.23
CA GLU A 421 15.94 16.08 23.35
C GLU A 421 17.32 15.52 22.96
N LEU A 422 17.52 14.21 23.15
CA LEU A 422 18.80 13.51 22.95
C LEU A 422 20.00 14.25 23.58
N ALA A 423 19.78 14.82 24.76
CA ALA A 423 20.71 15.66 25.49
C ALA A 423 21.27 14.93 26.72
N ASN A 424 22.60 14.89 26.82
CA ASN A 424 23.36 14.19 27.87
C ASN A 424 23.25 12.65 27.85
N GLY A 425 22.57 12.07 26.86
CA GLY A 425 22.44 10.62 26.64
C GLY A 425 21.42 10.31 25.52
N ALA A 426 21.13 9.01 25.35
CA ALA A 426 20.10 8.51 24.45
C ALA A 426 19.56 7.17 24.99
N GLU A 427 18.36 7.18 25.59
CA GLU A 427 17.69 6.03 26.22
C GLU A 427 16.42 5.58 25.44
N GLY A 428 16.20 6.16 24.26
CA GLY A 428 15.11 5.82 23.33
C GLY A 428 13.84 6.66 23.49
N TYR A 429 12.74 6.21 22.88
CA TYR A 429 11.43 6.85 22.99
C TYR A 429 10.90 6.84 24.42
N ILE A 430 10.36 7.98 24.85
CA ILE A 430 9.50 8.09 26.03
C ILE A 430 8.02 8.33 25.65
N PRO A 431 7.32 7.30 25.16
CA PRO A 431 5.88 7.37 25.00
C PRO A 431 5.18 7.63 26.34
N PRO A 432 4.15 8.49 26.38
CA PRO A 432 3.22 8.56 27.50
C PRO A 432 2.56 7.20 27.81
N PRO A 433 2.10 6.95 29.05
CA PRO A 433 1.50 5.68 29.46
C PRO A 433 0.42 5.17 28.51
N GLU A 434 -0.49 6.04 28.07
CA GLU A 434 -1.61 5.74 27.17
C GLU A 434 -1.16 5.28 25.77
N GLN A 435 0.04 5.67 25.32
CA GLN A 435 0.55 5.27 24.01
C GLN A 435 1.06 3.83 23.99
N HIS A 436 1.51 3.27 25.12
CA HIS A 436 2.04 1.90 25.18
C HIS A 436 0.99 0.85 24.79
N VAL A 437 -0.27 1.04 25.22
CA VAL A 437 -1.38 0.13 24.93
C VAL A 437 -1.72 0.13 23.43
N LEU A 438 -1.39 1.21 22.71
CA LEU A 438 -1.57 1.29 21.26
C LEU A 438 -0.46 0.55 20.47
N GLY A 439 0.61 0.08 21.11
CA GLY A 439 1.67 -0.71 20.47
C GLY A 439 2.49 0.04 19.41
N GLY A 440 3.17 -0.70 18.54
CA GLY A 440 4.01 -0.17 17.46
C GLY A 440 5.42 0.26 17.90
N TYR A 441 6.30 0.51 16.91
CA TYR A 441 7.75 0.72 17.09
C TYR A 441 8.18 1.59 18.27
N THR A 442 7.55 2.76 18.46
CA THR A 442 7.88 3.68 19.57
C THR A 442 7.50 3.18 20.96
N THR A 443 7.04 1.94 21.10
CA THR A 443 6.57 1.33 22.36
C THR A 443 7.08 -0.09 22.60
N TRP A 444 7.65 -0.77 21.59
CA TRP A 444 8.13 -2.16 21.71
C TRP A 444 9.42 -2.19 22.56
N PRO A 445 9.55 -3.08 23.57
CA PRO A 445 10.77 -3.16 24.40
C PRO A 445 12.04 -3.46 23.59
N ALA A 446 12.87 -2.43 23.44
CA ALA A 446 14.23 -2.45 22.90
C ALA A 446 15.01 -1.26 23.48
N ARG A 447 16.33 -1.12 23.25
CA ARG A 447 17.07 0.08 23.69
C ARG A 447 16.50 1.39 23.12
N THR A 448 15.75 1.30 22.01
CA THR A 448 15.06 2.43 21.36
C THR A 448 13.72 2.79 22.01
N ALA A 449 13.19 2.03 22.97
CA ALA A 449 11.99 2.38 23.74
C ALA A 449 11.98 1.64 25.09
N GLY A 450 13.12 1.59 25.77
CA GLY A 450 13.41 0.53 26.76
C GLY A 450 12.78 0.73 28.13
N LEU A 451 12.47 1.98 28.48
CA LEU A 451 12.09 2.39 29.84
C LEU A 451 10.70 1.86 30.26
N GLU A 452 10.47 1.84 31.57
CA GLU A 452 9.18 1.50 32.19
C GLU A 452 8.02 2.43 31.78
N VAL A 453 6.79 1.93 31.83
CA VAL A 453 5.57 2.64 31.37
C VAL A 453 5.34 3.99 32.07
N GLN A 454 5.90 4.19 33.26
CA GLN A 454 5.80 5.42 34.04
C GLN A 454 7.03 6.33 33.92
N ALA A 455 7.91 6.09 32.94
CA ALA A 455 9.10 6.93 32.70
C ALA A 455 8.73 8.38 32.34
N GLU A 456 7.83 8.58 31.36
CA GLU A 456 7.45 9.92 30.88
C GLU A 456 6.89 10.83 32.00
N PRO A 457 5.94 10.38 32.86
CA PRO A 457 5.48 11.16 34.00
C PRO A 457 6.59 11.53 35.01
N GLN A 458 7.53 10.61 35.29
CA GLN A 458 8.64 10.85 36.22
C GLN A 458 9.67 11.84 35.65
N ILE A 459 9.96 11.77 34.35
CA ILE A 459 10.82 12.71 33.63
C ILE A 459 10.19 14.10 33.63
N VAL A 460 8.90 14.22 33.29
CA VAL A 460 8.18 15.49 33.27
C VAL A 460 8.11 16.12 34.65
N GLU A 461 7.85 15.35 35.71
CA GLU A 461 7.83 15.87 37.09
C GLU A 461 9.23 16.36 37.52
N THR A 462 10.27 15.57 37.25
CA THR A 462 11.65 15.92 37.61
C THR A 462 12.10 17.21 36.90
N LEU A 463 11.86 17.33 35.59
CA LEU A 463 12.15 18.55 34.82
C LEU A 463 11.31 19.75 35.29
N THR A 464 10.04 19.56 35.63
CA THR A 464 9.19 20.63 36.18
C THR A 464 9.76 21.16 37.49
N ARG A 465 10.16 20.27 38.41
CA ARG A 465 10.82 20.63 39.67
C ARG A 465 12.18 21.30 39.48
N LEU A 466 12.98 20.87 38.50
CA LEU A 466 14.24 21.54 38.15
C LEU A 466 14.00 22.96 37.60
N LEU A 467 12.93 23.18 36.81
CA LEU A 467 12.52 24.51 36.35
C LEU A 467 12.05 25.41 37.52
N GLU A 468 11.30 24.86 38.48
CA GLU A 468 10.94 25.56 39.73
C GLU A 468 12.19 25.95 40.53
N GLN A 469 13.16 25.05 40.65
CA GLN A 469 14.43 25.30 41.35
C GLN A 469 15.27 26.41 40.70
N VAL A 470 15.44 26.42 39.37
CA VAL A 470 16.25 27.47 38.70
C VAL A 470 15.54 28.82 38.59
N SER A 471 14.20 28.85 38.70
CA SER A 471 13.40 30.08 38.61
C SER A 471 13.04 30.70 39.96
N GLY A 472 12.98 29.90 41.04
CA GLY A 472 12.46 30.34 42.33
C GLY A 472 10.96 30.64 42.34
N LYS A 473 10.23 30.14 41.33
CA LYS A 473 8.78 30.34 41.12
C LYS A 473 8.09 28.96 41.06
N PRO A 474 6.85 28.82 41.56
CA PRO A 474 6.09 27.59 41.36
C PRO A 474 5.71 27.40 39.90
N ARG A 475 5.54 26.14 39.47
CA ARG A 475 5.00 25.76 38.16
C ARG A 475 3.68 26.46 37.86
N ARG A 476 3.39 26.66 36.57
CA ARG A 476 2.07 27.13 36.12
C ARG A 476 1.05 26.00 36.32
N GLU A 477 -0.10 26.35 36.89
CA GLU A 477 -1.27 25.48 36.92
C GLU A 477 -1.85 25.37 35.51
N THR A 478 -2.13 24.14 35.06
CA THR A 478 -2.76 23.88 33.77
C THR A 478 -4.28 24.00 33.92
N VAL A 479 -4.78 25.23 33.96
CA VAL A 479 -6.21 25.53 34.03
C VAL A 479 -6.81 25.46 32.63
N ASP A 480 -7.77 24.55 32.43
CA ASP A 480 -8.57 24.45 31.21
C ASP A 480 -9.75 25.44 31.27
N GLU A 481 -9.44 26.72 31.08
CA GLU A 481 -10.40 27.82 31.16
C GLU A 481 -11.53 27.67 30.11
N PRO A 482 -12.81 27.62 30.52
CA PRO A 482 -13.91 27.29 29.62
C PRO A 482 -14.13 28.37 28.56
N HIS A 483 -14.14 28.00 27.28
CA HIS A 483 -14.49 28.89 26.17
C HIS A 483 -16.00 29.18 26.12
N ALA A 484 -16.45 30.03 25.18
CA ALA A 484 -17.85 30.46 25.10
C ALA A 484 -18.87 29.30 25.05
N TYR A 485 -18.62 28.24 24.26
CA TYR A 485 -19.51 27.07 24.23
C TYR A 485 -19.66 26.37 25.59
N ALA A 486 -18.53 26.00 26.23
CA ALA A 486 -18.50 25.42 27.58
C ALA A 486 -19.25 26.28 28.61
N LYS A 487 -19.15 27.62 28.51
CA LYS A 487 -19.89 28.54 29.37
C LYS A 487 -21.41 28.46 29.17
N ALA A 488 -21.90 28.47 27.93
CA ALA A 488 -23.33 28.32 27.64
C ALA A 488 -23.88 26.97 28.13
N VAL A 489 -23.14 25.88 27.89
CA VAL A 489 -23.46 24.54 28.41
C VAL A 489 -23.58 24.56 29.94
N MET A 490 -22.62 25.14 30.66
CA MET A 490 -22.68 25.23 32.13
C MET A 490 -23.79 26.14 32.65
N GLU A 491 -24.16 27.22 31.94
CA GLU A 491 -25.30 28.07 32.28
C GLU A 491 -26.64 27.31 32.19
N SER A 492 -26.74 26.36 31.26
CA SER A 492 -27.84 25.39 31.11
C SER A 492 -27.85 24.27 32.16
N LYS A 493 -26.87 24.24 33.07
CA LYS A 493 -26.77 23.38 34.27
C LYS A 493 -26.94 21.87 33.99
N PRO A 494 -25.99 21.25 33.30
CA PRO A 494 -25.89 19.79 33.23
C PRO A 494 -25.70 19.19 34.63
N LYS A 495 -26.03 17.91 34.75
CA LYS A 495 -25.74 17.09 35.92
C LYS A 495 -24.27 16.66 35.96
N ALA A 496 -23.66 16.43 34.79
CA ALA A 496 -22.24 16.16 34.63
C ALA A 496 -21.75 16.74 33.29
N PHE A 497 -20.51 17.22 33.23
CA PHE A 497 -19.91 17.76 32.01
C PHE A 497 -18.41 17.45 31.97
N TRP A 498 -17.95 16.84 30.87
CA TRP A 498 -16.57 16.44 30.64
C TRP A 498 -16.06 17.05 29.34
N ARG A 499 -14.99 17.84 29.40
CA ARG A 499 -14.43 18.50 28.21
C ARG A 499 -13.50 17.58 27.41
N LEU A 500 -13.02 16.48 28.01
CA LEU A 500 -12.13 15.48 27.38
C LEU A 500 -10.79 16.03 26.83
N GLY A 501 -10.43 17.25 27.26
CA GLY A 501 -9.21 17.96 26.87
C GLY A 501 -7.99 17.67 27.75
N GLU A 502 -8.00 16.59 28.54
CA GLU A 502 -6.88 16.25 29.42
C GLU A 502 -5.58 15.98 28.63
N ILE A 503 -4.45 16.39 29.21
CA ILE A 503 -3.11 16.20 28.62
C ILE A 503 -2.39 14.95 29.14
N ALA A 504 -2.83 14.37 30.26
CA ALA A 504 -2.23 13.19 30.89
C ALA A 504 -3.17 12.61 31.96
N GLY A 505 -3.03 11.31 32.22
CA GLY A 505 -3.68 10.61 33.33
C GLY A 505 -4.94 9.84 32.92
N THR A 506 -5.50 9.09 33.87
CA THR A 506 -6.60 8.13 33.64
C THR A 506 -7.97 8.64 34.07
N VAL A 507 -8.09 9.92 34.44
CA VAL A 507 -9.33 10.53 34.96
C VAL A 507 -9.63 11.80 34.18
N THR A 508 -10.83 11.92 33.62
CA THR A 508 -11.33 13.19 33.09
C THR A 508 -11.99 14.02 34.20
N ALA A 509 -11.71 15.33 34.17
CA ALA A 509 -12.22 16.28 35.14
C ALA A 509 -13.68 16.65 34.81
N ALA A 510 -14.55 16.59 35.82
CA ALA A 510 -15.90 17.10 35.70
C ALA A 510 -15.86 18.64 35.73
N ALA A 511 -15.93 19.28 34.55
CA ALA A 511 -16.04 20.73 34.40
C ALA A 511 -17.32 21.27 35.07
N PHE A 512 -18.36 20.43 35.15
CA PHE A 512 -19.55 20.67 35.97
C PHE A 512 -20.02 19.37 36.64
N GLY A 513 -20.65 19.49 37.82
CA GLY A 513 -21.40 18.40 38.46
C GLY A 513 -20.63 17.49 39.42
N ASN A 514 -19.29 17.58 39.51
CA ASN A 514 -18.46 16.75 40.42
C ASN A 514 -18.59 15.22 40.19
N HIS A 515 -18.95 14.81 38.98
CA HIS A 515 -19.00 13.41 38.54
C HIS A 515 -17.79 13.07 37.68
N HIS A 516 -16.64 12.84 38.28
CA HIS A 516 -15.43 12.43 37.55
C HIS A 516 -15.63 11.09 36.82
N ALA A 517 -14.94 10.91 35.70
CA ALA A 517 -14.99 9.70 34.89
C ALA A 517 -13.58 9.20 34.55
N ILE A 518 -13.46 7.93 34.18
CA ILE A 518 -12.19 7.20 34.05
C ILE A 518 -11.97 6.83 32.59
N TYR A 519 -10.79 7.13 32.04
CA TYR A 519 -10.36 6.62 30.75
C TYR A 519 -10.03 5.13 30.86
N GLU A 520 -10.67 4.30 30.03
CA GLU A 520 -10.25 2.92 29.79
C GLU A 520 -9.10 2.88 28.76
N ASP A 521 -8.44 1.73 28.66
CA ASP A 521 -7.43 1.44 27.65
C ASP A 521 -7.94 1.69 26.22
N GLY A 522 -7.05 2.14 25.32
CA GLY A 522 -7.38 2.40 23.92
C GLY A 522 -7.91 3.81 23.63
N VAL A 523 -7.55 4.82 24.45
CA VAL A 523 -7.83 6.24 24.20
C VAL A 523 -6.53 7.05 24.20
N ALA A 524 -6.34 7.90 23.19
CA ALA A 524 -5.26 8.87 23.08
C ALA A 524 -5.74 10.29 23.43
N LEU A 525 -4.85 11.10 24.01
CA LEU A 525 -5.20 12.36 24.70
C LEU A 525 -4.72 13.63 23.97
N TYR A 526 -5.37 14.76 24.27
CA TYR A 526 -4.97 16.12 23.86
C TYR A 526 -4.92 16.39 22.34
N LEU A 527 -5.69 15.66 21.54
CA LEU A 527 -5.77 15.87 20.10
C LEU A 527 -6.65 17.09 19.73
N PRO A 528 -6.58 17.62 18.50
CA PRO A 528 -7.42 18.75 18.09
C PRO A 528 -8.91 18.41 18.12
N GLY A 529 -9.69 19.26 18.79
CA GLY A 529 -11.15 19.20 18.84
C GLY A 529 -11.87 19.75 17.60
N PRO A 530 -13.19 20.03 17.69
CA PRO A 530 -13.91 20.81 16.70
C PRO A 530 -13.35 22.23 16.61
N LYS A 531 -13.57 22.89 15.47
CA LYS A 531 -13.09 24.26 15.21
C LYS A 531 -14.25 25.25 15.14
N GLY A 532 -14.17 26.36 15.86
CA GLY A 532 -15.16 27.45 15.84
C GLY A 532 -14.77 28.64 16.72
N ASN A 533 -15.32 29.82 16.47
CA ASN A 533 -14.95 31.04 17.20
C ASN A 533 -15.36 31.01 18.68
N GLY A 534 -16.33 30.19 19.05
CA GLY A 534 -16.73 29.91 20.44
C GLY A 534 -15.98 28.77 21.13
N LEU A 535 -15.10 28.07 20.39
CA LEU A 535 -14.36 26.89 20.82
C LEU A 535 -12.84 27.19 20.94
N ASN A 536 -12.22 27.75 19.91
CA ASN A 536 -10.75 27.89 19.83
C ASN A 536 -10.22 29.17 20.48
N GLN A 537 -10.83 29.62 21.57
CA GLN A 537 -10.47 30.86 22.28
C GLN A 537 -9.18 30.72 23.11
N GLN A 538 -8.65 29.51 23.25
CA GLN A 538 -7.39 29.21 23.95
C GLN A 538 -6.18 29.23 23.01
N PRO A 539 -4.96 29.59 23.48
CA PRO A 539 -3.75 29.70 22.66
C PRO A 539 -3.34 28.44 21.89
N ARG A 540 -3.83 27.25 22.29
CA ARG A 540 -3.60 25.97 21.62
C ARG A 540 -4.88 25.33 21.06
N GLY A 541 -5.96 26.10 20.93
CA GLY A 541 -7.28 25.64 20.43
C GLY A 541 -7.99 24.65 21.36
N ASN A 542 -9.18 24.19 20.98
CA ASN A 542 -9.91 23.16 21.74
C ASN A 542 -9.29 21.77 21.60
N ARG A 543 -9.51 20.89 22.59
CA ARG A 543 -8.79 19.63 22.77
C ARG A 543 -9.72 18.47 23.12
N ALA A 544 -9.56 17.36 22.41
CA ALA A 544 -10.41 16.17 22.44
C ALA A 544 -9.64 14.89 22.76
N ALA A 545 -10.39 13.88 23.20
CA ALA A 545 -9.94 12.49 23.30
C ALA A 545 -10.17 11.73 21.98
N HIS A 546 -9.20 10.91 21.57
CA HIS A 546 -9.25 10.07 20.36
C HIS A 546 -9.33 8.60 20.75
N PHE A 547 -10.50 8.01 20.53
CA PHE A 547 -10.84 6.63 20.83
C PHE A 547 -10.34 5.72 19.70
N ALA A 548 -9.61 4.67 20.07
CA ALA A 548 -9.15 3.61 19.19
C ALA A 548 -9.89 2.29 19.49
N GLY A 549 -11.18 2.38 19.80
CA GLY A 549 -12.01 1.30 20.36
C GLY A 549 -12.07 1.26 21.90
N GLY A 550 -11.34 2.15 22.59
CA GLY A 550 -11.45 2.34 24.05
C GLY A 550 -12.73 3.07 24.48
N ARG A 551 -12.86 3.38 25.78
CA ARG A 551 -14.03 4.07 26.35
C ARG A 551 -13.65 5.06 27.47
N VAL A 552 -14.59 5.91 27.88
CA VAL A 552 -14.57 6.59 29.19
C VAL A 552 -15.75 6.08 30.02
N ALA A 553 -15.52 5.65 31.25
CA ALA A 553 -16.53 5.14 32.17
C ALA A 553 -16.83 6.15 33.29
N ALA A 554 -18.10 6.52 33.46
CA ALA A 554 -18.58 7.50 34.42
C ALA A 554 -19.72 6.93 35.29
N ARG A 555 -19.91 7.48 36.50
CA ARG A 555 -21.07 7.15 37.35
C ARG A 555 -21.85 8.40 37.76
N VAL A 556 -23.08 8.51 37.26
CA VAL A 556 -23.98 9.65 37.45
C VAL A 556 -25.32 9.20 38.05
N PRO A 557 -25.44 9.11 39.39
CA PRO A 557 -26.59 8.51 40.04
C PRO A 557 -27.88 9.31 39.90
N LYS A 558 -29.00 8.56 39.89
CA LYS A 558 -30.37 9.11 39.81
C LYS A 558 -30.61 9.96 38.56
N LEU A 559 -30.25 9.45 37.38
CA LEU A 559 -30.52 10.11 36.10
C LEU A 559 -32.00 10.02 35.67
N GLY A 560 -32.74 9.01 36.14
CA GLY A 560 -34.17 8.84 35.86
C GLY A 560 -34.47 8.42 34.41
N ASN A 561 -35.72 8.65 33.96
CA ASN A 561 -36.18 8.40 32.59
C ASN A 561 -36.29 9.68 31.73
N VAL A 562 -35.99 10.85 32.32
CA VAL A 562 -36.06 12.15 31.62
C VAL A 562 -34.68 12.79 31.73
N TYR A 563 -33.94 12.80 30.62
CA TYR A 563 -32.54 13.22 30.60
C TYR A 563 -32.10 13.67 29.20
N SER A 564 -30.93 14.29 29.10
CA SER A 564 -30.33 14.65 27.80
C SER A 564 -28.82 14.44 27.80
N VAL A 565 -28.27 14.14 26.63
CA VAL A 565 -26.84 14.00 26.34
C VAL A 565 -26.51 14.96 25.21
N GLU A 566 -25.50 15.79 25.37
CA GLU A 566 -24.97 16.70 24.37
C GLU A 566 -23.48 16.40 24.19
N CYS A 567 -22.99 16.34 22.95
CA CYS A 567 -21.59 16.08 22.67
C CYS A 567 -21.18 16.54 21.27
N TRP A 568 -19.88 16.69 21.06
CA TRP A 568 -19.28 16.71 19.73
C TRP A 568 -18.68 15.33 19.41
N VAL A 569 -18.94 14.83 18.20
CA VAL A 569 -18.43 13.55 17.71
C VAL A 569 -17.73 13.71 16.36
N TRP A 570 -16.61 13.01 16.21
CA TRP A 570 -15.84 12.91 14.97
C TRP A 570 -15.70 11.43 14.62
N ASN A 571 -16.35 10.98 13.55
CA ASN A 571 -16.23 9.60 13.11
C ASN A 571 -15.00 9.42 12.21
N GLY A 572 -14.04 8.60 12.61
CA GLY A 572 -12.86 8.30 11.80
C GLY A 572 -12.96 7.01 10.97
N PHE A 573 -14.03 6.23 11.12
CA PHE A 573 -14.23 4.91 10.52
C PHE A 573 -15.23 4.97 9.34
N PRO A 574 -14.97 4.28 8.20
CA PRO A 574 -15.89 4.31 7.06
C PRO A 574 -17.29 3.76 7.36
N ASN A 575 -18.30 4.52 6.95
CA ASN A 575 -19.72 4.30 7.22
C ASN A 575 -20.26 2.92 6.78
N SER A 576 -19.63 2.27 5.80
CA SER A 576 -20.06 1.02 5.15
C SER A 576 -19.35 -0.24 5.66
N ASP A 577 -18.30 -0.11 6.48
CA ASP A 577 -17.32 -1.19 6.66
C ASP A 577 -17.59 -2.06 7.91
N ARG A 578 -18.63 -1.74 8.69
CA ARG A 578 -19.09 -2.48 9.88
C ARG A 578 -20.61 -2.41 10.00
N ALA A 579 -21.20 -3.33 10.77
CA ALA A 579 -22.63 -3.33 11.09
C ALA A 579 -23.08 -2.06 11.84
N VAL A 580 -22.27 -1.63 12.82
CA VAL A 580 -22.34 -0.32 13.47
C VAL A 580 -20.95 0.28 13.38
N THR A 581 -20.86 1.53 12.92
CA THR A 581 -19.60 2.25 12.66
C THR A 581 -18.91 2.61 13.97
N GLY A 582 -19.69 3.02 14.98
CA GLY A 582 -19.25 3.13 16.37
C GLY A 582 -20.33 3.71 17.28
N TYR A 583 -20.41 3.25 18.54
CA TYR A 583 -21.19 3.88 19.60
C TYR A 583 -20.36 4.97 20.30
N PHE A 584 -20.97 6.12 20.58
CA PHE A 584 -20.29 7.24 21.27
C PHE A 584 -20.91 7.61 22.61
N PHE A 585 -22.17 7.24 22.87
CA PHE A 585 -22.77 7.29 24.20
C PHE A 585 -23.51 5.97 24.51
N SER A 586 -23.40 5.49 25.74
CA SER A 586 -24.08 4.30 26.21
C SER A 586 -24.41 4.42 27.70
N ARG A 587 -25.67 4.21 28.08
CA ARG A 587 -26.11 4.04 29.48
C ARG A 587 -26.51 2.59 29.69
N GLY A 588 -26.03 1.94 30.74
CA GLY A 588 -26.31 0.53 31.05
C GLY A 588 -25.23 -0.05 31.97
N ALA A 589 -25.38 -1.28 32.47
CA ALA A 589 -24.33 -1.92 33.26
C ALA A 589 -23.14 -2.35 32.40
N SER A 590 -21.90 -2.21 32.91
CA SER A 590 -20.70 -2.69 32.18
C SER A 590 -20.75 -4.20 31.95
N ASP A 591 -20.36 -4.61 30.74
CA ASP A 591 -20.11 -6.01 30.36
C ASP A 591 -21.33 -6.95 30.49
N ASP A 592 -22.56 -6.39 30.55
CA ASP A 592 -23.83 -7.13 30.53
C ASP A 592 -24.23 -7.58 29.10
N MET A 593 -24.41 -8.89 28.91
CA MET A 593 -24.82 -9.50 27.64
C MET A 593 -26.24 -9.15 27.17
N LYS A 594 -27.12 -8.71 28.08
CA LYS A 594 -28.43 -8.14 27.67
C LYS A 594 -28.27 -6.78 27.02
N VAL A 595 -27.20 -6.06 27.35
CA VAL A 595 -26.93 -4.69 26.90
C VAL A 595 -28.15 -3.80 27.19
N ALA A 596 -28.70 -3.90 28.39
CA ALA A 596 -29.89 -3.14 28.78
C ALA A 596 -29.51 -1.65 29.00
N GLY A 597 -30.18 -0.75 28.30
CA GLY A 597 -29.70 0.62 28.19
C GLY A 597 -30.31 1.52 27.13
N ASP A 598 -29.67 2.67 26.94
CA ASP A 598 -29.80 3.55 25.78
C ASP A 598 -28.42 3.66 25.13
N HIS A 599 -28.31 3.36 23.83
CA HIS A 599 -27.03 3.28 23.12
C HIS A 599 -27.09 4.11 21.83
N LEU A 600 -26.34 5.21 21.80
CA LEU A 600 -26.31 6.17 20.70
C LEU A 600 -24.98 6.04 19.95
N GLY A 601 -25.09 5.90 18.63
CA GLY A 601 -23.97 5.62 17.74
C GLY A 601 -24.25 6.02 16.31
N ILE A 602 -23.40 5.52 15.41
CA ILE A 602 -23.50 5.72 13.96
C ILE A 602 -23.71 4.35 13.33
N GLY A 603 -24.83 4.19 12.63
CA GLY A 603 -25.19 2.98 11.90
C GLY A 603 -24.21 2.65 10.78
N GLY A 604 -24.26 1.40 10.34
CA GLY A 604 -23.45 0.87 9.26
C GLY A 604 -24.23 -0.16 8.44
N ASN A 605 -23.52 -1.11 7.84
CA ASN A 605 -24.04 -2.08 6.89
C ASN A 605 -24.96 -3.18 7.47
N TYR A 606 -25.44 -3.04 8.71
CA TYR A 606 -26.17 -4.09 9.42
C TYR A 606 -27.40 -4.57 8.63
N MET A 607 -27.33 -5.81 8.15
CA MET A 607 -28.37 -6.48 7.35
C MET A 607 -28.83 -5.65 6.13
N ASN A 608 -27.97 -4.76 5.59
CA ASN A 608 -28.28 -3.81 4.52
C ASN A 608 -29.53 -2.94 4.79
N GLN A 609 -29.82 -2.58 6.04
CA GLN A 609 -30.99 -1.76 6.40
C GLN A 609 -30.90 -0.28 5.99
N GLY A 610 -29.82 0.13 5.30
CA GLY A 610 -29.62 1.49 4.83
C GLY A 610 -29.33 2.49 5.94
N TRP A 611 -28.72 2.03 7.03
CA TRP A 611 -28.33 2.81 8.21
C TRP A 611 -26.95 3.46 8.07
N ASP A 612 -26.25 3.17 6.97
CA ASP A 612 -24.85 3.47 6.71
C ASP A 612 -24.50 4.95 6.93
N GLY A 613 -23.75 5.23 8.00
CA GLY A 613 -23.29 6.57 8.37
C GLY A 613 -24.34 7.45 9.06
N LYS A 614 -25.54 6.94 9.34
CA LYS A 614 -26.63 7.72 9.96
C LYS A 614 -26.60 7.58 11.48
N LEU A 615 -27.17 8.54 12.21
CA LEU A 615 -27.35 8.38 13.65
C LEU A 615 -28.25 7.17 13.94
N LEU A 616 -27.86 6.38 14.96
CA LEU A 616 -28.52 5.16 15.40
C LEU A 616 -28.71 5.21 16.93
N LEU A 617 -29.94 5.03 17.40
CA LEU A 617 -30.27 4.87 18.81
C LEU A 617 -30.90 3.49 19.04
N PHE A 618 -30.33 2.69 19.94
CA PHE A 618 -30.68 1.30 20.21
C PHE A 618 -30.93 1.10 21.72
N ASN A 619 -31.96 0.33 22.11
CA ASN A 619 -32.33 0.13 23.52
C ASN A 619 -32.01 -1.26 24.11
N GLY A 620 -31.17 -2.06 23.44
CA GLY A 620 -30.58 -3.28 24.01
C GLY A 620 -31.17 -4.59 23.50
N ASN A 621 -30.40 -5.67 23.65
CA ASN A 621 -30.66 -6.97 23.02
C ASN A 621 -31.94 -7.68 23.53
N GLU A 622 -32.52 -7.24 24.66
CA GLU A 622 -33.78 -7.80 25.20
C GLU A 622 -35.04 -7.19 24.56
N ARG A 623 -34.91 -6.06 23.87
CA ARG A 623 -35.98 -5.43 23.10
C ARG A 623 -35.71 -5.42 21.59
N ASP A 624 -34.45 -5.26 21.21
CA ASP A 624 -33.99 -5.17 19.82
C ASP A 624 -34.68 -4.02 19.04
N GLU A 625 -35.08 -2.96 19.74
CA GLU A 625 -35.72 -1.78 19.14
C GLU A 625 -34.63 -0.74 18.77
N ALA A 626 -34.70 -0.21 17.55
CA ALA A 626 -33.76 0.78 17.02
C ALA A 626 -34.50 1.91 16.29
N LEU A 627 -33.98 3.14 16.41
CA LEU A 627 -34.36 4.29 15.60
C LEU A 627 -33.13 4.85 14.88
N THR A 628 -33.32 5.35 13.66
CA THR A 628 -32.24 5.90 12.84
C THR A 628 -32.63 7.22 12.18
N GLY A 629 -31.65 8.10 12.00
CA GLY A 629 -31.82 9.33 11.23
C GLY A 629 -31.96 9.09 9.72
N ALA A 630 -32.07 10.18 8.97
CA ALA A 630 -32.02 10.22 7.50
C ALA A 630 -30.65 10.69 6.97
N THR A 631 -30.01 11.63 7.67
CA THR A 631 -28.75 12.28 7.30
C THR A 631 -27.56 11.32 7.46
N VAL A 632 -26.84 11.10 6.36
CA VAL A 632 -25.54 10.42 6.38
C VAL A 632 -24.48 11.39 6.88
N LEU A 633 -23.84 11.07 8.00
CA LEU A 633 -22.74 11.85 8.56
C LEU A 633 -21.47 11.67 7.72
N GLU A 634 -20.81 12.78 7.40
CA GLU A 634 -19.55 12.76 6.67
C GLU A 634 -18.41 12.24 7.56
N THR A 635 -17.67 11.25 7.06
CA THR A 635 -16.49 10.70 7.73
C THR A 635 -15.42 11.78 7.89
N ARG A 636 -14.78 11.79 9.06
CA ARG A 636 -13.70 12.72 9.44
C ARG A 636 -14.11 14.20 9.50
N THR A 637 -15.42 14.48 9.55
CA THR A 637 -16.03 15.76 9.92
C THR A 637 -16.51 15.72 11.38
N TRP A 638 -16.49 16.85 12.08
CA TRP A 638 -17.07 16.99 13.43
C TRP A 638 -18.56 17.31 13.33
N HIS A 639 -19.38 16.67 14.16
CA HIS A 639 -20.82 16.94 14.28
C HIS A 639 -21.20 17.18 15.75
N HIS A 640 -22.12 18.09 15.99
CA HIS A 640 -22.76 18.31 17.30
C HIS A 640 -24.03 17.47 17.37
N VAL A 641 -24.19 16.68 18.43
CA VAL A 641 -25.33 15.76 18.59
C VAL A 641 -25.93 15.95 19.97
N VAL A 642 -27.25 16.12 20.02
CA VAL A 642 -28.00 16.18 21.29
C VAL A 642 -29.11 15.15 21.30
N PHE A 643 -28.97 14.13 22.14
CA PHE A 643 -30.01 13.15 22.43
C PHE A 643 -30.82 13.57 23.66
N VAL A 644 -32.13 13.54 23.56
CA VAL A 644 -33.10 13.85 24.62
C VAL A 644 -34.01 12.64 24.81
N ARG A 645 -34.11 12.12 26.03
CA ARG A 645 -35.16 11.17 26.42
C ARG A 645 -36.15 11.85 27.35
N ASN A 646 -37.44 11.68 27.07
CA ASN A 646 -38.55 12.14 27.89
C ASN A 646 -39.52 10.96 28.12
N ASP A 647 -39.16 10.12 29.09
CA ASP A 647 -39.74 8.80 29.32
C ASP A 647 -39.67 7.90 28.07
N ARG A 648 -40.78 7.43 27.51
CA ARG A 648 -40.78 6.63 26.26
C ARG A 648 -40.34 7.42 25.01
N ARG A 649 -40.59 8.73 24.93
CA ARG A 649 -40.26 9.52 23.73
C ARG A 649 -38.78 9.86 23.73
N VAL A 650 -38.16 9.73 22.56
CA VAL A 650 -36.76 10.05 22.31
C VAL A 650 -36.65 10.97 21.11
N THR A 651 -35.84 12.02 21.23
CA THR A 651 -35.43 12.85 20.09
C THR A 651 -33.92 12.97 20.02
N VAL A 652 -33.36 13.05 18.82
CA VAL A 652 -31.95 13.36 18.60
C VAL A 652 -31.84 14.52 17.62
N PHE A 653 -31.15 15.57 18.00
CA PHE A 653 -30.86 16.75 17.19
C PHE A 653 -29.42 16.68 16.66
N LEU A 654 -29.21 17.25 15.47
CA LEU A 654 -27.93 17.24 14.76
C LEU A 654 -27.54 18.66 14.34
N ASN A 655 -26.30 19.06 14.62
CA ASN A 655 -25.69 20.32 14.18
C ASN A 655 -26.55 21.57 14.46
N GLY A 656 -27.12 21.65 15.67
CA GLY A 656 -27.96 22.77 16.10
C GLY A 656 -29.31 22.92 15.40
N ASN A 657 -29.70 21.99 14.52
CA ASN A 657 -31.00 22.03 13.85
C ASN A 657 -32.15 21.94 14.89
N PRO A 658 -33.11 22.89 14.91
CA PRO A 658 -34.24 22.82 15.84
C PRO A 658 -35.26 21.73 15.48
N GLU A 659 -35.26 21.24 14.23
CA GLU A 659 -35.99 20.04 13.84
C GLU A 659 -35.13 18.79 14.15
N PRO A 660 -35.68 17.77 14.84
CA PRO A 660 -34.92 16.59 15.22
C PRO A 660 -34.62 15.66 14.03
N GLU A 661 -33.41 15.09 14.04
CA GLU A 661 -32.92 14.07 13.11
C GLU A 661 -33.53 12.69 13.40
N ILE A 662 -33.88 12.43 14.66
CA ILE A 662 -34.69 11.27 15.12
C ILE A 662 -35.79 11.80 16.04
N ASP A 663 -37.03 11.38 15.84
CA ASP A 663 -38.14 11.59 16.79
C ASP A 663 -39.05 10.36 16.78
N GLY A 664 -39.25 9.75 17.95
CA GLY A 664 -40.00 8.50 18.08
C GLY A 664 -40.12 8.01 19.51
N GLU A 665 -40.52 6.75 19.68
CA GLU A 665 -40.61 6.08 20.97
C GLU A 665 -39.72 4.83 21.03
N LEU A 666 -39.04 4.64 22.15
CA LEU A 666 -38.27 3.43 22.49
C LEU A 666 -38.49 3.12 23.97
N GLU A 667 -38.69 1.86 24.35
CA GLU A 667 -38.88 1.53 25.77
C GLU A 667 -37.58 1.68 26.58
N PRO A 668 -37.60 2.28 27.79
CA PRO A 668 -36.47 2.24 28.72
C PRO A 668 -36.21 0.82 29.26
N THR A 669 -35.02 0.27 29.03
CA THR A 669 -34.67 -1.12 29.41
C THR A 669 -33.77 -1.24 30.65
N TYR A 670 -33.11 -0.15 31.07
CA TYR A 670 -32.16 -0.05 32.18
C TYR A 670 -32.78 -0.15 33.60
N ALA A 671 -33.85 -0.93 33.78
CA ALA A 671 -34.77 -0.84 34.92
C ALA A 671 -34.15 -1.06 36.33
N ASP A 672 -33.04 -1.80 36.43
CA ASP A 672 -32.21 -1.93 37.65
C ASP A 672 -30.70 -1.72 37.36
N ALA A 673 -30.34 -1.24 36.16
CA ALA A 673 -28.98 -1.29 35.63
C ALA A 673 -28.67 -0.08 34.70
N GLY A 674 -28.10 1.03 35.17
CA GLY A 674 -27.66 1.39 36.51
C GLY A 674 -27.28 2.89 36.53
N ASP A 675 -26.41 3.31 37.45
CA ASP A 675 -25.88 4.69 37.47
C ASP A 675 -24.71 4.90 36.46
N GLU A 676 -24.38 3.91 35.64
CA GLU A 676 -23.19 3.86 34.78
C GLU A 676 -23.44 4.44 33.38
N ILE A 677 -22.44 5.18 32.88
CA ILE A 677 -22.41 5.84 31.58
C ILE A 677 -21.06 5.55 30.93
N PHE A 678 -21.06 5.17 29.65
CA PHE A 678 -19.88 4.97 28.83
C PHE A 678 -19.88 5.93 27.64
N LEU A 679 -18.74 6.57 27.41
CA LEU A 679 -18.49 7.42 26.25
C LEU A 679 -17.49 6.73 25.33
N GLY A 680 -17.67 6.87 24.02
CA GLY A 680 -16.80 6.26 23.00
C GLY A 680 -16.97 4.74 22.81
N GLY A 681 -17.97 4.11 23.43
CA GLY A 681 -18.32 2.72 23.14
C GLY A 681 -19.56 2.23 23.89
N ARG A 682 -20.08 1.08 23.49
CA ARG A 682 -21.23 0.43 24.15
C ARG A 682 -20.81 -0.21 25.48
N SER A 683 -21.76 -0.44 26.38
CA SER A 683 -21.52 -0.96 27.74
C SER A 683 -20.90 -2.38 27.74
N ASP A 684 -21.13 -3.16 26.68
CA ASP A 684 -20.53 -4.49 26.42
C ASP A 684 -19.25 -4.46 25.56
N ARG A 685 -18.68 -3.26 25.33
CA ARG A 685 -17.47 -3.01 24.50
C ARG A 685 -17.63 -3.33 23.01
N MET A 686 -18.81 -3.74 22.54
CA MET A 686 -19.04 -3.95 21.11
C MET A 686 -19.13 -2.62 20.35
N PHE A 687 -18.55 -2.59 19.15
CA PHE A 687 -18.53 -1.42 18.25
C PHE A 687 -18.10 -0.12 18.96
N GLY A 688 -16.99 -0.17 19.68
CA GLY A 688 -16.31 1.02 20.20
C GLY A 688 -15.93 2.00 19.09
N LEU A 689 -15.95 3.30 19.40
CA LEU A 689 -15.65 4.38 18.48
C LEU A 689 -14.18 4.32 18.03
N GLU A 690 -13.96 4.42 16.71
CA GLU A 690 -12.67 4.76 16.13
C GLU A 690 -12.75 6.19 15.58
N GLY A 691 -12.50 7.16 16.46
CA GLY A 691 -12.90 8.55 16.27
C GLY A 691 -12.66 9.42 17.51
N ARG A 692 -13.18 10.65 17.56
CA ARG A 692 -12.97 11.58 18.69
C ARG A 692 -14.28 12.03 19.32
N LEU A 693 -14.22 12.37 20.62
CA LEU A 693 -15.29 13.04 21.37
C LEU A 693 -14.74 14.25 22.11
N ASP A 694 -15.58 15.27 22.25
CA ASP A 694 -15.26 16.56 22.86
C ASP A 694 -16.55 17.15 23.51
N GLU A 695 -16.38 18.00 24.52
CA GLU A 695 -17.44 18.71 25.27
C GLU A 695 -18.71 17.87 25.57
N VAL A 696 -18.60 16.75 26.29
CA VAL A 696 -19.73 15.85 26.59
C VAL A 696 -20.49 16.27 27.86
N ALA A 697 -21.73 16.74 27.70
CA ALA A 697 -22.63 17.14 28.77
C ALA A 697 -23.82 16.18 28.95
N LEU A 698 -24.23 15.97 30.21
CA LEU A 698 -25.32 15.08 30.60
C LEU A 698 -26.25 15.80 31.58
N TYR A 699 -27.55 15.87 31.29
CA TYR A 699 -28.56 16.62 32.04
C TYR A 699 -29.64 15.67 32.59
N ASP A 700 -30.13 15.83 33.83
CA ASP A 700 -31.31 15.11 34.37
C ASP A 700 -32.64 15.83 34.10
N ARG A 701 -32.74 16.39 32.90
CA ARG A 701 -33.92 17.00 32.31
C ARG A 701 -33.89 16.83 30.80
N ALA A 702 -35.01 17.10 30.14
CA ALA A 702 -35.01 17.37 28.71
C ALA A 702 -34.39 18.76 28.44
N LEU A 703 -33.60 18.88 27.37
CA LEU A 703 -33.29 20.15 26.71
C LEU A 703 -34.42 20.52 25.72
N THR A 704 -34.63 21.81 25.48
CA THR A 704 -35.48 22.28 24.36
C THR A 704 -34.67 22.48 23.09
N SER A 705 -35.32 22.51 21.92
CA SER A 705 -34.64 22.77 20.65
C SER A 705 -34.01 24.16 20.59
N GLU A 706 -34.57 25.16 21.29
CA GLU A 706 -33.95 26.49 21.42
C GLU A 706 -32.64 26.45 22.22
N GLU A 707 -32.55 25.63 23.27
CA GLU A 707 -31.28 25.43 24.00
C GLU A 707 -30.23 24.77 23.11
N VAL A 708 -30.61 23.74 22.35
CA VAL A 708 -29.74 23.02 21.40
C VAL A 708 -29.21 23.95 20.30
N SER A 709 -30.10 24.69 19.62
CA SER A 709 -29.72 25.66 18.61
C SER A 709 -28.88 26.80 19.19
N HIS A 710 -29.13 27.22 20.44
CA HIS A 710 -28.34 28.25 21.09
C HIS A 710 -26.91 27.76 21.38
N HIS A 711 -26.73 26.58 21.97
CA HIS A 711 -25.41 26.02 22.25
C HIS A 711 -24.58 25.89 20.97
N PHE A 712 -25.16 25.31 19.90
CA PHE A 712 -24.48 25.19 18.61
C PHE A 712 -24.11 26.56 18.01
N ALA A 713 -25.01 27.53 18.04
CA ALA A 713 -24.75 28.88 17.55
C ALA A 713 -23.65 29.61 18.35
N VAL A 714 -23.50 29.32 19.65
CA VAL A 714 -22.41 29.86 20.48
C VAL A 714 -21.06 29.23 20.13
N ALA A 715 -21.02 27.98 19.64
CA ALA A 715 -19.78 27.36 19.18
C ALA A 715 -19.19 28.02 17.91
N ASP A 716 -20.07 28.51 17.02
CA ASP A 716 -19.74 29.10 15.71
C ASP A 716 -18.78 28.19 14.90
N ALA A 717 -19.21 26.95 14.71
CA ALA A 717 -18.36 25.83 14.31
C ALA A 717 -18.27 25.58 12.80
N MET A 718 -17.07 25.21 12.35
CA MET A 718 -16.75 24.86 10.98
C MET A 718 -16.94 23.35 10.75
N LEU A 719 -18.09 22.97 10.20
CA LEU A 719 -18.39 21.59 9.80
C LEU A 719 -17.68 21.26 8.47
N VAL A 720 -16.40 20.93 8.54
CA VAL A 720 -15.57 20.53 7.38
C VAL A 720 -14.71 19.29 7.70
N PRO A 721 -14.38 18.45 6.70
CA PRO A 721 -13.46 17.33 6.89
C PRO A 721 -12.09 17.79 7.41
N GLN A 722 -11.64 17.21 8.52
CA GLN A 722 -10.27 17.44 9.03
C GLN A 722 -9.21 16.65 8.26
N ILE A 723 -9.63 15.67 7.46
CA ILE A 723 -8.82 14.91 6.50
C ILE A 723 -9.69 14.74 5.27
N SER A 724 -9.24 15.15 4.10
CA SER A 724 -9.99 14.93 2.87
C SER A 724 -9.88 13.47 2.45
N GLU A 725 -11.00 12.75 2.37
CA GLU A 725 -11.05 11.47 1.66
C GLU A 725 -11.06 11.70 0.16
N VAL A 726 -9.92 12.19 -0.35
CA VAL A 726 -9.53 11.92 -1.73
C VAL A 726 -9.13 10.45 -1.80
N MET A 727 -10.13 9.57 -1.70
CA MET A 727 -10.12 8.31 -2.44
C MET A 727 -9.73 8.68 -3.88
N PRO A 728 -8.54 8.29 -4.37
CA PRO A 728 -8.16 8.63 -5.72
C PRO A 728 -9.19 8.00 -6.64
N LYS A 729 -9.79 8.81 -7.51
CA LYS A 729 -10.80 8.35 -8.47
C LYS A 729 -10.12 8.18 -9.84
N PRO A 730 -10.45 7.11 -10.58
CA PRO A 730 -10.16 7.00 -12.00
C PRO A 730 -10.47 8.31 -12.73
N ASP A 731 -9.57 8.72 -13.62
CA ASP A 731 -9.72 9.94 -14.44
C ASP A 731 -10.91 9.86 -15.41
N THR A 732 -11.33 8.64 -15.79
CA THR A 732 -12.66 8.35 -16.35
C THR A 732 -13.42 7.35 -15.46
N PRO A 733 -14.74 7.53 -15.22
CA PRO A 733 -15.57 6.51 -14.59
C PRO A 733 -15.73 5.28 -15.51
N PRO A 734 -16.05 4.10 -14.97
CA PRO A 734 -16.45 2.96 -15.79
C PRO A 734 -17.80 3.26 -16.47
N LEU A 735 -17.93 2.86 -17.73
CA LEU A 735 -19.18 2.98 -18.50
C LEU A 735 -20.07 1.77 -18.27
N SER A 736 -21.40 1.91 -18.42
CA SER A 736 -22.28 0.73 -18.55
C SER A 736 -21.96 -0.06 -19.84
N PRO A 737 -22.34 -1.35 -19.94
CA PRO A 737 -22.15 -2.13 -21.17
C PRO A 737 -22.77 -1.44 -22.39
N GLU A 738 -23.98 -0.88 -22.24
CA GLU A 738 -24.69 -0.14 -23.28
C GLU A 738 -24.03 1.18 -23.64
N GLU A 739 -23.18 1.78 -22.80
CA GLU A 739 -22.41 2.99 -23.11
C GLU A 739 -21.06 2.66 -23.74
N SER A 740 -20.37 1.65 -23.21
CA SER A 740 -19.13 1.12 -23.79
C SER A 740 -19.35 0.65 -25.24
N MET A 741 -20.46 -0.04 -25.52
CA MET A 741 -20.88 -0.40 -26.89
C MET A 741 -21.11 0.80 -27.84
N LYS A 742 -21.42 2.01 -27.33
CA LYS A 742 -21.64 3.20 -28.19
C LYS A 742 -20.32 3.86 -28.61
N VAL A 743 -19.26 3.65 -27.83
CA VAL A 743 -17.92 4.20 -28.06
C VAL A 743 -16.91 3.15 -28.53
N ALA A 744 -17.39 1.92 -28.75
CA ALA A 744 -16.66 0.86 -29.42
C ALA A 744 -16.85 0.96 -30.95
N HIS A 745 -15.74 1.07 -31.67
CA HIS A 745 -15.70 1.09 -33.13
C HIS A 745 -15.43 -0.32 -33.65
N VAL A 746 -16.12 -0.68 -34.74
CA VAL A 746 -15.82 -1.88 -35.53
C VAL A 746 -15.73 -1.54 -37.00
N ARG A 747 -14.96 -2.33 -37.77
CA ARG A 747 -14.78 -2.16 -39.22
C ARG A 747 -16.12 -2.02 -39.96
N GLU A 748 -16.13 -1.18 -41.01
CA GLU A 748 -17.32 -1.01 -41.86
C GLU A 748 -17.77 -2.34 -42.49
N GLY A 749 -19.08 -2.56 -42.55
CA GLY A 749 -19.69 -3.84 -42.91
C GLY A 749 -19.99 -4.78 -41.73
N TYR A 750 -19.43 -4.54 -40.55
CA TYR A 750 -19.61 -5.40 -39.36
C TYR A 750 -20.35 -4.69 -38.21
N GLU A 751 -20.91 -5.46 -37.28
CA GLU A 751 -21.54 -4.98 -36.05
C GLU A 751 -21.02 -5.70 -34.81
N LEU A 752 -20.99 -4.99 -33.68
CA LEU A 752 -20.67 -5.52 -32.37
C LEU A 752 -21.95 -5.92 -31.65
N GLN A 753 -22.02 -7.15 -31.16
CA GLN A 753 -23.10 -7.66 -30.32
C GLN A 753 -22.51 -8.02 -28.95
N LEU A 754 -23.01 -7.42 -27.86
CA LEU A 754 -22.72 -7.90 -26.50
C LEU A 754 -23.37 -9.27 -26.30
N VAL A 755 -22.67 -10.21 -25.68
CA VAL A 755 -23.17 -11.55 -25.35
C VAL A 755 -23.55 -11.60 -23.87
N VAL A 756 -22.62 -11.22 -23.00
CA VAL A 756 -22.77 -11.23 -21.54
C VAL A 756 -21.89 -10.16 -20.91
N ALA A 757 -22.30 -9.63 -19.76
CA ALA A 757 -21.60 -8.59 -19.00
C ALA A 757 -21.70 -8.86 -17.49
N GLU A 758 -21.14 -7.96 -16.69
CA GLU A 758 -21.31 -7.97 -15.25
C GLU A 758 -22.81 -7.89 -14.85
N PRO A 759 -23.25 -8.58 -13.76
CA PRO A 759 -22.48 -9.42 -12.84
C PRO A 759 -22.41 -10.90 -13.26
N LEU A 760 -22.94 -11.29 -14.44
CA LEU A 760 -22.98 -12.69 -14.89
C LEU A 760 -21.59 -13.23 -15.27
N VAL A 761 -20.66 -12.35 -15.64
CA VAL A 761 -19.24 -12.63 -15.82
C VAL A 761 -18.39 -11.48 -15.25
N ILE A 762 -17.27 -11.79 -14.61
CA ILE A 762 -16.37 -10.83 -13.94
C ILE A 762 -14.92 -11.29 -14.13
N ASP A 763 -14.01 -10.41 -14.51
CA ASP A 763 -12.60 -10.70 -14.82
C ASP A 763 -12.36 -11.86 -15.83
N PRO A 764 -13.15 -12.02 -16.91
CA PRO A 764 -12.94 -13.12 -17.84
C PRO A 764 -11.62 -12.97 -18.60
N VAL A 765 -10.84 -14.05 -18.66
CA VAL A 765 -9.53 -14.08 -19.35
C VAL A 765 -9.42 -15.16 -20.42
N ALA A 766 -10.25 -16.20 -20.36
CA ALA A 766 -10.30 -17.24 -21.38
C ALA A 766 -11.68 -17.89 -21.51
N ILE A 767 -12.03 -18.32 -22.72
CA ILE A 767 -13.29 -19.01 -23.03
C ILE A 767 -13.11 -20.22 -23.96
N ASP A 768 -14.02 -21.19 -23.84
CA ASP A 768 -14.19 -22.30 -24.78
C ASP A 768 -15.63 -22.86 -24.72
N TRP A 769 -16.07 -23.60 -25.74
CA TRP A 769 -17.45 -24.13 -25.83
C TRP A 769 -17.50 -25.65 -25.63
N GLY A 770 -18.46 -26.10 -24.83
CA GLY A 770 -18.82 -27.50 -24.68
C GLY A 770 -19.61 -28.02 -25.89
N PRO A 771 -19.55 -29.34 -26.18
CA PRO A 771 -20.35 -29.95 -27.23
C PRO A 771 -21.86 -29.97 -26.90
N ASP A 772 -22.20 -29.76 -25.63
CA ASP A 772 -23.55 -29.54 -25.08
C ASP A 772 -24.07 -28.10 -25.26
N GLY A 773 -23.25 -27.22 -25.85
CA GLY A 773 -23.57 -25.83 -26.14
C GLY A 773 -23.13 -24.82 -25.07
N LYS A 774 -22.69 -25.27 -23.88
CA LYS A 774 -22.27 -24.39 -22.77
C LYS A 774 -21.05 -23.55 -23.13
N LEU A 775 -21.03 -22.30 -22.68
CA LEU A 775 -19.86 -21.42 -22.78
C LEU A 775 -19.10 -21.44 -21.45
N TRP A 776 -17.91 -22.03 -21.45
CA TRP A 776 -17.03 -22.10 -20.29
C TRP A 776 -16.12 -20.87 -20.21
N VAL A 777 -15.94 -20.34 -19.00
CA VAL A 777 -15.19 -19.10 -18.74
C VAL A 777 -14.24 -19.30 -17.56
N ALA A 778 -12.99 -18.89 -17.73
CA ALA A 778 -12.03 -18.68 -16.64
C ALA A 778 -11.97 -17.20 -16.25
N GLU A 779 -12.05 -16.92 -14.95
CA GLU A 779 -12.10 -15.57 -14.37
C GLU A 779 -10.91 -15.34 -13.42
N MET A 780 -10.13 -14.27 -13.61
CA MET A 780 -8.89 -14.01 -12.84
C MET A 780 -9.08 -12.88 -11.80
N ALA A 781 -10.06 -13.02 -10.92
CA ALA A 781 -10.40 -12.00 -9.92
C ALA A 781 -9.32 -11.78 -8.83
N ASP A 782 -8.35 -12.68 -8.71
CA ASP A 782 -7.14 -12.49 -7.92
C ASP A 782 -6.10 -11.57 -8.60
N TYR A 783 -6.25 -11.22 -9.87
CA TYR A 783 -5.33 -10.28 -10.55
C TYR A 783 -5.34 -8.88 -9.91
N PRO A 784 -4.16 -8.23 -9.71
CA PRO A 784 -2.81 -8.69 -10.08
C PRO A 784 -2.05 -9.50 -9.01
N SER A 785 -2.45 -9.43 -7.73
CA SER A 785 -1.57 -9.83 -6.60
C SER A 785 -2.26 -10.68 -5.53
N GLY A 786 -3.41 -11.27 -5.81
CA GLY A 786 -4.25 -12.02 -4.86
C GLY A 786 -5.37 -11.18 -4.26
N MET A 787 -6.36 -11.85 -3.67
CA MET A 787 -7.51 -11.22 -3.01
C MET A 787 -7.13 -10.43 -1.74
N ASP A 788 -5.92 -10.64 -1.22
CA ASP A 788 -5.31 -9.96 -0.07
C ASP A 788 -4.09 -9.10 -0.45
N ASN A 789 -3.74 -9.04 -1.75
CA ASN A 789 -2.48 -8.51 -2.28
C ASN A 789 -1.21 -9.26 -1.84
N ASN A 790 -1.35 -10.47 -1.29
CA ASN A 790 -0.27 -11.36 -0.86
C ASN A 790 -0.45 -12.80 -1.41
N GLY A 791 -1.09 -12.91 -2.58
CA GLY A 791 -1.22 -14.17 -3.33
C GLY A 791 -2.43 -15.05 -2.96
N LYS A 792 -3.34 -14.62 -2.08
CA LYS A 792 -4.57 -15.39 -1.80
C LYS A 792 -5.37 -15.63 -3.10
N PRO A 793 -5.72 -16.89 -3.44
CA PRO A 793 -6.55 -17.20 -4.60
C PRO A 793 -7.93 -16.55 -4.55
N GLY A 794 -8.53 -16.36 -5.72
CA GLY A 794 -9.90 -15.86 -5.87
C GLY A 794 -10.46 -15.96 -7.29
N GLY A 795 -9.66 -16.45 -8.24
CA GLY A 795 -10.11 -16.81 -9.57
C GLY A 795 -11.19 -17.90 -9.55
N ARG A 796 -11.99 -17.94 -10.61
CA ARG A 796 -13.18 -18.78 -10.73
C ARG A 796 -13.20 -19.49 -12.07
N VAL A 797 -13.93 -20.60 -12.14
CA VAL A 797 -14.32 -21.20 -13.42
C VAL A 797 -15.83 -21.40 -13.41
N ARG A 798 -16.50 -20.92 -14.45
CA ARG A 798 -17.97 -20.99 -14.58
C ARG A 798 -18.38 -21.51 -15.95
N PHE A 799 -19.62 -21.97 -16.06
CA PHE A 799 -20.30 -22.08 -17.34
C PHE A 799 -21.44 -21.08 -17.42
N LEU A 800 -21.71 -20.64 -18.65
CA LEU A 800 -22.83 -19.81 -19.03
C LEU A 800 -23.75 -20.60 -19.95
N GLU A 801 -25.05 -20.31 -19.87
CA GLU A 801 -26.07 -20.90 -20.76
C GLU A 801 -26.91 -19.77 -21.41
N ASP A 802 -27.20 -19.97 -22.70
CA ASP A 802 -28.17 -19.23 -23.52
C ASP A 802 -29.38 -20.16 -23.69
N LYS A 803 -30.54 -19.79 -23.13
CA LYS A 803 -31.69 -20.71 -23.02
C LYS A 803 -32.80 -20.51 -24.05
N ASP A 804 -32.97 -19.30 -24.57
CA ASP A 804 -33.92 -19.03 -25.66
C ASP A 804 -33.25 -18.98 -27.05
N ASN A 805 -31.92 -19.00 -27.10
CA ASN A 805 -31.06 -18.98 -28.28
C ASN A 805 -31.02 -17.61 -28.98
N ASP A 806 -31.24 -16.52 -28.24
CA ASP A 806 -31.07 -15.14 -28.74
C ASP A 806 -29.59 -14.67 -28.77
N GLY A 807 -28.64 -15.51 -28.38
CA GLY A 807 -27.21 -15.21 -28.40
C GLY A 807 -26.76 -14.28 -27.27
N ARG A 808 -27.63 -13.93 -26.32
CA ARG A 808 -27.24 -13.52 -24.96
C ARG A 808 -27.13 -14.75 -24.08
N TYR A 809 -26.30 -14.68 -23.06
CA TYR A 809 -26.16 -15.75 -22.07
C TYR A 809 -26.69 -15.21 -20.74
N GLU A 810 -27.92 -15.58 -20.41
CA GLU A 810 -28.67 -15.04 -19.27
C GLU A 810 -28.51 -15.88 -17.99
N THR A 811 -28.06 -17.13 -18.12
CA THR A 811 -27.72 -18.02 -17.00
C THR A 811 -26.21 -18.09 -16.78
N SER A 812 -25.78 -18.08 -15.52
CA SER A 812 -24.37 -18.17 -15.11
C SER A 812 -24.19 -19.03 -13.85
N THR A 813 -23.33 -20.05 -13.92
CA THR A 813 -23.15 -21.06 -12.86
C THR A 813 -21.66 -21.28 -12.57
N VAL A 814 -21.22 -20.98 -11.35
CA VAL A 814 -19.81 -21.12 -10.94
C VAL A 814 -19.52 -22.57 -10.54
N LEU A 815 -18.70 -23.24 -11.34
CA LEU A 815 -18.25 -24.62 -11.11
C LEU A 815 -17.18 -24.69 -10.01
N LEU A 816 -16.29 -23.70 -9.98
CA LEU A 816 -15.12 -23.63 -9.09
C LEU A 816 -14.88 -22.21 -8.55
N HIS A 817 -14.55 -22.14 -7.27
CA HIS A 817 -14.06 -20.95 -6.56
C HIS A 817 -12.58 -21.13 -6.15
N ASP A 818 -11.95 -20.04 -5.73
CA ASP A 818 -10.60 -19.98 -5.14
C ASP A 818 -9.50 -20.68 -5.99
N VAL A 819 -9.64 -20.62 -7.32
CA VAL A 819 -8.64 -21.13 -8.27
C VAL A 819 -7.52 -20.09 -8.39
N PRO A 820 -6.23 -20.46 -8.22
CA PRO A 820 -5.11 -19.51 -8.19
C PRO A 820 -4.75 -18.98 -9.58
N PHE A 821 -5.19 -17.77 -9.91
CA PHE A 821 -4.90 -17.07 -11.18
C PHE A 821 -5.11 -17.97 -12.44
N PRO A 822 -6.35 -18.43 -12.71
CA PRO A 822 -6.64 -19.28 -13.86
C PRO A 822 -6.43 -18.50 -15.17
N THR A 823 -5.74 -19.11 -16.13
CA THR A 823 -5.26 -18.48 -17.38
C THR A 823 -5.90 -19.07 -18.63
N GLY A 824 -6.70 -20.13 -18.49
CA GLY A 824 -7.18 -20.91 -19.62
C GLY A 824 -8.19 -21.96 -19.19
N VAL A 825 -9.18 -22.18 -20.07
CA VAL A 825 -10.20 -23.22 -19.96
C VAL A 825 -10.37 -23.89 -21.32
N MET A 826 -10.67 -25.19 -21.32
CA MET A 826 -11.08 -25.96 -22.51
C MET A 826 -12.12 -26.99 -22.09
N ALA A 827 -13.24 -27.10 -22.81
CA ALA A 827 -14.25 -28.10 -22.50
C ALA A 827 -13.74 -29.50 -22.80
N TRP A 828 -13.87 -30.47 -21.89
CA TRP A 828 -13.31 -31.82 -22.01
C TRP A 828 -14.18 -32.88 -21.32
N GLY A 829 -14.48 -33.99 -22.00
CA GLY A 829 -15.45 -34.96 -21.49
C GLY A 829 -16.80 -34.29 -21.21
N LYS A 830 -17.26 -34.34 -19.96
CA LYS A 830 -18.46 -33.64 -19.47
C LYS A 830 -18.16 -32.32 -18.73
N GLY A 831 -16.89 -31.92 -18.65
CA GLY A 831 -16.40 -30.86 -17.78
C GLY A 831 -15.33 -30.02 -18.49
N VAL A 832 -14.28 -29.63 -17.76
CA VAL A 832 -13.23 -28.72 -18.25
C VAL A 832 -11.82 -29.14 -17.85
N ILE A 833 -10.86 -28.84 -18.71
CA ILE A 833 -9.43 -28.70 -18.35
C ILE A 833 -9.16 -27.22 -18.07
N VAL A 834 -8.45 -26.96 -16.98
CA VAL A 834 -8.10 -25.61 -16.51
C VAL A 834 -6.57 -25.49 -16.39
N THR A 835 -6.00 -24.40 -16.91
CA THR A 835 -4.62 -24.00 -16.63
C THR A 835 -4.60 -23.00 -15.47
N ALA A 836 -3.96 -23.36 -14.36
CA ALA A 836 -3.78 -22.49 -13.20
C ALA A 836 -2.49 -22.90 -12.48
N ALA A 837 -1.38 -22.22 -12.79
CA ALA A 837 -0.07 -22.59 -12.25
C ALA A 837 -0.11 -22.66 -10.70
N PRO A 838 0.45 -23.71 -10.07
CA PRO A 838 1.42 -24.66 -10.63
C PRO A 838 0.83 -25.90 -11.34
N GLU A 839 -0.49 -25.96 -11.57
CA GLU A 839 -1.21 -27.13 -12.09
C GLU A 839 -1.84 -26.95 -13.49
N ILE A 840 -2.07 -28.07 -14.17
CA ILE A 840 -3.17 -28.27 -15.12
C ILE A 840 -4.06 -29.36 -14.52
N PHE A 841 -5.35 -29.10 -14.40
CA PHE A 841 -6.29 -30.03 -13.77
C PHE A 841 -7.59 -30.16 -14.56
N TYR A 842 -8.27 -31.30 -14.35
CA TYR A 842 -9.61 -31.58 -14.81
C TYR A 842 -10.63 -31.28 -13.72
N ALA A 843 -11.81 -30.78 -14.10
CA ALA A 843 -12.97 -30.65 -13.23
C ALA A 843 -14.28 -31.01 -13.95
N GLU A 844 -15.17 -31.74 -13.28
CA GLU A 844 -16.49 -32.19 -13.77
C GLU A 844 -17.53 -32.02 -12.64
N ASP A 845 -18.73 -31.59 -13.02
CA ASP A 845 -19.98 -31.70 -12.24
C ASP A 845 -20.66 -33.00 -12.67
N SER A 846 -20.67 -34.01 -11.80
CA SER A 846 -21.07 -35.38 -12.16
C SER A 846 -22.51 -35.75 -11.75
N ASP A 847 -23.12 -34.97 -10.84
CA ASP A 847 -24.50 -35.18 -10.37
C ASP A 847 -25.51 -34.08 -10.80
N GLY A 848 -25.03 -32.92 -11.27
CA GLY A 848 -25.83 -31.83 -11.83
C GLY A 848 -26.16 -30.70 -10.85
N ASP A 849 -25.49 -30.61 -9.70
CA ASP A 849 -25.67 -29.55 -8.69
C ASP A 849 -25.10 -28.17 -9.12
N GLY A 850 -24.28 -28.14 -10.18
CA GLY A 850 -23.64 -26.94 -10.73
C GLY A 850 -22.19 -26.72 -10.26
N LYS A 851 -21.67 -27.54 -9.34
CA LYS A 851 -20.29 -27.46 -8.80
C LYS A 851 -19.48 -28.69 -9.21
N ALA A 852 -18.15 -28.55 -9.25
CA ALA A 852 -17.29 -29.70 -9.47
C ALA A 852 -17.16 -30.57 -8.20
N ASP A 853 -17.82 -31.74 -8.18
CA ASP A 853 -17.55 -32.82 -7.24
C ASP A 853 -16.27 -33.59 -7.62
N ILE A 854 -15.95 -33.66 -8.91
CA ILE A 854 -14.73 -34.25 -9.45
C ILE A 854 -13.70 -33.15 -9.73
N ARG A 855 -12.54 -33.20 -9.04
CA ARG A 855 -11.32 -32.47 -9.42
C ARG A 855 -10.12 -33.42 -9.47
N ARG A 856 -9.39 -33.43 -10.58
CA ARG A 856 -8.21 -34.29 -10.80
C ARG A 856 -7.06 -33.49 -11.41
N THR A 857 -5.99 -33.25 -10.64
CA THR A 857 -4.74 -32.73 -11.20
C THR A 857 -4.22 -33.71 -12.27
N LEU A 858 -3.89 -33.19 -13.45
CA LEU A 858 -3.34 -33.98 -14.57
C LEU A 858 -1.83 -33.81 -14.64
N PHE A 859 -1.37 -32.55 -14.54
CA PHE A 859 0.03 -32.18 -14.61
C PHE A 859 0.36 -31.11 -13.56
N SER A 860 1.57 -31.13 -13.00
CA SER A 860 2.01 -30.12 -12.03
C SER A 860 3.50 -29.81 -12.14
N GLY A 861 3.91 -28.63 -11.69
CA GLY A 861 5.29 -28.14 -11.73
C GLY A 861 5.50 -26.97 -12.69
N PHE A 862 4.42 -26.37 -13.19
CA PHE A 862 4.47 -25.15 -13.98
C PHE A 862 4.87 -23.96 -13.10
N LEU A 863 5.55 -22.98 -13.69
CA LEU A 863 5.98 -21.79 -12.96
C LEU A 863 4.79 -20.87 -12.66
N GLU A 864 4.69 -20.46 -11.40
CA GLU A 864 3.73 -19.47 -10.92
C GLU A 864 4.17 -18.04 -11.23
N GLY A 865 5.48 -17.78 -11.11
CA GLY A 865 6.19 -16.62 -11.66
C GLY A 865 5.46 -15.29 -11.57
N ASN A 866 5.34 -14.62 -12.72
CA ASN A 866 4.43 -13.49 -12.91
C ASN A 866 3.10 -14.03 -13.45
N GLN A 867 1.99 -13.47 -12.98
CA GLN A 867 0.61 -13.81 -13.36
C GLN A 867 0.40 -13.82 -14.89
N GLN A 868 1.04 -12.91 -15.62
CA GLN A 868 0.99 -12.78 -17.09
C GLN A 868 1.89 -13.79 -17.84
N LEU A 869 2.69 -14.59 -17.12
CA LEU A 869 3.72 -15.49 -17.66
C LEU A 869 3.49 -16.95 -17.22
N ARG A 870 2.24 -17.31 -16.94
CA ARG A 870 1.81 -18.67 -16.54
C ARG A 870 1.40 -19.50 -17.76
N VAL A 871 1.50 -20.83 -17.62
CA VAL A 871 0.98 -21.83 -18.57
C VAL A 871 -0.46 -21.49 -19.02
N ASN A 872 -0.76 -21.54 -20.32
CA ASN A 872 -2.06 -21.11 -20.87
C ASN A 872 -2.34 -21.72 -22.27
N GLY A 873 -3.39 -21.24 -22.94
CA GLY A 873 -3.54 -21.41 -24.39
C GLY A 873 -3.89 -22.83 -24.86
N LEU A 874 -4.74 -23.55 -24.13
CA LEU A 874 -5.24 -24.90 -24.48
C LEU A 874 -5.90 -24.90 -25.87
N ARG A 875 -5.37 -25.68 -26.83
CA ARG A 875 -5.94 -25.82 -28.19
C ARG A 875 -5.85 -27.27 -28.71
N TRP A 876 -6.93 -27.77 -29.31
CA TRP A 876 -6.91 -29.08 -29.99
C TRP A 876 -6.06 -29.03 -31.27
N GLY A 877 -5.28 -30.08 -31.50
CA GLY A 877 -4.43 -30.24 -32.69
C GLY A 877 -4.90 -31.40 -33.60
N LEU A 878 -4.53 -31.31 -34.88
CA LEU A 878 -4.78 -32.37 -35.87
C LEU A 878 -4.11 -33.71 -35.51
N ASP A 879 -3.06 -33.67 -34.69
CA ASP A 879 -2.36 -34.82 -34.13
C ASP A 879 -3.15 -35.54 -33.02
N ASN A 880 -4.33 -35.04 -32.65
CA ASN A 880 -5.15 -35.51 -31.53
C ASN A 880 -4.49 -35.27 -30.15
N TRP A 881 -3.76 -34.17 -30.01
CA TRP A 881 -3.24 -33.67 -28.73
C TRP A 881 -3.83 -32.29 -28.40
N VAL A 882 -3.78 -31.91 -27.11
CA VAL A 882 -4.05 -30.52 -26.68
C VAL A 882 -2.72 -29.78 -26.56
N HIS A 883 -2.47 -28.82 -27.44
CA HIS A 883 -1.30 -27.93 -27.40
C HIS A 883 -1.51 -26.81 -26.39
N CYS A 884 -0.42 -26.37 -25.76
CA CYS A 884 -0.39 -25.38 -24.69
C CYS A 884 0.76 -24.39 -24.90
N ALA A 885 0.55 -23.11 -24.54
CA ALA A 885 1.62 -22.14 -24.39
C ALA A 885 2.27 -22.28 -23.00
N SER A 886 3.58 -22.10 -22.96
CA SER A 886 4.38 -22.24 -21.72
C SER A 886 4.29 -21.04 -20.77
N GLY A 887 3.79 -19.89 -21.21
CA GLY A 887 3.87 -18.62 -20.47
C GLY A 887 5.23 -17.92 -20.60
N SER A 888 6.15 -18.48 -21.37
CA SER A 888 7.52 -17.99 -21.48
C SER A 888 7.63 -16.81 -22.47
N HIS A 889 8.55 -15.87 -22.20
CA HIS A 889 8.79 -14.69 -23.05
C HIS A 889 10.22 -14.61 -23.62
N HIS A 890 11.13 -15.52 -23.21
CA HIS A 890 12.46 -15.68 -23.82
C HIS A 890 12.95 -17.14 -23.72
N ALA A 891 13.92 -17.50 -24.55
CA ALA A 891 14.57 -18.81 -24.47
C ALA A 891 15.32 -18.98 -23.13
N GLY A 892 15.17 -20.14 -22.49
CA GLY A 892 15.78 -20.44 -21.18
C GLY A 892 14.98 -19.96 -19.97
N TYR A 893 13.87 -19.24 -20.14
CA TYR A 893 12.93 -18.99 -19.03
C TYR A 893 12.46 -20.33 -18.44
N GLY A 894 12.65 -20.52 -17.12
CA GLY A 894 12.26 -21.76 -16.45
C GLY A 894 12.95 -23.03 -16.95
N ALA A 895 14.20 -22.95 -17.43
CA ALA A 895 14.94 -24.07 -18.04
C ALA A 895 14.92 -25.38 -17.22
N ASP A 896 14.96 -25.29 -15.89
CA ASP A 896 14.98 -26.47 -14.99
C ASP A 896 13.61 -27.12 -14.77
N SER A 897 12.51 -26.56 -15.31
CA SER A 897 11.14 -27.01 -15.05
C SER A 897 10.89 -28.48 -15.44
N GLN A 898 10.53 -29.29 -14.45
CA GLN A 898 10.16 -30.69 -14.57
C GLN A 898 8.66 -30.85 -14.32
N ILE A 899 7.88 -31.06 -15.38
CA ILE A 899 6.44 -31.27 -15.26
C ILE A 899 6.17 -32.72 -14.92
N LEU A 900 5.52 -32.97 -13.78
CA LEU A 900 5.04 -34.27 -13.34
C LEU A 900 3.67 -34.56 -13.96
N SER A 901 3.51 -35.70 -14.62
CA SER A 901 2.21 -36.29 -14.95
C SER A 901 1.68 -37.05 -13.74
N HIS A 902 0.44 -36.76 -13.33
CA HIS A 902 -0.23 -37.47 -12.23
C HIS A 902 -0.90 -38.78 -12.68
N VAL A 903 -0.97 -39.05 -13.99
CA VAL A 903 -1.50 -40.31 -14.53
C VAL A 903 -0.39 -41.34 -14.73
N THR A 904 0.76 -40.94 -15.29
CA THR A 904 1.90 -41.85 -15.52
C THR A 904 2.94 -41.84 -14.39
N ASN A 905 2.92 -40.83 -13.52
CA ASN A 905 3.95 -40.53 -12.51
C ASN A 905 5.35 -40.26 -13.11
N GLU A 906 5.44 -39.96 -14.41
CA GLU A 906 6.68 -39.57 -15.08
C GLU A 906 6.91 -38.05 -15.02
N LYS A 907 8.19 -37.65 -15.13
CA LYS A 907 8.60 -36.24 -15.19
C LYS A 907 9.21 -35.89 -16.53
N THR A 908 8.72 -34.84 -17.15
CA THR A 908 9.20 -34.32 -18.44
C THR A 908 9.82 -32.94 -18.26
N ALA A 909 11.07 -32.81 -18.68
CA ALA A 909 11.74 -31.51 -18.77
C ALA A 909 11.12 -30.69 -19.92
N VAL A 910 10.44 -29.59 -19.59
CA VAL A 910 9.82 -28.71 -20.59
C VAL A 910 10.74 -27.53 -20.89
N GLY A 911 11.06 -26.72 -19.87
CA GLY A 911 11.85 -25.48 -20.04
C GLY A 911 11.02 -24.34 -20.63
N SER A 912 11.65 -23.41 -21.34
CA SER A 912 10.96 -22.34 -22.09
C SER A 912 10.31 -22.84 -23.40
N ARG A 913 9.98 -24.13 -23.49
CA ARG A 913 9.33 -24.72 -24.65
C ARG A 913 7.84 -24.76 -24.37
N ASP A 914 7.06 -24.52 -25.41
CA ASP A 914 5.66 -24.91 -25.41
C ASP A 914 5.55 -26.44 -25.42
N PHE A 915 4.35 -26.98 -25.27
CA PHE A 915 4.17 -28.43 -25.19
C PHE A 915 2.77 -28.82 -25.67
N ARG A 916 2.57 -30.13 -25.83
CA ARG A 916 1.26 -30.74 -26.05
C ARG A 916 1.02 -31.85 -25.04
N ILE A 917 -0.24 -32.06 -24.66
CA ILE A 917 -0.67 -33.10 -23.72
C ILE A 917 -1.73 -34.02 -24.33
N ARG A 918 -1.78 -35.27 -23.88
CA ARG A 918 -2.98 -36.11 -23.94
C ARG A 918 -3.57 -36.20 -22.54
N PRO A 919 -4.68 -35.50 -22.25
CA PRO A 919 -5.18 -35.32 -20.88
C PRO A 919 -5.44 -36.64 -20.13
N ASP A 920 -6.10 -37.61 -20.75
CA ASP A 920 -6.50 -38.86 -20.09
C ASP A 920 -5.45 -39.97 -20.13
N GLU A 921 -4.53 -39.93 -21.10
CA GLU A 921 -3.33 -40.79 -21.10
C GLU A 921 -2.22 -40.21 -20.20
N GLY A 922 -2.32 -38.93 -19.82
CA GLY A 922 -1.31 -38.19 -19.06
C GLY A 922 0.05 -38.03 -19.76
N LEU A 923 0.10 -38.13 -21.08
CA LEU A 923 1.33 -37.91 -21.84
C LEU A 923 1.57 -36.40 -22.05
N ILE A 924 2.84 -36.00 -22.06
CA ILE A 924 3.28 -34.63 -22.35
C ILE A 924 4.54 -34.62 -23.23
N ASP A 925 4.51 -33.86 -24.31
CA ASP A 925 5.58 -33.79 -25.33
C ASP A 925 5.96 -32.32 -25.64
N PRO A 926 7.19 -31.87 -25.34
CA PRO A 926 7.66 -30.51 -25.65
C PRO A 926 7.69 -30.19 -27.16
N GLN A 927 7.33 -28.96 -27.48
CA GLN A 927 7.19 -28.40 -28.82
C GLN A 927 8.06 -27.14 -28.98
N SER A 928 8.18 -26.62 -30.20
CA SER A 928 8.87 -25.35 -30.44
C SER A 928 8.16 -24.20 -29.73
N GLY A 929 8.87 -23.51 -28.84
CA GLY A 929 8.45 -22.33 -28.09
C GLY A 929 9.59 -21.30 -28.01
N PRO A 930 9.54 -20.33 -27.09
CA PRO A 930 8.43 -20.05 -26.16
C PRO A 930 7.24 -19.38 -26.86
N SER A 931 6.04 -19.43 -26.27
CA SER A 931 4.92 -18.49 -26.50
C SER A 931 4.43 -17.91 -25.17
N GLN A 932 3.99 -16.64 -25.18
CA GLN A 932 3.59 -15.94 -23.97
C GLN A 932 2.11 -16.15 -23.58
N PHE A 933 1.12 -15.69 -24.37
CA PHE A 933 -0.32 -15.82 -24.03
C PHE A 933 -1.18 -16.49 -25.13
N GLY A 934 -0.58 -17.39 -25.91
CA GLY A 934 -1.33 -18.20 -26.86
C GLY A 934 -0.46 -19.11 -27.70
N ARG A 935 -1.01 -20.28 -28.06
CA ARG A 935 -0.44 -21.19 -29.03
C ARG A 935 -1.54 -21.66 -29.97
N ASN A 936 -1.72 -20.96 -31.08
CA ASN A 936 -2.87 -21.14 -31.98
C ASN A 936 -2.44 -21.81 -33.30
N ARG A 937 -3.41 -22.39 -34.02
CA ARG A 937 -3.19 -23.15 -35.26
C ARG A 937 -4.00 -22.52 -36.40
N ASP A 938 -3.50 -22.57 -37.63
CA ASP A 938 -4.34 -22.36 -38.82
C ASP A 938 -5.15 -23.61 -39.18
N ALA A 939 -5.93 -23.59 -40.26
CA ALA A 939 -6.69 -24.76 -40.69
C ALA A 939 -5.80 -25.97 -41.11
N TRP A 940 -4.57 -25.73 -41.56
CA TRP A 940 -3.72 -26.68 -42.29
C TRP A 940 -2.62 -27.37 -41.47
N GLY A 941 -2.38 -26.92 -40.23
CA GLY A 941 -1.44 -27.55 -39.30
C GLY A 941 -0.26 -26.66 -38.91
N ASN A 942 -0.23 -25.41 -39.36
CA ASN A 942 0.79 -24.44 -39.01
C ASN A 942 0.51 -23.89 -37.59
N TRP A 943 1.54 -23.88 -36.73
CA TRP A 943 1.42 -23.38 -35.36
C TRP A 943 2.02 -21.99 -35.21
N PHE A 944 1.36 -21.15 -34.43
CA PHE A 944 1.70 -19.75 -34.20
C PHE A 944 1.79 -19.45 -32.71
N GLY A 945 2.64 -18.49 -32.37
CA GLY A 945 2.85 -17.98 -31.03
C GLY A 945 3.14 -16.48 -31.05
N GLU A 946 3.32 -15.91 -29.87
CA GLU A 946 3.37 -14.47 -29.64
C GLU A 946 4.13 -14.07 -28.37
N GLN A 947 4.42 -12.77 -28.27
CA GLN A 947 4.94 -12.06 -27.10
C GLN A 947 4.35 -10.64 -27.13
N ASN A 948 4.29 -9.94 -25.99
CA ASN A 948 3.88 -8.52 -25.89
C ASN A 948 4.38 -7.59 -27.03
N SER A 949 5.58 -7.86 -27.55
CA SER A 949 6.26 -7.06 -28.59
C SER A 949 6.18 -7.62 -30.02
N TYR A 950 5.59 -8.79 -30.21
CA TYR A 950 5.51 -9.51 -31.49
C TYR A 950 4.13 -10.19 -31.58
N PRO A 951 3.15 -9.58 -32.24
CA PRO A 951 1.74 -10.02 -32.18
C PRO A 951 1.49 -11.38 -32.82
N LEU A 952 2.32 -11.82 -33.77
CA LEU A 952 2.28 -13.19 -34.28
C LEU A 952 3.61 -13.61 -34.94
N TRP A 953 4.04 -14.84 -34.69
CA TRP A 953 5.09 -15.53 -35.44
C TRP A 953 4.66 -16.96 -35.79
N HIS A 954 5.33 -17.57 -36.77
CA HIS A 954 5.08 -18.93 -37.23
C HIS A 954 6.22 -19.88 -36.79
N TYR A 955 5.88 -21.07 -36.28
CA TYR A 955 6.84 -22.15 -36.01
C TYR A 955 7.12 -22.98 -37.27
N VAL A 956 8.14 -22.60 -38.03
CA VAL A 956 8.53 -23.24 -39.30
C VAL A 956 9.13 -24.64 -39.08
N LEU A 957 9.79 -24.87 -37.94
CA LEU A 957 10.34 -26.17 -37.56
C LEU A 957 9.82 -26.59 -36.18
N GLU A 958 9.30 -27.81 -36.07
CA GLU A 958 8.74 -28.37 -34.83
C GLU A 958 9.82 -29.13 -34.03
N ASP A 959 9.85 -28.99 -32.70
CA ASP A 959 10.85 -29.63 -31.83
C ASP A 959 10.95 -31.16 -32.03
N PRO A 960 9.86 -31.93 -32.26
CA PRO A 960 9.94 -33.35 -32.63
C PRO A 960 10.73 -33.67 -33.91
N TYR A 961 11.04 -32.70 -34.78
CA TYR A 961 12.01 -32.83 -35.87
C TYR A 961 13.44 -32.50 -35.42
N ILE A 962 13.60 -31.41 -34.69
CA ILE A 962 14.90 -30.89 -34.19
C ILE A 962 15.55 -31.88 -33.21
N ARG A 963 14.83 -32.30 -32.17
CA ARG A 963 15.34 -33.09 -31.04
C ARG A 963 15.77 -34.53 -31.37
N ARG A 964 15.67 -34.94 -32.64
CA ARG A 964 16.16 -36.24 -33.15
C ARG A 964 17.67 -36.31 -33.22
N ASN A 965 18.33 -35.17 -33.47
CA ASN A 965 19.78 -35.09 -33.53
C ASN A 965 20.28 -34.06 -32.50
N PRO A 966 20.62 -34.47 -31.27
CA PRO A 966 21.10 -33.57 -30.22
C PRO A 966 22.50 -32.97 -30.51
N HIS A 967 23.12 -33.30 -31.65
CA HIS A 967 24.36 -32.70 -32.13
C HIS A 967 24.13 -31.74 -33.32
N PHE A 968 22.88 -31.57 -33.79
CA PHE A 968 22.52 -30.56 -34.77
C PHE A 968 22.11 -29.27 -34.05
N ALA A 969 22.79 -28.17 -34.36
CA ALA A 969 22.34 -26.84 -33.98
C ALA A 969 21.35 -26.32 -35.05
N PRO A 970 20.04 -26.24 -34.77
CA PRO A 970 19.07 -25.73 -35.73
C PRO A 970 19.19 -24.20 -35.88
N PRO A 971 18.63 -23.60 -36.95
CA PRO A 971 18.22 -22.20 -36.91
C PRO A 971 17.11 -21.99 -35.85
N ASP A 972 16.78 -20.73 -35.54
CA ASP A 972 15.58 -20.44 -34.71
C ASP A 972 14.34 -21.06 -35.40
N PRO A 973 13.54 -21.90 -34.70
CA PRO A 973 12.35 -22.51 -35.28
C PRO A 973 11.25 -21.48 -35.62
N ARG A 974 11.35 -20.24 -35.15
CA ARG A 974 10.36 -19.17 -35.34
C ARG A 974 10.72 -18.26 -36.51
N ASN A 975 9.73 -17.98 -37.34
CA ASN A 975 9.75 -16.88 -38.30
C ASN A 975 8.92 -15.72 -37.76
N LEU A 976 9.59 -14.70 -37.20
CA LEU A 976 8.97 -13.45 -36.77
C LEU A 976 8.40 -12.73 -38.00
N MET A 977 7.09 -12.47 -38.02
CA MET A 977 6.42 -11.92 -39.21
C MET A 977 6.36 -10.39 -39.23
N THR A 978 6.74 -9.75 -38.13
CA THR A 978 6.79 -8.29 -37.99
C THR A 978 8.12 -7.84 -37.37
N ALA A 979 8.42 -6.54 -37.47
CA ALA A 979 9.34 -5.90 -36.54
C ALA A 979 8.77 -5.90 -35.11
N SER A 980 9.62 -5.58 -34.12
CA SER A 980 9.21 -5.42 -32.72
C SER A 980 8.33 -4.18 -32.53
N ASN A 981 7.30 -4.31 -31.68
CA ASN A 981 6.32 -3.28 -31.34
C ASN A 981 5.72 -2.57 -32.57
N PRO A 982 5.04 -3.28 -33.50
CA PRO A 982 4.46 -2.64 -34.68
C PRO A 982 3.34 -1.64 -34.30
N PRO A 983 2.95 -0.72 -35.19
CA PRO A 983 1.90 0.27 -34.91
C PRO A 983 0.53 -0.35 -34.63
N VAL A 984 -0.25 0.32 -33.78
CA VAL A 984 -1.66 0.01 -33.54
C VAL A 984 -2.52 1.27 -33.65
N TYR A 985 -3.79 1.11 -33.97
CA TYR A 985 -4.68 2.20 -34.37
C TYR A 985 -5.87 2.28 -33.39
N ALA A 986 -5.61 2.88 -32.23
CA ALA A 986 -6.60 3.05 -31.16
C ALA A 986 -7.65 4.12 -31.48
N ALA A 987 -8.84 3.99 -30.89
CA ALA A 987 -9.89 5.02 -30.96
C ALA A 987 -9.69 6.14 -29.93
N ALA A 988 -9.25 5.79 -28.72
CA ALA A 988 -8.84 6.75 -27.69
C ALA A 988 -7.49 7.43 -28.00
N ALA A 989 -7.24 8.55 -27.31
CA ALA A 989 -5.89 9.11 -27.22
C ALA A 989 -4.97 8.16 -26.44
N PRO A 990 -3.67 8.02 -26.79
CA PRO A 990 -2.79 7.06 -26.13
C PRO A 990 -2.65 7.29 -24.63
N GLU A 991 -2.71 6.21 -23.86
CA GLU A 991 -2.59 6.26 -22.40
C GLU A 991 -1.21 6.76 -21.92
N LYS A 992 -1.19 7.35 -20.72
CA LYS A 992 0.05 7.71 -20.03
C LYS A 992 0.85 6.45 -19.68
N ARG A 993 1.91 6.20 -20.44
CA ARG A 993 2.97 5.25 -20.05
C ARG A 993 3.84 5.84 -18.94
N PHE A 994 4.45 4.97 -18.13
CA PHE A 994 5.41 5.35 -17.09
C PHE A 994 6.86 5.00 -17.45
N HIS A 995 7.04 4.12 -18.44
CA HIS A 995 8.30 3.82 -19.09
C HIS A 995 8.05 3.62 -20.59
N SER A 996 9.13 3.59 -21.39
CA SER A 996 9.03 3.28 -22.82
C SER A 996 8.06 4.19 -23.59
N PHE A 997 8.11 5.50 -23.32
CA PHE A 997 7.22 6.51 -23.89
C PHE A 997 7.21 6.51 -25.43
N GLU A 998 8.31 6.10 -26.06
CA GLU A 998 8.46 5.91 -27.51
C GLU A 998 7.60 4.79 -28.10
N GLN A 999 6.97 3.96 -27.26
CA GLN A 999 6.08 2.85 -27.64
C GLN A 999 4.60 3.23 -27.53
N SER A 1000 4.29 4.51 -27.28
CA SER A 1000 2.94 5.05 -27.44
C SER A 1000 2.43 4.86 -28.89
N GLY A 1001 1.22 4.32 -29.06
CA GLY A 1001 0.65 3.99 -30.38
C GLY A 1001 1.24 2.73 -31.04
N ARG A 1002 1.80 1.80 -30.25
CA ARG A 1002 2.36 0.51 -30.70
C ARG A 1002 1.92 -0.63 -29.79
N TYR A 1003 2.07 -1.87 -30.26
CA TYR A 1003 1.92 -3.04 -29.38
C TYR A 1003 2.90 -2.99 -28.21
N THR A 1004 2.39 -3.26 -27.02
CA THR A 1004 3.14 -3.41 -25.76
C THR A 1004 2.56 -4.49 -24.83
N SER A 1005 1.38 -5.01 -25.15
CA SER A 1005 0.61 -6.00 -24.38
C SER A 1005 -0.02 -7.07 -25.29
N ALA A 1006 0.55 -7.29 -26.48
CA ALA A 1006 0.03 -8.20 -27.52
C ALA A 1006 -0.29 -9.59 -26.95
N CYS A 1007 -1.54 -10.02 -27.11
CA CYS A 1007 -2.02 -11.29 -26.58
C CYS A 1007 -3.12 -11.97 -27.43
N SER A 1008 -3.27 -13.28 -27.25
CA SER A 1008 -4.28 -14.14 -27.89
C SER A 1008 -4.25 -14.17 -29.43
N GLY A 1009 -3.08 -13.96 -30.05
CA GLY A 1009 -2.84 -14.01 -31.49
C GLY A 1009 -3.40 -15.28 -32.16
N MET A 1010 -4.47 -15.14 -32.94
CA MET A 1010 -5.29 -16.23 -33.46
C MET A 1010 -5.48 -16.11 -34.98
N VAL A 1011 -5.34 -17.23 -35.71
CA VAL A 1011 -5.83 -17.35 -37.09
C VAL A 1011 -7.33 -17.67 -37.06
N TYR A 1012 -8.14 -16.90 -37.78
CA TYR A 1012 -9.59 -17.06 -37.86
C TYR A 1012 -9.95 -18.26 -38.76
N LEU A 1013 -10.79 -19.16 -38.26
CA LEU A 1013 -11.02 -20.49 -38.84
C LEU A 1013 -12.43 -20.72 -39.42
N ASP A 1014 -13.11 -19.68 -39.87
CA ASP A 1014 -14.45 -19.75 -40.47
C ASP A 1014 -14.50 -18.91 -41.76
N GLU A 1015 -15.67 -18.82 -42.42
CA GLU A 1015 -15.91 -18.09 -43.66
C GLU A 1015 -16.98 -16.98 -43.49
N LEU A 1016 -17.63 -16.86 -42.32
CA LEU A 1016 -18.70 -15.91 -42.03
C LEU A 1016 -18.33 -14.44 -42.27
N LEU A 1017 -17.18 -13.99 -41.75
CA LEU A 1017 -16.74 -12.59 -41.86
C LEU A 1017 -16.25 -12.24 -43.27
N PHE A 1018 -15.39 -13.08 -43.86
CA PHE A 1018 -14.61 -12.72 -45.05
C PHE A 1018 -14.92 -13.54 -46.32
N GLY A 1019 -15.78 -14.56 -46.23
CA GLY A 1019 -16.00 -15.55 -47.29
C GLY A 1019 -14.93 -16.65 -47.31
N GLU A 1020 -14.85 -17.40 -48.41
CA GLU A 1020 -13.74 -18.34 -48.62
C GLU A 1020 -12.40 -17.58 -48.74
N ASN A 1021 -11.36 -18.10 -48.07
CA ASN A 1021 -10.03 -17.49 -48.03
C ASN A 1021 -9.48 -17.17 -49.43
N GLY A 1022 -9.21 -15.88 -49.68
CA GLY A 1022 -8.85 -15.35 -50.99
C GLY A 1022 -7.36 -15.45 -51.34
N GLN A 1023 -6.93 -14.58 -52.26
CA GLN A 1023 -5.53 -14.39 -52.62
C GLN A 1023 -5.12 -12.92 -52.54
N PHE A 1024 -3.94 -12.66 -52.00
CA PHE A 1024 -3.30 -11.35 -52.02
C PHE A 1024 -2.03 -11.43 -52.87
N GLN A 1025 -1.91 -10.58 -53.90
CA GLN A 1025 -0.78 -10.60 -54.84
C GLN A 1025 -0.51 -12.00 -55.45
N HIS A 1026 -1.58 -12.75 -55.74
CA HIS A 1026 -1.59 -14.15 -56.22
C HIS A 1026 -1.15 -15.24 -55.22
N LEU A 1027 -0.82 -14.87 -53.98
CA LEU A 1027 -0.52 -15.80 -52.89
C LEU A 1027 -1.79 -16.06 -52.06
N PRO A 1028 -2.04 -17.30 -51.58
CA PRO A 1028 -3.13 -17.56 -50.63
C PRO A 1028 -3.02 -16.71 -49.37
N LEU A 1029 -4.16 -16.28 -48.82
CA LEU A 1029 -4.21 -15.57 -47.54
C LEU A 1029 -5.10 -16.31 -46.53
N GLN A 1030 -4.88 -16.03 -45.25
CA GLN A 1030 -5.79 -16.31 -44.13
C GLN A 1030 -5.96 -15.02 -43.32
N HIS A 1031 -6.95 -14.96 -42.44
CA HIS A 1031 -7.20 -13.80 -41.58
C HIS A 1031 -6.70 -14.07 -40.16
N ALA A 1032 -6.03 -13.10 -39.53
CA ALA A 1032 -5.48 -13.21 -38.18
C ALA A 1032 -5.84 -12.00 -37.31
N PHE A 1033 -6.04 -12.25 -36.02
CA PHE A 1033 -6.42 -11.25 -35.02
C PHE A 1033 -5.49 -11.29 -33.81
N THR A 1034 -5.26 -10.14 -33.17
CA THR A 1034 -4.46 -10.04 -31.94
C THR A 1034 -5.00 -8.92 -31.04
N CYS A 1035 -5.06 -9.16 -29.73
CA CYS A 1035 -5.49 -8.17 -28.76
C CYS A 1035 -4.32 -7.27 -28.33
N GLU A 1036 -4.59 -5.99 -28.07
CA GLU A 1036 -3.67 -5.06 -27.37
C GLU A 1036 -4.49 -4.34 -26.29
N PRO A 1037 -4.66 -4.94 -25.09
CA PRO A 1037 -5.54 -4.40 -24.05
C PRO A 1037 -5.10 -3.02 -23.54
N PHE A 1038 -3.80 -2.70 -23.54
CA PHE A 1038 -3.31 -1.36 -23.18
C PHE A 1038 -3.79 -0.26 -24.15
N SER A 1039 -4.13 -0.61 -25.40
CA SER A 1039 -4.66 0.31 -26.42
C SER A 1039 -6.14 0.08 -26.73
N ASN A 1040 -6.85 -0.65 -25.85
CA ASN A 1040 -8.31 -0.89 -25.91
C ASN A 1040 -8.81 -1.50 -27.24
N LEU A 1041 -8.00 -2.34 -27.91
CA LEU A 1041 -8.26 -2.77 -29.29
C LEU A 1041 -7.94 -4.24 -29.60
N VAL A 1042 -8.50 -4.71 -30.72
CA VAL A 1042 -8.13 -5.94 -31.43
C VAL A 1042 -7.81 -5.57 -32.87
N GLN A 1043 -6.59 -5.85 -33.29
CA GLN A 1043 -6.13 -5.60 -34.66
C GLN A 1043 -6.33 -6.83 -35.55
N HIS A 1044 -6.66 -6.56 -36.82
CA HIS A 1044 -6.77 -7.56 -37.88
C HIS A 1044 -5.59 -7.44 -38.86
N ASN A 1045 -5.04 -8.59 -39.26
CA ASN A 1045 -4.00 -8.69 -40.26
C ASN A 1045 -4.26 -9.85 -41.24
N LEU A 1046 -3.86 -9.66 -42.49
CA LEU A 1046 -3.76 -10.71 -43.50
C LEU A 1046 -2.51 -11.54 -43.24
N LEU A 1047 -2.69 -12.84 -43.06
CA LEU A 1047 -1.64 -13.85 -42.98
C LEU A 1047 -1.42 -14.45 -44.38
N ILE A 1048 -0.43 -13.93 -45.10
CA ILE A 1048 -0.18 -14.24 -46.51
C ILE A 1048 0.85 -15.37 -46.61
N ASP A 1049 0.58 -16.41 -47.40
CA ASP A 1049 1.50 -17.52 -47.60
C ASP A 1049 2.80 -17.06 -48.30
N ASP A 1050 3.95 -17.36 -47.70
CA ASP A 1050 5.26 -17.04 -48.28
C ASP A 1050 6.23 -18.22 -48.13
N GLY A 1051 6.25 -19.08 -49.15
CA GLY A 1051 7.17 -20.20 -49.27
C GLY A 1051 6.97 -21.23 -48.15
N VAL A 1052 7.97 -21.38 -47.27
CA VAL A 1052 7.88 -22.29 -46.11
C VAL A 1052 7.16 -21.67 -44.90
N SER A 1053 6.82 -20.39 -44.96
CA SER A 1053 6.26 -19.61 -43.85
C SER A 1053 5.13 -18.70 -44.35
N PHE A 1054 4.93 -17.59 -43.65
CA PHE A 1054 3.94 -16.55 -43.93
C PHE A 1054 4.55 -15.15 -43.70
N ARG A 1055 3.90 -14.14 -44.27
CA ARG A 1055 4.07 -12.71 -43.93
C ARG A 1055 2.77 -12.18 -43.33
N LEU A 1056 2.88 -11.15 -42.50
CA LEU A 1056 1.76 -10.50 -41.83
C LEU A 1056 1.64 -9.05 -42.32
N GLU A 1057 0.51 -8.68 -42.90
CA GLU A 1057 0.22 -7.32 -43.39
C GLU A 1057 -1.14 -6.84 -42.87
N ARG A 1058 -1.27 -5.58 -42.42
CA ARG A 1058 -2.57 -4.98 -42.10
C ARG A 1058 -3.42 -4.94 -43.37
N ASP A 1059 -4.70 -5.32 -43.29
CA ASP A 1059 -5.59 -5.37 -44.46
C ASP A 1059 -5.62 -3.99 -45.17
N PRO A 1060 -5.30 -3.88 -46.47
CA PRO A 1060 -5.37 -2.62 -47.19
C PRO A 1060 -6.77 -1.99 -47.21
N ALA A 1061 -7.85 -2.76 -47.01
CA ALA A 1061 -9.19 -2.23 -46.83
C ALA A 1061 -9.42 -1.58 -45.44
N GLU A 1062 -8.44 -1.64 -44.54
CA GLU A 1062 -8.36 -0.87 -43.29
C GLU A 1062 -7.29 0.23 -43.36
N ALA A 1063 -6.54 0.39 -44.46
CA ALA A 1063 -5.45 1.36 -44.57
C ALA A 1063 -5.92 2.83 -44.43
N ASP A 1064 -7.10 3.16 -44.96
CA ASP A 1064 -7.75 4.46 -44.80
C ASP A 1064 -8.57 4.57 -43.48
N ALA A 1065 -8.72 3.48 -42.73
CA ALA A 1065 -9.43 3.46 -41.46
C ALA A 1065 -8.54 4.04 -40.33
N LYS A 1066 -9.11 4.98 -39.57
CA LYS A 1066 -8.42 5.65 -38.44
C LYS A 1066 -8.15 4.71 -37.25
N THR A 1067 -8.88 3.60 -37.18
CA THR A 1067 -8.86 2.62 -36.09
C THR A 1067 -8.64 1.22 -36.63
N ASP A 1068 -8.23 0.31 -35.76
CA ASP A 1068 -8.17 -1.13 -36.04
C ASP A 1068 -9.56 -1.79 -35.96
N PHE A 1069 -9.66 -3.03 -36.47
CA PHE A 1069 -10.89 -3.81 -36.68
C PHE A 1069 -11.92 -3.78 -35.54
N PHE A 1070 -11.45 -3.80 -34.29
CA PHE A 1070 -12.21 -3.38 -33.11
C PHE A 1070 -11.32 -2.45 -32.27
N ALA A 1071 -11.83 -1.28 -31.88
CA ALA A 1071 -11.15 -0.37 -30.95
C ALA A 1071 -12.16 0.46 -30.16
N SER A 1072 -11.97 0.57 -28.83
CA SER A 1072 -12.86 1.36 -27.97
C SER A 1072 -12.25 2.70 -27.57
N GLU A 1073 -13.08 3.73 -27.41
CA GLU A 1073 -12.71 4.96 -26.70
C GLU A 1073 -12.83 4.78 -25.16
N ASP A 1074 -13.47 3.69 -24.71
CA ASP A 1074 -13.57 3.35 -23.30
C ASP A 1074 -12.24 2.83 -22.76
N ARG A 1075 -11.55 3.69 -22.01
CA ARG A 1075 -10.29 3.42 -21.28
C ARG A 1075 -10.32 2.11 -20.47
N TRP A 1076 -11.49 1.66 -20.00
CA TRP A 1076 -11.63 0.45 -19.19
C TRP A 1076 -11.75 -0.84 -20.01
N CYS A 1077 -12.00 -0.75 -21.32
CA CYS A 1077 -12.14 -1.93 -22.19
C CYS A 1077 -10.76 -2.59 -22.40
N ARG A 1078 -10.57 -3.80 -21.87
CA ARG A 1078 -9.32 -4.58 -21.92
C ARG A 1078 -9.56 -5.91 -22.64
N PRO A 1079 -9.59 -5.93 -23.99
CA PRO A 1079 -9.67 -7.18 -24.74
C PRO A 1079 -8.44 -8.06 -24.46
N VAL A 1080 -8.66 -9.27 -23.95
CA VAL A 1080 -7.59 -10.21 -23.52
C VAL A 1080 -7.65 -11.58 -24.21
N MET A 1081 -8.77 -11.95 -24.82
CA MET A 1081 -8.85 -13.12 -25.70
C MET A 1081 -9.74 -12.87 -26.91
N VAL A 1082 -9.34 -13.43 -28.07
CA VAL A 1082 -10.19 -13.58 -29.25
C VAL A 1082 -10.33 -15.04 -29.66
N ARG A 1083 -11.55 -15.45 -30.04
CA ARG A 1083 -11.88 -16.80 -30.51
C ARG A 1083 -12.83 -16.76 -31.71
N THR A 1084 -12.65 -17.62 -32.70
CA THR A 1084 -13.72 -17.99 -33.65
C THR A 1084 -14.74 -18.83 -32.89
N GLY A 1085 -16.00 -18.38 -32.84
CA GLY A 1085 -17.08 -19.08 -32.14
C GLY A 1085 -17.68 -20.25 -32.94
N PRO A 1086 -18.54 -21.06 -32.31
CA PRO A 1086 -19.26 -22.15 -32.98
C PRO A 1086 -20.32 -21.64 -33.96
N ASP A 1087 -20.71 -20.36 -33.84
CA ASP A 1087 -21.55 -19.59 -34.76
C ASP A 1087 -20.76 -18.98 -35.95
N GLY A 1088 -19.43 -19.08 -35.93
CA GLY A 1088 -18.52 -18.47 -36.91
C GLY A 1088 -18.15 -17.02 -36.62
N ALA A 1089 -18.72 -16.40 -35.59
CA ALA A 1089 -18.42 -15.00 -35.23
C ALA A 1089 -17.00 -14.86 -34.65
N LEU A 1090 -16.46 -13.64 -34.65
CA LEU A 1090 -15.27 -13.31 -33.87
C LEU A 1090 -15.70 -12.87 -32.47
N TRP A 1091 -15.43 -13.70 -31.47
CA TRP A 1091 -15.72 -13.43 -30.07
C TRP A 1091 -14.54 -12.71 -29.41
N ILE A 1092 -14.84 -11.69 -28.61
CA ILE A 1092 -13.88 -10.85 -27.86
C ILE A 1092 -14.20 -10.97 -26.37
N VAL A 1093 -13.21 -11.35 -25.57
CA VAL A 1093 -13.26 -11.38 -24.10
C VAL A 1093 -12.61 -10.11 -23.56
N ASP A 1094 -13.34 -9.35 -22.75
CA ASP A 1094 -12.95 -8.06 -22.18
C ASP A 1094 -12.93 -8.18 -20.64
N MET A 1095 -11.74 -8.04 -20.05
CA MET A 1095 -11.54 -8.13 -18.60
C MET A 1095 -12.11 -6.91 -17.85
N TYR A 1096 -12.39 -5.82 -18.57
CA TYR A 1096 -12.97 -4.56 -18.08
C TYR A 1096 -12.31 -3.93 -16.84
N ARG A 1097 -11.03 -3.54 -16.98
CA ARG A 1097 -10.21 -2.95 -15.90
C ARG A 1097 -9.64 -1.58 -16.26
N TYR A 1098 -9.64 -0.67 -15.29
CA TYR A 1098 -8.98 0.64 -15.42
C TYR A 1098 -7.47 0.51 -15.72
N MET A 1099 -6.80 -0.45 -15.08
CA MET A 1099 -5.41 -0.83 -15.29
C MET A 1099 -5.33 -2.28 -15.76
N ILE A 1100 -4.47 -2.53 -16.76
CA ILE A 1100 -4.07 -3.90 -17.15
C ILE A 1100 -2.57 -4.18 -16.89
N GLU A 1101 -1.71 -3.16 -16.84
CA GLU A 1101 -0.28 -3.32 -16.55
C GLU A 1101 -0.04 -3.95 -15.16
N HIS A 1102 0.87 -4.92 -15.08
CA HIS A 1102 1.16 -5.58 -13.80
C HIS A 1102 2.05 -4.69 -12.92
N PRO A 1103 1.70 -4.44 -11.63
CA PRO A 1103 2.41 -3.48 -10.77
C PRO A 1103 3.93 -3.65 -10.67
N HIS A 1104 4.43 -4.88 -10.77
CA HIS A 1104 5.87 -5.19 -10.68
C HIS A 1104 6.71 -4.57 -11.82
N TRP A 1105 6.10 -4.27 -12.98
CA TRP A 1105 6.82 -3.68 -14.13
C TRP A 1105 6.78 -2.16 -14.16
N LEU A 1106 5.92 -1.52 -13.36
CA LEU A 1106 5.88 -0.07 -13.25
C LEU A 1106 7.10 0.45 -12.48
N PRO A 1107 7.71 1.58 -12.88
CA PRO A 1107 8.68 2.29 -12.03
C PRO A 1107 7.99 2.84 -10.77
N LYS A 1108 8.78 3.26 -9.79
CA LYS A 1108 8.29 3.62 -8.44
C LYS A 1108 7.19 4.68 -8.48
N GLU A 1109 7.30 5.65 -9.37
CA GLU A 1109 6.36 6.73 -9.61
C GLU A 1109 5.00 6.18 -10.10
N GLY A 1110 5.01 5.24 -11.04
CA GLY A 1110 3.80 4.58 -11.54
C GLY A 1110 3.18 3.63 -10.52
N GLN A 1111 4.00 2.94 -9.71
CA GLN A 1111 3.51 2.14 -8.59
C GLN A 1111 2.83 3.00 -7.52
N ASP A 1112 3.36 4.21 -7.24
CA ASP A 1112 2.77 5.09 -6.24
C ASP A 1112 1.54 5.85 -6.76
N GLU A 1113 1.53 6.27 -8.02
CA GLU A 1113 0.39 6.93 -8.66
C GLU A 1113 -0.81 5.98 -8.87
N LEU A 1114 -0.56 4.72 -9.27
CA LEU A 1114 -1.62 3.81 -9.71
C LEU A 1114 -2.01 2.71 -8.72
N ARG A 1115 -1.30 2.57 -7.59
CA ARG A 1115 -1.69 1.68 -6.47
C ARG A 1115 -3.16 1.79 -6.04
N PRO A 1116 -3.77 2.99 -5.97
CA PRO A 1116 -5.19 3.12 -5.64
C PRO A 1116 -6.14 2.41 -6.63
N PHE A 1117 -5.67 2.14 -7.86
CA PHE A 1117 -6.48 1.65 -8.96
C PHE A 1117 -6.19 0.20 -9.38
N PHE A 1118 -5.26 -0.50 -8.71
CA PHE A 1118 -4.86 -1.88 -9.07
C PHE A 1118 -6.03 -2.88 -9.11
N ARG A 1119 -7.12 -2.61 -8.39
CA ARG A 1119 -8.35 -3.43 -8.38
C ARG A 1119 -9.59 -2.70 -8.96
N SER A 1120 -9.42 -1.52 -9.56
CA SER A 1120 -10.54 -0.79 -10.17
C SER A 1120 -11.14 -1.57 -11.35
N GLY A 1121 -12.33 -2.13 -11.13
CA GLY A 1121 -13.06 -2.98 -12.08
C GLY A 1121 -13.07 -4.48 -11.74
N ASP A 1122 -12.59 -4.88 -10.56
CA ASP A 1122 -12.67 -6.29 -10.10
C ASP A 1122 -14.10 -6.79 -9.80
N ASP A 1123 -15.10 -5.94 -10.02
CA ASP A 1123 -16.52 -6.21 -10.05
C ASP A 1123 -17.09 -6.43 -11.47
N ARG A 1124 -16.26 -6.37 -12.53
CA ARG A 1124 -16.69 -6.25 -13.94
C ARG A 1124 -16.05 -7.23 -14.89
N GLY A 1125 -16.66 -7.40 -16.07
CA GLY A 1125 -16.16 -8.28 -17.12
C GLY A 1125 -17.20 -8.46 -18.23
N ARG A 1126 -16.77 -8.57 -19.49
CA ARG A 1126 -17.67 -8.56 -20.66
C ARG A 1126 -17.21 -9.52 -21.75
N ILE A 1127 -18.17 -10.05 -22.51
CA ILE A 1127 -17.90 -10.83 -23.72
C ILE A 1127 -18.79 -10.31 -24.84
N TYR A 1128 -18.17 -9.99 -25.98
CA TYR A 1128 -18.84 -9.54 -27.20
C TYR A 1128 -18.58 -10.52 -28.33
N ARG A 1129 -19.37 -10.45 -29.40
CA ARG A 1129 -19.06 -11.04 -30.71
C ARG A 1129 -19.23 -10.02 -31.84
N ILE A 1130 -18.47 -10.19 -32.92
CA ILE A 1130 -18.56 -9.40 -34.15
C ILE A 1130 -19.06 -10.28 -35.29
N VAL A 1131 -20.07 -9.77 -36.01
CA VAL A 1131 -20.71 -10.43 -37.16
C VAL A 1131 -20.91 -9.44 -38.31
N PRO A 1132 -21.17 -9.90 -39.56
CA PRO A 1132 -21.52 -9.02 -40.66
C PRO A 1132 -22.90 -8.35 -40.43
N LYS A 1133 -23.05 -7.08 -40.82
CA LYS A 1133 -24.33 -6.36 -40.81
C LYS A 1133 -25.31 -6.94 -41.84
N ALA A 1134 -26.61 -6.93 -41.51
CA ALA A 1134 -27.63 -7.39 -42.43
C ALA A 1134 -27.74 -6.49 -43.68
N LYS A 1135 -27.94 -7.11 -44.86
CA LYS A 1135 -28.07 -6.39 -46.13
C LYS A 1135 -29.39 -5.63 -46.20
N GLY A 1136 -29.33 -4.30 -46.14
CA GLY A 1136 -30.45 -3.39 -46.43
C GLY A 1136 -30.87 -2.45 -45.30
N THR A 1137 -30.26 -2.51 -44.12
CA THR A 1137 -30.53 -1.59 -43.01
C THR A 1137 -30.00 -0.18 -43.30
N ASN A 1138 -30.84 0.85 -43.13
CA ASN A 1138 -30.34 2.23 -43.10
C ASN A 1138 -29.63 2.54 -41.77
N PRO A 1139 -28.65 3.46 -41.74
CA PRO A 1139 -28.03 3.90 -40.50
C PRO A 1139 -29.05 4.58 -39.57
N GLY A 1140 -29.52 3.86 -38.55
CA GLY A 1140 -30.47 4.35 -37.54
C GLY A 1140 -31.59 3.38 -37.17
N GLU A 1141 -31.90 2.38 -38.01
CA GLU A 1141 -32.95 1.40 -37.73
C GLU A 1141 -32.42 0.24 -36.87
N ARG A 1142 -32.86 0.15 -35.61
CA ARG A 1142 -32.50 -0.94 -34.65
C ARG A 1142 -33.15 -2.30 -34.98
N GLY A 1143 -33.37 -2.62 -36.26
CA GLY A 1143 -34.27 -3.69 -36.72
C GLY A 1143 -33.65 -4.76 -37.60
N GLY A 1144 -32.36 -4.69 -37.92
CA GLY A 1144 -31.67 -5.65 -38.79
C GLY A 1144 -30.31 -6.09 -38.24
N VAL A 1145 -30.31 -6.48 -36.96
CA VAL A 1145 -29.23 -7.27 -36.36
C VAL A 1145 -29.16 -8.61 -37.10
N SER A 1146 -27.96 -9.10 -37.42
CA SER A 1146 -27.83 -10.45 -38.01
C SER A 1146 -28.25 -11.49 -36.97
N PRO A 1147 -29.25 -12.35 -37.26
CA PRO A 1147 -29.84 -13.21 -36.24
C PRO A 1147 -28.82 -14.20 -35.69
N PRO A 1148 -28.87 -14.50 -34.38
CA PRO A 1148 -28.02 -15.49 -33.74
C PRO A 1148 -28.09 -16.85 -34.45
N VAL A 1149 -26.93 -17.50 -34.60
CA VAL A 1149 -26.89 -18.94 -34.86
C VAL A 1149 -26.76 -19.62 -33.50
N PRO A 1150 -27.71 -20.48 -33.09
CA PRO A 1150 -27.64 -21.23 -31.84
C PRO A 1150 -26.35 -22.05 -31.73
N SER A 1151 -25.85 -22.22 -30.50
CA SER A 1151 -24.72 -23.10 -30.23
C SER A 1151 -25.10 -24.55 -30.60
N PRO A 1152 -24.38 -25.24 -31.50
CA PRO A 1152 -24.78 -26.54 -32.00
C PRO A 1152 -24.60 -27.62 -30.91
N ARG A 1153 -25.64 -28.42 -30.70
CA ARG A 1153 -25.62 -29.63 -29.85
C ARG A 1153 -24.84 -30.77 -30.51
N MET A 1154 -23.52 -30.59 -30.57
CA MET A 1154 -22.55 -31.56 -31.08
C MET A 1154 -22.61 -32.89 -30.32
N ASP A 1155 -23.02 -32.85 -29.05
CA ASP A 1155 -23.24 -34.01 -28.18
C ASP A 1155 -24.44 -34.89 -28.58
N GLN A 1156 -25.35 -34.37 -29.41
CA GLN A 1156 -26.57 -35.06 -29.87
C GLN A 1156 -26.48 -35.57 -31.32
N LEU A 1157 -25.36 -35.31 -32.01
CA LEU A 1157 -25.13 -35.74 -33.39
C LEU A 1157 -24.80 -37.24 -33.47
N SER A 1158 -25.31 -37.93 -34.51
CA SER A 1158 -24.87 -39.30 -34.78
C SER A 1158 -23.45 -39.33 -35.33
N THR A 1159 -22.80 -40.49 -35.30
CA THR A 1159 -21.47 -40.70 -35.88
C THR A 1159 -21.39 -40.28 -37.36
N ALA A 1160 -22.46 -40.50 -38.13
CA ALA A 1160 -22.54 -40.07 -39.52
C ALA A 1160 -22.64 -38.54 -39.65
N ASP A 1161 -23.37 -37.87 -38.76
CA ASP A 1161 -23.49 -36.40 -38.73
C ASP A 1161 -22.20 -35.73 -38.23
N LEU A 1162 -21.49 -36.35 -37.28
CA LEU A 1162 -20.16 -35.92 -36.83
C LEU A 1162 -19.15 -36.02 -37.97
N VAL A 1163 -19.12 -37.13 -38.71
CA VAL A 1163 -18.25 -37.25 -39.91
C VAL A 1163 -18.66 -36.22 -40.97
N ALA A 1164 -19.95 -36.02 -41.24
CA ALA A 1164 -20.43 -34.99 -42.16
C ALA A 1164 -20.04 -33.57 -41.72
N THR A 1165 -19.98 -33.30 -40.40
CA THR A 1165 -19.59 -32.00 -39.84
C THR A 1165 -18.12 -31.64 -40.10
N LEU A 1166 -17.28 -32.61 -40.51
CA LEU A 1166 -15.92 -32.31 -40.99
C LEU A 1166 -15.90 -31.48 -42.29
N GLU A 1167 -17.00 -31.43 -43.05
CA GLU A 1167 -17.20 -30.52 -44.21
C GLU A 1167 -17.63 -29.10 -43.80
N SER A 1168 -17.78 -28.81 -42.50
CA SER A 1168 -18.14 -27.46 -42.05
C SER A 1168 -17.02 -26.46 -42.39
N PRO A 1169 -17.34 -25.22 -42.82
CA PRO A 1169 -16.35 -24.15 -42.91
C PRO A 1169 -15.79 -23.76 -41.54
N ASN A 1170 -16.55 -23.99 -40.46
CA ASN A 1170 -16.18 -23.64 -39.09
C ASN A 1170 -15.13 -24.58 -38.49
N GLY A 1171 -13.97 -24.04 -38.12
CA GLY A 1171 -12.88 -24.79 -37.50
C GLY A 1171 -13.23 -25.44 -36.17
N TRP A 1172 -13.91 -24.73 -35.27
CA TRP A 1172 -14.32 -25.28 -33.98
C TRP A 1172 -15.26 -26.49 -34.15
N ARG A 1173 -16.17 -26.46 -35.13
CA ARG A 1173 -17.06 -27.59 -35.44
C ARG A 1173 -16.28 -28.81 -35.95
N ARG A 1174 -15.30 -28.61 -36.85
CA ARG A 1174 -14.44 -29.70 -37.35
C ARG A 1174 -13.53 -30.28 -36.27
N ASP A 1175 -12.84 -29.42 -35.51
CA ASP A 1175 -11.95 -29.82 -34.41
C ASP A 1175 -12.76 -30.57 -33.33
N THR A 1176 -13.95 -30.10 -32.97
CA THR A 1176 -14.85 -30.76 -32.01
C THR A 1176 -15.40 -32.09 -32.54
N ALA A 1177 -15.82 -32.16 -33.81
CA ALA A 1177 -16.28 -33.41 -34.42
C ALA A 1177 -15.17 -34.47 -34.47
N GLN A 1178 -13.95 -34.11 -34.92
CA GLN A 1178 -12.79 -35.00 -34.87
C GLN A 1178 -12.52 -35.48 -33.43
N ARG A 1179 -12.54 -34.56 -32.45
CA ARG A 1179 -12.30 -34.90 -31.05
C ARG A 1179 -13.35 -35.86 -30.49
N LEU A 1180 -14.64 -35.66 -30.77
CA LEU A 1180 -15.71 -36.56 -30.34
C LEU A 1180 -15.59 -37.95 -30.98
N LEU A 1181 -15.28 -38.02 -32.28
CA LEU A 1181 -15.05 -39.29 -32.99
C LEU A 1181 -13.85 -40.06 -32.42
N VAL A 1182 -12.72 -39.39 -32.16
CA VAL A 1182 -11.52 -40.04 -31.61
C VAL A 1182 -11.71 -40.44 -30.14
N THR A 1183 -12.31 -39.59 -29.30
CA THR A 1183 -12.50 -39.91 -27.86
C THR A 1183 -13.57 -40.95 -27.59
N SER A 1184 -14.56 -41.12 -28.48
CA SER A 1184 -15.55 -42.21 -28.41
C SER A 1184 -15.05 -43.54 -28.95
N LEU A 1185 -13.94 -43.55 -29.70
CA LEU A 1185 -13.37 -44.72 -30.39
C LEU A 1185 -14.37 -45.42 -31.34
N ASP A 1186 -15.30 -44.68 -31.94
CA ASP A 1186 -16.38 -45.26 -32.75
C ASP A 1186 -15.88 -45.79 -34.11
N GLU A 1187 -15.69 -47.11 -34.18
CA GLU A 1187 -15.27 -47.80 -35.41
C GLU A 1187 -16.29 -47.70 -36.55
N SER A 1188 -17.57 -47.34 -36.29
CA SER A 1188 -18.55 -47.16 -37.37
C SER A 1188 -18.24 -45.94 -38.26
N ALA A 1189 -17.45 -44.99 -37.77
CA ALA A 1189 -16.94 -43.86 -38.54
C ALA A 1189 -15.95 -44.27 -39.65
N VAL A 1190 -15.24 -45.41 -39.51
CA VAL A 1190 -14.03 -45.71 -40.28
C VAL A 1190 -14.25 -45.73 -41.79
N GLU A 1191 -15.29 -46.40 -42.29
CA GLU A 1191 -15.56 -46.46 -43.73
C GLU A 1191 -16.14 -45.14 -44.28
N LEU A 1192 -16.84 -44.35 -43.45
CA LEU A 1192 -17.29 -43.01 -43.81
C LEU A 1192 -16.07 -42.06 -43.94
N LEU A 1193 -15.13 -42.14 -43.00
CA LEU A 1193 -13.89 -41.36 -43.02
C LEU A 1193 -12.99 -41.74 -44.22
N LYS A 1194 -12.81 -43.03 -44.51
CA LYS A 1194 -12.08 -43.50 -45.72
C LYS A 1194 -12.73 -42.98 -47.01
N THR A 1195 -14.05 -43.01 -47.08
CA THR A 1195 -14.81 -42.42 -48.19
C THR A 1195 -14.52 -40.92 -48.29
N MET A 1196 -14.61 -40.18 -47.17
CA MET A 1196 -14.33 -38.74 -47.12
C MET A 1196 -12.90 -38.39 -47.55
N VAL A 1197 -11.87 -39.16 -47.18
CA VAL A 1197 -10.48 -38.93 -47.68
C VAL A 1197 -10.42 -38.95 -49.21
N SER A 1198 -11.30 -39.69 -49.88
CA SER A 1198 -11.33 -39.81 -51.35
C SER A 1198 -12.33 -38.88 -52.04
N THR A 1199 -13.48 -38.58 -51.40
CA THR A 1199 -14.62 -37.89 -52.05
C THR A 1199 -15.10 -36.63 -51.33
N GLY A 1200 -14.49 -36.25 -50.21
CA GLY A 1200 -14.87 -35.04 -49.48
C GLY A 1200 -14.66 -33.78 -50.30
N GLN A 1201 -15.54 -32.80 -50.17
CA GLN A 1201 -15.56 -31.59 -51.00
C GLN A 1201 -14.46 -30.63 -50.55
N ARG A 1202 -14.47 -30.22 -49.27
CA ARG A 1202 -13.46 -29.32 -48.71
C ARG A 1202 -12.15 -30.10 -48.45
N PRO A 1203 -10.97 -29.58 -48.85
CA PRO A 1203 -9.70 -30.25 -48.53
C PRO A 1203 -9.41 -30.31 -47.03
N THR A 1204 -9.96 -29.38 -46.24
CA THR A 1204 -9.96 -29.46 -44.77
C THR A 1204 -10.67 -30.71 -44.26
N ALA A 1205 -11.84 -31.05 -44.80
CA ALA A 1205 -12.59 -32.25 -44.43
C ALA A 1205 -11.78 -33.54 -44.68
N ARG A 1206 -11.16 -33.64 -45.87
CA ARG A 1206 -10.30 -34.77 -46.24
C ARG A 1206 -9.06 -34.88 -45.32
N LEU A 1207 -8.46 -33.76 -44.94
CA LEU A 1207 -7.39 -33.69 -43.96
C LEU A 1207 -7.85 -34.10 -42.55
N HIS A 1208 -9.01 -33.62 -42.08
CA HIS A 1208 -9.55 -34.04 -40.77
C HIS A 1208 -9.91 -35.53 -40.77
N ALA A 1209 -10.37 -36.09 -41.88
CA ALA A 1209 -10.66 -37.52 -41.99
C ALA A 1209 -9.40 -38.40 -41.85
N LEU A 1210 -8.27 -37.99 -42.43
CA LEU A 1210 -6.96 -38.65 -42.20
C LEU A 1210 -6.57 -38.61 -40.72
N CYS A 1211 -6.67 -37.43 -40.10
CA CYS A 1211 -6.31 -37.21 -38.70
C CYS A 1211 -7.21 -37.96 -37.71
N THR A 1212 -8.49 -38.12 -38.05
CA THR A 1212 -9.45 -38.92 -37.27
C THR A 1212 -9.14 -40.42 -37.41
N LEU A 1213 -8.80 -40.89 -38.62
CA LEU A 1213 -8.37 -42.29 -38.84
C LEU A 1213 -7.06 -42.62 -38.10
N ASP A 1214 -6.11 -41.68 -38.03
CA ASP A 1214 -4.88 -41.82 -37.23
C ASP A 1214 -5.20 -41.91 -35.72
N GLY A 1215 -6.05 -41.00 -35.21
CA GLY A 1215 -6.47 -41.00 -33.81
C GLY A 1215 -7.26 -42.26 -33.39
N LEU A 1216 -8.04 -42.85 -34.30
CA LEU A 1216 -8.72 -44.13 -34.10
C LEU A 1216 -7.78 -45.35 -34.21
N GLY A 1217 -6.54 -45.18 -34.66
CA GLY A 1217 -5.62 -46.28 -34.98
C GLY A 1217 -6.06 -47.13 -36.19
N LYS A 1218 -6.81 -46.53 -37.12
CA LYS A 1218 -7.42 -47.19 -38.29
C LYS A 1218 -6.92 -46.65 -39.63
N LEU A 1219 -5.97 -45.72 -39.62
CA LEU A 1219 -5.25 -45.26 -40.81
C LEU A 1219 -4.47 -46.42 -41.45
N SER A 1220 -4.44 -46.47 -42.78
CA SER A 1220 -3.74 -47.49 -43.55
C SER A 1220 -2.93 -46.89 -44.69
N ALA A 1221 -1.91 -47.63 -45.16
CA ALA A 1221 -0.97 -47.13 -46.16
C ALA A 1221 -1.64 -46.71 -47.48
N ASP A 1222 -2.66 -47.45 -47.92
CA ASP A 1222 -3.46 -47.16 -49.12
C ASP A 1222 -4.25 -45.83 -49.01
N VAL A 1223 -4.81 -45.55 -47.83
CA VAL A 1223 -5.52 -44.28 -47.55
C VAL A 1223 -4.54 -43.10 -47.59
N VAL A 1224 -3.35 -43.26 -47.03
CA VAL A 1224 -2.29 -42.23 -47.12
C VAL A 1224 -1.78 -42.10 -48.56
N GLU A 1225 -1.64 -43.18 -49.31
CA GLU A 1225 -1.25 -43.14 -50.72
C GLU A 1225 -2.30 -42.48 -51.64
N ILE A 1226 -3.57 -42.45 -51.25
CA ILE A 1226 -4.59 -41.61 -51.91
C ILE A 1226 -4.32 -40.13 -51.57
N ALA A 1227 -4.16 -39.81 -50.29
CA ALA A 1227 -3.97 -38.43 -49.83
C ALA A 1227 -2.65 -37.77 -50.27
N LEU A 1228 -1.57 -38.54 -50.48
CA LEU A 1228 -0.33 -38.06 -51.11
C LEU A 1228 -0.52 -37.57 -52.56
N LYS A 1229 -1.67 -37.88 -53.17
CA LYS A 1229 -2.04 -37.51 -54.55
C LYS A 1229 -3.16 -36.46 -54.59
N ASP A 1230 -3.59 -35.93 -53.44
CA ASP A 1230 -4.65 -34.91 -53.34
C ASP A 1230 -4.28 -33.62 -54.08
N PRO A 1231 -5.20 -32.94 -54.80
CA PRO A 1231 -4.91 -31.66 -55.45
C PRO A 1231 -4.42 -30.56 -54.48
N HIS A 1232 -4.83 -30.58 -53.21
CA HIS A 1232 -4.52 -29.55 -52.23
C HIS A 1232 -3.22 -29.85 -51.45
N PRO A 1233 -2.24 -28.93 -51.40
CA PRO A 1233 -0.94 -29.18 -50.76
C PRO A 1233 -1.06 -29.45 -49.26
N GLY A 1234 -2.01 -28.82 -48.56
CA GLY A 1234 -2.24 -29.08 -47.13
C GLY A 1234 -2.60 -30.53 -46.82
N VAL A 1235 -3.35 -31.21 -47.71
CA VAL A 1235 -3.69 -32.63 -47.55
C VAL A 1235 -2.47 -33.50 -47.83
N ARG A 1236 -1.73 -33.23 -48.90
CA ARG A 1236 -0.47 -33.94 -49.22
C ARG A 1236 0.57 -33.80 -48.11
N ARG A 1237 0.69 -32.61 -47.49
CA ARG A 1237 1.57 -32.36 -46.34
C ARG A 1237 1.19 -33.23 -45.14
N GLN A 1238 -0.09 -33.26 -44.78
CA GLN A 1238 -0.54 -34.10 -43.65
C GLN A 1238 -0.37 -35.59 -43.95
N ALA A 1239 -0.58 -36.02 -45.20
CA ALA A 1239 -0.29 -37.39 -45.64
C ALA A 1239 1.19 -37.75 -45.53
N VAL A 1240 2.11 -36.83 -45.86
CA VAL A 1240 3.55 -37.00 -45.63
C VAL A 1240 3.84 -37.12 -44.13
N ARG A 1241 3.28 -36.22 -43.30
CA ARG A 1241 3.46 -36.22 -41.83
C ARG A 1241 3.01 -37.54 -41.17
N LEU A 1242 1.90 -38.12 -41.63
CA LEU A 1242 1.34 -39.38 -41.12
C LEU A 1242 1.97 -40.65 -41.75
N SER A 1243 2.75 -40.51 -42.83
CA SER A 1243 3.32 -41.67 -43.54
C SER A 1243 4.21 -42.62 -42.71
N PRO A 1244 4.96 -42.17 -41.67
CA PRO A 1244 5.72 -43.09 -40.80
C PRO A 1244 4.82 -44.01 -39.96
N SER A 1245 3.61 -43.57 -39.57
CA SER A 1245 2.69 -44.36 -38.75
C SER A 1245 2.23 -45.65 -39.43
N VAL A 1246 2.15 -45.65 -40.76
CA VAL A 1246 1.55 -46.75 -41.56
C VAL A 1246 2.50 -47.37 -42.61
N LYS A 1247 3.77 -46.98 -42.63
CA LYS A 1247 4.82 -47.52 -43.52
C LYS A 1247 4.47 -47.46 -45.02
N VAL A 1248 4.16 -46.25 -45.50
CA VAL A 1248 3.93 -45.98 -46.93
C VAL A 1248 5.17 -46.32 -47.77
N PRO A 1249 5.04 -46.89 -48.99
CA PRO A 1249 6.17 -47.14 -49.89
C PRO A 1249 7.01 -45.88 -50.17
N LEU A 1250 8.34 -45.98 -50.01
CA LEU A 1250 9.27 -44.87 -50.22
C LEU A 1250 9.15 -44.25 -51.63
N THR A 1251 8.82 -45.05 -52.64
CA THR A 1251 8.56 -44.56 -54.01
C THR A 1251 7.44 -43.53 -54.10
N SER A 1252 6.39 -43.67 -53.29
CA SER A 1252 5.23 -42.76 -53.26
C SER A 1252 5.51 -41.47 -52.49
N LEU A 1253 6.52 -41.49 -51.60
CA LEU A 1253 7.04 -40.29 -50.93
C LEU A 1253 8.08 -39.56 -51.81
N LEU A 1254 8.95 -40.29 -52.51
CA LEU A 1254 9.98 -39.73 -53.39
C LEU A 1254 9.40 -38.88 -54.55
N SER A 1255 8.18 -39.14 -55.01
CA SER A 1255 7.52 -38.28 -56.01
C SER A 1255 7.30 -36.84 -55.53
N LEU A 1256 7.13 -36.63 -54.23
CA LEU A 1256 6.88 -35.31 -53.64
C LEU A 1256 8.16 -34.48 -53.44
N THR A 1257 9.34 -35.03 -53.74
CA THR A 1257 10.60 -34.23 -53.80
C THR A 1257 10.53 -33.08 -54.81
N LYS A 1258 9.59 -33.15 -55.76
CA LYS A 1258 9.30 -32.12 -56.78
C LYS A 1258 7.88 -31.56 -56.68
N ASP A 1259 7.23 -31.69 -55.52
CA ASP A 1259 5.95 -31.02 -55.28
C ASP A 1259 6.08 -29.50 -55.52
N PRO A 1260 5.13 -28.82 -56.17
CA PRO A 1260 5.18 -27.36 -56.33
C PRO A 1260 5.22 -26.60 -54.99
N ASP A 1261 4.59 -27.14 -53.94
CA ASP A 1261 4.45 -26.48 -52.64
C ASP A 1261 5.72 -26.62 -51.77
N ALA A 1262 6.16 -25.51 -51.19
CA ALA A 1262 7.38 -25.47 -50.39
C ALA A 1262 7.22 -26.11 -48.99
N LYS A 1263 6.03 -26.05 -48.40
CA LYS A 1263 5.69 -26.65 -47.10
C LYS A 1263 5.58 -28.18 -47.23
N VAL A 1264 5.06 -28.70 -48.34
CA VAL A 1264 5.09 -30.16 -48.66
C VAL A 1264 6.53 -30.66 -48.79
N ARG A 1265 7.39 -29.95 -49.53
CA ARG A 1265 8.81 -30.33 -49.68
C ARG A 1265 9.59 -30.25 -48.36
N LEU A 1266 9.30 -29.26 -47.52
CA LEU A 1266 9.91 -29.14 -46.18
C LEU A 1266 9.47 -30.28 -45.26
N GLU A 1267 8.17 -30.57 -45.20
CA GLU A 1267 7.64 -31.68 -44.42
C GLU A 1267 8.27 -33.02 -44.84
N LEU A 1268 8.41 -33.26 -46.16
CA LEU A 1268 9.07 -34.46 -46.67
C LEU A 1268 10.54 -34.56 -46.23
N ALA A 1269 11.29 -33.46 -46.27
CA ALA A 1269 12.67 -33.44 -45.79
C ALA A 1269 12.77 -33.71 -44.27
N CYS A 1270 11.79 -33.21 -43.49
CA CYS A 1270 11.69 -33.41 -42.05
C CYS A 1270 11.27 -34.86 -41.69
N VAL A 1271 10.34 -35.45 -42.46
CA VAL A 1271 9.87 -36.84 -42.30
C VAL A 1271 10.88 -37.87 -42.80
N ALA A 1272 11.71 -37.56 -43.80
CA ALA A 1272 12.69 -38.49 -44.37
C ALA A 1272 13.60 -39.15 -43.31
N GLY A 1273 13.96 -38.42 -42.25
CA GLY A 1273 14.75 -38.92 -41.11
C GLY A 1273 14.04 -39.92 -40.18
N GLN A 1274 12.76 -40.27 -40.45
CA GLN A 1274 12.00 -41.32 -39.76
C GLN A 1274 11.77 -42.57 -40.61
N ILE A 1275 12.02 -42.53 -41.92
CA ILE A 1275 11.73 -43.65 -42.82
C ILE A 1275 12.77 -44.76 -42.58
N GLN A 1276 12.37 -45.80 -41.84
CA GLN A 1276 13.20 -46.98 -41.61
C GLN A 1276 13.21 -47.92 -42.83
N GLU A 1277 13.98 -47.56 -43.86
CA GLU A 1277 14.58 -48.56 -44.74
C GLU A 1277 16.07 -48.71 -44.43
N ILE A 1278 16.52 -49.97 -44.47
CA ILE A 1278 17.90 -50.40 -44.24
C ILE A 1278 18.66 -50.31 -45.57
N ALA A 1279 20.00 -50.33 -45.51
CA ALA A 1279 20.88 -50.40 -46.67
C ALA A 1279 20.68 -51.67 -47.52
#